data_AF-A0A8I1G914-F1
#
_entry.id   AF-A0A8I1G914-F1
#
_cell.length_a   1.000
_cell.length_b   1.000
_cell.length_c   1.000
_cell.angle_alpha   90.00
_cell.angle_beta   90.00
_cell.angle_gamma   90.00
#
_symmetry.space_group_name_H-M   'P 1'
#
loop_
_entity.id
_entity.type
_entity.pdbx_description
1 polymer ?
#
loop_
_entity_poly.entity_id
_entity_poly.type
_entity_poly.pdbx_seq_one_letter_code
_entity_poly.pdbx_strand_id
1 'polypeptide(L)'
;MKARYLFLLAVACLLVTVSADAKKYNLPNQSLPGCTQNGTTYTCGTLTLNSGDQIEITGNEGVVIIVEAIDFADGVQINSKGPSLDMQFLSGGQTTIGENSSVNASFDSDGDIVISDGTTVTGDISSSGDITLGDNVTVEGDLSSSGTVTIGSGSTVTGDVNAPIINNSGTIEGETCSTPGNVGDCQQTLPDPIGYWQFDELQWGGTSGEVADSSPYSYDGIALSNAFTSGFNPARTLNDESTCRYGRFNGDNRVRVPGVDQTLESNTISVAFWFKGDSELQNPSDSYQTLLLLGEGTTETDAGRFEVYRQDDSDGGGLYFEVRKRNGDLLTIEAGNAFNGQSNLFDDQWHHIAASYNADNNVLYLYIDGELFDTNSYSGDTRLNDRVTPTLYIGGQGSSQNSFRGEIDEVYLSDGVFTPTTAAVLYYQTRPCANTRPQCSAVWPQGFSPANSVPLPFDLPDRASNSQLPGTLQPIDYLRVGDFSDVGANYSTNGQTSRVYIDGDLTIQSGRRINIGGSADELILVVTGDLYLEKDVEINGYIYVQGNLYFEESIFPWNRSEVSGALSLAGQASSFGFPGFFSPTIAYGAPDEPLDGGNFCEAGNTEPPVVVPDHYRLSYTSPALTCEATEVTIEACADESCSSYSPVSSTVYLSQSAGQWSPNPVVVAPTANVELSQLEAGDYTLTVDDIQTTPGALNPTQCYVNGNLTSNCEITFSDTGLKFGAIPNQVSGVPFSSTLSVVRLNDETKACEVVAEQVNEVDMGMYCVNPGSCSDFTQFPYAQMTVDNTQIDELEENGSGVVEGWTAVVTDFVDGEDLFTVQYGDAGQVKLHAKAQLPNGKVIEGVSNDFVYKPAEISLQTVSNYSGDILAKAGEAFSMTLQAVNAGGEVTPNFGRETPQETLNIASIADAVLPSENDGNIENAGNFIAQDIGSIRFDNTTVAYTEVGNARVTAQIADQDYLGTGTVITDHNIGRFIPFAFEPLTAEFAGTCTDFYYMGQPQLIELSARAVNASGAVTANYDGSLAKAIPLFYAYDDQSGLAEPLSEHSVSENPANDWQWDNGIGQFIGSASVTVSRLLSQQPDGPYENYILGWQLDDQEDGNFYSVLENSELPAMNGAARLDSSSLYYGRVNLQDTYAAMGDVMPVAGAVEYWQGESFVTNEKDACSTFSRADIQLRDDLTAGPYPALETTPAELSVRDGLLNPSDVDINELFRWVSEQESEPYSFLFEAQVPAYLQYDWSGDGDFDENPQAEGTFGIYRGRDRQIYWREVGW
;
A
#
# COMPACT_ATOMS: atom_id res chain seq x y z
N MET A 1 48.99 10.60 64.19
CA MET A 1 47.55 10.55 64.58
C MET A 1 47.05 11.97 64.85
N LYS A 2 46.90 12.81 63.80
CA LYS A 2 46.21 14.13 63.82
C LYS A 2 46.12 14.81 62.43
N ALA A 3 46.24 14.06 61.33
CA ALA A 3 46.16 14.58 59.96
C ALA A 3 45.14 13.84 59.06
N ARG A 4 44.41 12.84 59.59
CA ARG A 4 43.37 12.10 58.86
C ARG A 4 41.92 12.50 59.19
N TYR A 5 41.72 13.46 60.10
CA TYR A 5 40.37 13.91 60.50
C TYR A 5 39.97 15.27 59.91
N LEU A 6 40.87 15.99 59.23
CA LEU A 6 40.54 17.29 58.63
C LEU A 6 40.17 17.20 57.13
N PHE A 7 40.50 16.11 56.45
CA PHE A 7 40.15 15.92 55.03
C PHE A 7 38.75 15.33 54.83
N LEU A 8 38.20 14.66 55.85
CA LEU A 8 36.84 14.09 55.82
C LEU A 8 35.73 15.11 56.15
N LEU A 9 36.05 16.27 56.73
CA LEU A 9 35.08 17.34 56.96
C LEU A 9 35.02 18.37 55.83
N ALA A 10 36.02 18.43 54.93
CA ALA A 10 36.01 19.34 53.78
C ALA A 10 35.26 18.76 52.57
N VAL A 11 35.19 17.43 52.45
CA VAL A 11 34.46 16.76 51.35
C VAL A 11 32.96 16.60 51.67
N ALA A 12 32.56 16.62 52.95
CA ALA A 12 31.15 16.56 53.34
C ALA A 12 30.39 17.90 53.28
N CYS A 13 31.06 19.01 52.93
CA CYS A 13 30.44 20.34 52.80
C CYS A 13 30.33 20.84 51.34
N LEU A 14 30.62 20.01 50.34
CA LEU A 14 30.60 20.41 48.92
C LEU A 14 29.61 19.61 48.05
N LEU A 15 28.76 18.79 48.66
CA LEU A 15 27.61 18.12 48.02
C LEU A 15 26.39 18.27 48.93
N VAL A 16 25.90 19.50 49.06
CA VAL A 16 24.50 19.74 49.37
C VAL A 16 23.91 20.32 48.10
N THR A 17 23.52 19.45 47.17
CA THR A 17 22.47 19.80 46.22
C THR A 17 21.22 20.00 47.06
N VAL A 18 20.85 21.27 47.23
CA VAL A 18 19.56 21.63 47.79
C VAL A 18 18.53 21.03 46.83
N SER A 19 17.74 20.03 47.25
CA SER A 19 16.55 19.68 46.47
C SER A 19 15.69 20.93 46.43
N ALA A 20 15.48 21.50 45.25
CA ALA A 20 14.41 22.48 45.08
C ALA A 20 13.11 21.75 45.47
N ASP A 21 12.39 22.26 46.46
CA ASP A 21 11.06 21.75 46.76
C ASP A 21 10.18 21.96 45.53
N ALA A 22 9.49 20.90 45.10
CA ALA A 22 8.44 20.95 44.09
C ALA A 22 7.44 22.07 44.42
N LYS A 23 7.25 23.00 43.49
CA LYS A 23 6.41 24.17 43.68
C LYS A 23 5.03 23.96 43.08
N LYS A 24 4.01 24.37 43.81
CA LYS A 24 2.61 24.27 43.39
C LYS A 24 2.04 25.63 42.98
N TYR A 25 1.40 25.67 41.81
CA TYR A 25 0.75 26.82 41.21
C TYR A 25 -0.76 26.57 41.12
N ASN A 26 -1.56 27.40 41.82
CA ASN A 26 -3.02 27.26 41.84
C ASN A 26 -3.68 28.32 40.95
N LEU A 27 -4.10 27.94 39.74
CA LEU A 27 -4.71 28.83 38.76
C LEU A 27 -6.25 28.94 38.97
N PRO A 28 -6.90 30.06 38.60
CA PRO A 28 -6.33 31.29 38.04
C PRO A 28 -5.78 32.27 39.11
N ASN A 29 -5.71 31.87 40.39
CA ASN A 29 -5.45 32.79 41.50
C ASN A 29 -3.95 33.05 41.78
N GLN A 30 -3.06 32.44 41.01
CA GLN A 30 -1.61 32.53 41.16
C GLN A 30 -0.96 32.78 39.80
N SER A 31 0.11 33.57 39.79
CA SER A 31 0.91 33.82 38.59
C SER A 31 1.88 32.66 38.32
N LEU A 32 1.97 32.24 37.07
CA LEU A 32 3.02 31.34 36.58
C LEU A 32 4.36 32.09 36.37
N PRO A 33 5.51 31.41 36.45
CA PRO A 33 6.82 32.04 36.23
C PRO A 33 6.91 32.64 34.82
N GLY A 34 7.33 33.91 34.71
CA GLY A 34 7.53 34.57 33.41
C GLY A 34 6.26 34.94 32.65
N CYS A 35 5.08 34.73 33.23
CA CYS A 35 3.80 34.95 32.56
C CYS A 35 3.13 36.26 32.99
N THR A 36 2.42 36.90 32.04
CA THR A 36 1.41 37.92 32.33
C THR A 36 0.02 37.27 32.29
N GLN A 37 -0.90 37.71 33.15
CA GLN A 37 -2.23 37.12 33.29
C GLN A 37 -3.31 38.14 32.95
N ASN A 38 -4.28 37.73 32.12
CA ASN A 38 -5.50 38.49 31.83
C ASN A 38 -6.73 37.57 31.94
N GLY A 39 -7.46 37.66 33.06
CA GLY A 39 -8.54 36.72 33.34
C GLY A 39 -8.02 35.31 33.58
N THR A 40 -8.52 34.34 32.82
CA THR A 40 -8.05 32.93 32.84
C THR A 40 -6.98 32.62 31.79
N THR A 41 -6.57 33.62 31.00
CA THR A 41 -5.49 33.47 30.01
C THR A 41 -4.15 33.91 30.59
N TYR A 42 -3.12 33.10 30.37
CA TYR A 42 -1.73 33.40 30.71
C TYR A 42 -0.92 33.50 29.43
N THR A 43 -0.06 34.52 29.33
CA THR A 43 0.86 34.69 28.19
C THR A 43 2.29 34.80 28.71
N CYS A 44 3.16 33.90 28.28
CA CYS A 44 4.54 33.77 28.74
C CYS A 44 5.51 33.76 27.54
N GLY A 45 6.82 33.93 27.81
CA GLY A 45 7.84 33.45 26.86
C GLY A 45 7.90 31.92 26.92
N THR A 46 9.10 31.33 26.94
CA THR A 46 9.24 29.90 27.28
C THR A 46 8.76 29.62 28.70
N LEU A 47 7.86 28.65 28.86
CA LEU A 47 7.39 28.20 30.17
C LEU A 47 8.18 26.98 30.63
N THR A 48 9.01 27.17 31.66
CA THR A 48 9.80 26.11 32.28
C THR A 48 9.24 25.71 33.64
N LEU A 49 9.05 24.40 33.86
CA LEU A 49 8.70 23.83 35.16
C LEU A 49 9.83 22.91 35.65
N ASN A 50 10.19 23.03 36.93
CA ASN A 50 11.23 22.17 37.50
C ASN A 50 10.67 20.81 37.88
N SER A 51 11.56 19.83 38.11
CA SER A 51 11.16 18.48 38.44
C SER A 51 10.21 18.44 39.65
N GLY A 52 9.06 17.77 39.45
CA GLY A 52 8.02 17.64 40.47
C GLY A 52 7.08 18.85 40.64
N ASP A 53 7.28 19.96 39.92
CA ASP A 53 6.39 21.13 40.00
C ASP A 53 4.94 20.75 39.62
N GLN A 54 3.97 21.45 40.22
CA GLN A 54 2.55 21.17 40.06
C GLN A 54 1.75 22.38 39.59
N ILE A 55 0.89 22.22 38.59
CA ILE A 55 -0.16 23.18 38.25
C ILE A 55 -1.51 22.57 38.60
N GLU A 56 -2.32 23.23 39.43
CA GLU A 56 -3.71 22.83 39.72
C GLU A 56 -4.67 23.99 39.42
N ILE A 57 -5.79 23.69 38.76
CA ILE A 57 -6.92 24.61 38.63
C ILE A 57 -7.82 24.55 39.86
N THR A 58 -8.24 25.70 40.36
CA THR A 58 -9.02 25.84 41.61
C THR A 58 -10.49 26.21 41.39
N GLY A 59 -10.96 26.26 40.14
CA GLY A 59 -12.35 26.51 39.74
C GLY A 59 -12.66 25.90 38.38
N ASN A 60 -13.93 25.97 37.95
CA ASN A 60 -14.42 25.42 36.67
C ASN A 60 -14.36 26.43 35.51
N GLU A 61 -13.49 27.44 35.60
CA GLU A 61 -13.30 28.44 34.55
C GLU A 61 -12.07 27.99 33.75
N GLY A 62 -12.27 27.55 32.50
CA GLY A 62 -11.20 27.03 31.65
C GLY A 62 -10.01 27.98 31.54
N VAL A 63 -8.80 27.41 31.60
CA VAL A 63 -7.52 28.14 31.59
C VAL A 63 -6.79 27.92 30.27
N VAL A 64 -6.36 29.02 29.64
CA VAL A 64 -5.56 28.98 28.40
C VAL A 64 -4.18 29.55 28.68
N ILE A 65 -3.13 28.84 28.29
CA ILE A 65 -1.74 29.24 28.49
C ILE A 65 -1.07 29.37 27.11
N ILE A 66 -0.70 30.58 26.74
CA ILE A 66 -0.05 30.93 25.47
C ILE A 66 1.44 31.18 25.74
N VAL A 67 2.32 30.47 25.03
CA VAL A 67 3.77 30.47 25.28
C VAL A 67 4.56 30.48 23.97
N GLU A 68 5.83 30.89 24.03
CA GLU A 68 6.74 30.76 22.89
C GLU A 68 7.27 29.32 22.73
N ALA A 69 7.43 28.60 23.84
CA ALA A 69 7.86 27.19 23.90
C ALA A 69 7.54 26.59 25.28
N ILE A 70 7.53 25.26 25.38
CA ILE A 70 7.32 24.52 26.63
C ILE A 70 8.52 23.64 26.93
N ASP A 71 9.03 23.72 28.16
CA ASP A 71 10.11 22.86 28.66
C ASP A 71 9.81 22.39 30.09
N PHE A 72 9.11 21.25 30.20
CA PHE A 72 8.78 20.67 31.50
C PHE A 72 9.80 19.59 31.87
N ALA A 73 10.45 19.73 33.02
CA ALA A 73 11.33 18.71 33.56
C ALA A 73 10.55 17.49 34.11
N ASP A 74 11.27 16.43 34.49
CA ASP A 74 10.68 15.14 34.91
C ASP A 74 9.75 15.24 36.13
N GLY A 75 8.69 14.42 36.12
CA GLY A 75 7.78 14.25 37.24
C GLY A 75 6.83 15.42 37.46
N VAL A 76 6.64 16.30 36.47
CA VAL A 76 5.69 17.41 36.54
C VAL A 76 4.25 16.88 36.61
N GLN A 77 3.40 17.58 37.37
CA GLN A 77 1.99 17.21 37.57
C GLN A 77 1.07 18.37 37.20
N ILE A 78 0.29 18.22 36.12
CA ILE A 78 -0.60 19.26 35.63
C ILE A 78 -2.04 18.79 35.72
N ASN A 79 -2.85 19.58 36.42
CA ASN A 79 -4.29 19.41 36.55
C ASN A 79 -4.72 17.99 36.97
N SER A 80 -3.98 17.37 37.89
CA SER A 80 -4.23 16.00 38.35
C SER A 80 -5.58 15.76 39.05
N LYS A 81 -6.47 16.76 39.11
CA LYS A 81 -7.78 16.72 39.78
C LYS A 81 -8.95 17.29 38.97
N GLY A 82 -8.70 17.93 37.82
CA GLY A 82 -9.74 18.48 36.95
C GLY A 82 -9.90 17.67 35.67
N PRO A 83 -10.89 17.96 34.81
CA PRO A 83 -10.94 17.42 33.44
C PRO A 83 -9.94 18.13 32.53
N SER A 84 -9.47 17.46 31.47
CA SER A 84 -8.54 18.01 30.45
C SER A 84 -9.12 19.23 29.76
N LEU A 85 -10.43 19.23 29.49
CA LEU A 85 -11.18 20.31 28.84
C LEU A 85 -11.11 21.66 29.56
N ASP A 86 -10.71 21.67 30.84
CA ASP A 86 -10.57 22.90 31.63
C ASP A 86 -9.18 23.55 31.46
N MET A 87 -8.26 22.99 30.66
CA MET A 87 -6.91 23.51 30.47
C MET A 87 -6.33 23.26 29.07
N GLN A 88 -5.83 24.31 28.40
CA GLN A 88 -5.18 24.24 27.09
C GLN A 88 -3.84 25.00 27.06
N PHE A 89 -2.84 24.44 26.40
CA PHE A 89 -1.57 25.08 26.06
C PHE A 89 -1.50 25.38 24.57
N LEU A 90 -1.17 26.63 24.21
CA LEU A 90 -0.89 27.08 22.86
C LEU A 90 0.58 27.52 22.80
N SER A 91 1.42 26.83 22.03
CA SER A 91 2.86 27.05 21.94
C SER A 91 3.26 27.50 20.54
N GLY A 92 3.94 28.65 20.40
CA GLY A 92 4.48 29.11 19.12
C GLY A 92 5.78 28.41 18.67
N GLY A 93 6.14 27.29 19.29
CA GLY A 93 7.41 26.59 19.11
C GLY A 93 7.46 25.28 19.91
N GLN A 94 8.62 24.62 19.96
CA GLN A 94 8.76 23.26 20.50
C GLN A 94 8.15 23.07 21.92
N THR A 95 7.50 21.94 22.11
CA THR A 95 6.93 21.50 23.39
C THR A 95 7.59 20.22 23.86
N THR A 96 8.25 20.26 25.02
CA THR A 96 8.90 19.09 25.63
C THR A 96 8.30 18.78 27.00
N ILE A 97 7.87 17.53 27.19
CA ILE A 97 7.39 16.99 28.46
C ILE A 97 8.37 15.93 28.95
N GLY A 98 9.02 16.18 30.09
CA GLY A 98 10.01 15.29 30.72
C GLY A 98 9.39 14.03 31.31
N GLU A 99 10.25 13.07 31.64
CA GLU A 99 9.87 11.69 31.97
C GLU A 99 8.95 11.61 33.21
N ASN A 100 8.14 10.54 33.29
CA ASN A 100 7.29 10.24 34.44
C ASN A 100 6.34 11.38 34.84
N SER A 101 5.95 12.22 33.89
CA SER A 101 5.03 13.33 34.11
C SER A 101 3.57 12.88 34.00
N SER A 102 2.65 13.61 34.63
CA SER A 102 1.21 13.40 34.48
C SER A 102 0.54 14.73 34.15
N VAL A 103 -0.06 14.80 32.97
CA VAL A 103 -0.63 16.03 32.42
C VAL A 103 -2.07 15.80 32.02
N ASN A 104 -2.96 16.70 32.44
CA ASN A 104 -4.37 16.64 32.11
C ASN A 104 -4.80 17.98 31.48
N ALA A 105 -4.40 18.15 30.23
CA ALA A 105 -4.55 19.36 29.42
C ALA A 105 -4.30 19.02 27.94
N SER A 106 -4.92 19.77 27.03
CA SER A 106 -4.63 19.68 25.59
C SER A 106 -3.45 20.58 25.20
N PHE A 107 -2.72 20.18 24.16
CA PHE A 107 -1.58 20.91 23.61
C PHE A 107 -1.77 21.21 22.13
N ASP A 108 -1.44 22.44 21.73
CA ASP A 108 -1.36 22.87 20.33
C ASP A 108 -0.05 23.63 20.12
N SER A 109 0.77 23.19 19.15
CA SER A 109 2.15 23.64 19.01
C SER A 109 2.55 23.90 17.56
N ASP A 110 3.04 25.12 17.27
CA ASP A 110 3.57 25.51 15.94
C ASP A 110 4.94 24.87 15.61
N GLY A 111 5.44 23.99 16.49
CA GLY A 111 6.64 23.18 16.26
C GLY A 111 6.54 21.84 16.97
N ASP A 112 7.63 21.06 16.94
CA ASP A 112 7.63 19.66 17.40
C ASP A 112 7.13 19.47 18.84
N ILE A 113 6.47 18.35 19.09
CA ILE A 113 6.08 17.91 20.43
C ILE A 113 6.85 16.63 20.79
N VAL A 114 7.57 16.67 21.90
CA VAL A 114 8.33 15.53 22.43
C VAL A 114 7.82 15.17 23.82
N ILE A 115 7.31 13.95 23.98
CA ILE A 115 6.82 13.40 25.24
C ILE A 115 7.74 12.27 25.66
N SER A 116 8.47 12.47 26.76
CA SER A 116 9.49 11.53 27.24
C SER A 116 8.87 10.35 28.02
N ASP A 117 9.65 9.29 28.19
CA ASP A 117 9.23 7.98 28.70
C ASP A 117 8.38 8.01 29.99
N GLY A 118 7.45 7.06 30.08
CA GLY A 118 6.64 6.82 31.29
C GLY A 118 5.66 7.95 31.64
N THR A 119 5.37 8.85 30.68
CA THR A 119 4.49 10.01 30.87
C THR A 119 3.05 9.70 30.50
N THR A 120 2.09 10.30 31.20
CA THR A 120 0.67 10.25 30.86
C THR A 120 0.15 11.64 30.50
N VAL A 121 -0.49 11.76 29.33
CA VAL A 121 -1.22 12.96 28.90
C VAL A 121 -2.68 12.60 28.69
N THR A 122 -3.59 13.29 29.35
CA THR A 122 -5.04 13.21 29.11
C THR A 122 -5.47 14.52 28.45
N GLY A 123 -5.91 14.45 27.20
CA GLY A 123 -6.19 15.61 26.33
C GLY A 123 -5.55 15.46 24.95
N ASP A 124 -6.13 16.16 23.96
CA ASP A 124 -5.69 16.12 22.56
C ASP A 124 -4.37 16.87 22.35
N ILE A 125 -3.60 16.41 21.37
CA ILE A 125 -2.27 16.93 21.04
C ILE A 125 -2.21 17.23 19.54
N SER A 126 -1.99 18.50 19.19
CA SER A 126 -1.78 18.96 17.82
C SER A 126 -0.42 19.63 17.63
N SER A 127 0.25 19.36 16.50
CA SER A 127 1.52 19.99 16.11
C SER A 127 1.57 20.30 14.62
N SER A 128 2.15 21.44 14.24
CA SER A 128 2.53 21.69 12.84
C SER A 128 3.90 21.07 12.47
N GLY A 129 4.64 20.54 13.45
CA GLY A 129 5.87 19.78 13.31
C GLY A 129 5.69 18.30 13.67
N ASP A 130 6.76 17.62 14.05
CA ASP A 130 6.74 16.19 14.40
C ASP A 130 6.20 15.96 15.82
N ILE A 131 5.50 14.84 16.04
CA ILE A 131 5.12 14.36 17.38
C ILE A 131 5.92 13.10 17.70
N THR A 132 6.69 13.12 18.78
CA THR A 132 7.47 11.97 19.25
C THR A 132 7.04 11.58 20.65
N LEU A 133 6.52 10.36 20.80
CA LEU A 133 6.28 9.70 22.09
C LEU A 133 7.42 8.73 22.37
N GLY A 134 8.05 8.87 23.53
CA GLY A 134 9.01 7.90 24.07
C GLY A 134 8.35 6.56 24.44
N ASP A 135 9.07 5.73 25.19
CA ASP A 135 8.60 4.41 25.60
C ASP A 135 7.61 4.51 26.79
N ASN A 136 6.61 3.62 26.82
CA ASN A 136 5.61 3.52 27.89
C ASN A 136 4.84 4.82 28.17
N VAL A 137 4.61 5.64 27.14
CA VAL A 137 3.79 6.85 27.20
C VAL A 137 2.32 6.49 27.03
N THR A 138 1.42 7.12 27.80
CA THR A 138 -0.03 6.99 27.60
C THR A 138 -0.63 8.32 27.20
N VAL A 139 -1.27 8.39 26.04
CA VAL A 139 -2.06 9.54 25.60
C VAL A 139 -3.53 9.14 25.57
N GLU A 140 -4.31 9.74 26.47
CA GLU A 140 -5.77 9.65 26.50
C GLU A 140 -6.37 10.85 25.75
N GLY A 141 -6.31 10.82 24.42
CA GLY A 141 -6.73 11.89 23.51
C GLY A 141 -6.25 11.65 22.08
N ASP A 142 -6.63 12.53 21.15
CA ASP A 142 -6.24 12.44 19.74
C ASP A 142 -4.84 13.01 19.50
N LEU A 143 -4.12 12.49 18.50
CA LEU A 143 -2.85 13.02 17.99
C LEU A 143 -3.03 13.53 16.57
N SER A 144 -2.63 14.79 16.32
CA SER A 144 -2.67 15.40 14.98
C SER A 144 -1.34 16.10 14.67
N SER A 145 -0.69 15.70 13.57
CA SER A 145 0.57 16.30 13.11
C SER A 145 0.53 16.60 11.61
N SER A 146 1.13 17.71 11.16
CA SER A 146 1.50 17.89 9.75
C SER A 146 2.88 17.31 9.38
N GLY A 147 3.64 16.85 10.38
CA GLY A 147 4.90 16.11 10.24
C GLY A 147 4.73 14.61 10.51
N THR A 148 5.75 13.98 11.09
CA THR A 148 5.76 12.56 11.45
C THR A 148 5.26 12.35 12.88
N VAL A 149 4.41 11.35 13.09
CA VAL A 149 4.10 10.82 14.43
C VAL A 149 4.95 9.58 14.67
N THR A 150 5.78 9.60 15.73
CA THR A 150 6.56 8.44 16.19
C THR A 150 6.07 8.00 17.56
N ILE A 151 5.68 6.73 17.70
CA ILE A 151 5.16 6.15 18.93
C ILE A 151 6.13 5.06 19.42
N GLY A 152 6.78 5.31 20.56
CA GLY A 152 7.70 4.38 21.21
C GLY A 152 7.04 3.09 21.72
N SER A 153 7.89 2.16 22.15
CA SER A 153 7.47 0.83 22.57
C SER A 153 6.68 0.85 23.88
N GLY A 154 5.63 0.02 23.97
CA GLY A 154 4.77 -0.04 25.17
C GLY A 154 3.89 1.19 25.41
N SER A 155 3.93 2.18 24.51
CA SER A 155 3.06 3.36 24.56
C SER A 155 1.64 3.03 24.09
N THR A 156 0.65 3.79 24.57
CA THR A 156 -0.77 3.63 24.23
C THR A 156 -1.38 4.98 23.90
N VAL A 157 -2.05 5.08 22.75
CA VAL A 157 -2.86 6.23 22.35
C VAL A 157 -4.31 5.75 22.26
N THR A 158 -5.22 6.32 23.05
CA THR A 158 -6.62 5.88 23.06
C THR A 158 -7.49 6.57 22.01
N GLY A 159 -7.06 7.74 21.52
CA GLY A 159 -7.72 8.51 20.47
C GLY A 159 -7.16 8.22 19.08
N ASP A 160 -7.62 8.98 18.11
CA ASP A 160 -7.22 8.84 16.71
C ASP A 160 -5.82 9.43 16.48
N VAL A 161 -5.08 8.87 15.54
CA VAL A 161 -3.73 9.35 15.17
C VAL A 161 -3.70 9.74 13.72
N ASN A 162 -3.47 11.03 13.47
CA ASN A 162 -3.45 11.59 12.14
C ASN A 162 -2.13 12.29 11.83
N ALA A 163 -1.40 11.75 10.85
CA ALA A 163 -0.14 12.32 10.35
C ALA A 163 0.25 11.74 8.99
N PRO A 164 0.94 12.50 8.11
CA PRO A 164 1.43 11.97 6.85
C PRO A 164 2.30 10.71 6.99
N ILE A 165 3.06 10.58 8.08
CA ILE A 165 3.85 9.38 8.40
C ILE A 165 3.60 8.99 9.86
N ILE A 166 3.26 7.73 10.10
CA ILE A 166 3.06 7.16 11.44
C ILE A 166 4.03 6.00 11.66
N ASN A 167 5.07 6.22 12.47
CA ASN A 167 6.03 5.22 12.90
C ASN A 167 5.58 4.65 14.25
N ASN A 168 4.76 3.60 14.24
CA ASN A 168 4.17 3.04 15.45
C ASN A 168 4.89 1.77 15.95
N SER A 169 5.47 1.84 17.15
CA SER A 169 5.96 0.68 17.92
C SER A 169 5.12 0.40 19.18
N GLY A 170 4.01 1.11 19.38
CA GLY A 170 3.07 0.99 20.50
C GLY A 170 1.67 0.53 20.09
N THR A 171 0.66 0.83 20.92
CA THR A 171 -0.75 0.51 20.68
C THR A 171 -1.55 1.78 20.40
N ILE A 172 -2.36 1.77 19.35
CA ILE A 172 -3.35 2.81 19.04
C ILE A 172 -4.72 2.14 19.14
N GLU A 173 -5.61 2.67 19.97
CA GLU A 173 -6.99 2.15 20.10
C GLU A 173 -7.97 2.84 19.15
N GLY A 174 -7.68 4.09 18.75
CA GLY A 174 -8.43 4.85 17.74
C GLY A 174 -8.03 4.51 16.29
N GLU A 175 -8.56 5.27 15.33
CA GLU A 175 -8.23 5.15 13.92
C GLU A 175 -6.89 5.80 13.58
N THR A 176 -6.30 5.37 12.46
CA THR A 176 -5.09 5.98 11.89
C THR A 176 -5.39 6.53 10.52
N CYS A 177 -5.02 7.77 10.27
CA CYS A 177 -5.16 8.41 8.97
C CYS A 177 -3.92 9.19 8.59
N SER A 178 -3.74 9.33 7.28
CA SER A 178 -2.59 9.98 6.67
C SER A 178 -2.96 11.34 6.07
N THR A 179 -3.92 12.05 6.66
CA THR A 179 -4.43 13.32 6.13
C THR A 179 -3.73 14.48 6.82
N PRO A 180 -2.71 15.13 6.22
CA PRO A 180 -1.96 16.15 6.93
C PRO A 180 -2.87 17.29 7.41
N GLY A 181 -2.68 17.72 8.67
CA GLY A 181 -3.45 18.82 9.26
C GLY A 181 -4.93 18.53 9.58
N ASN A 182 -5.42 17.30 9.39
CA ASN A 182 -6.74 16.92 9.91
C ASN A 182 -6.70 16.81 11.45
N VAL A 183 -7.68 17.37 12.14
CA VAL A 183 -7.77 17.38 13.61
C VAL A 183 -9.03 16.64 14.00
N GLY A 184 -8.87 15.51 14.70
CA GLY A 184 -9.95 14.61 15.14
C GLY A 184 -10.15 13.41 14.21
N ASP A 185 -11.40 12.93 14.12
CA ASP A 185 -11.81 11.72 13.38
C ASP A 185 -11.26 11.67 11.95
N CYS A 186 -10.78 10.49 11.56
CA CYS A 186 -10.24 10.17 10.25
C CYS A 186 -11.29 10.22 9.12
N GLN A 187 -12.57 10.33 9.42
CA GLN A 187 -13.67 10.51 8.46
C GLN A 187 -14.32 11.89 8.56
N GLN A 188 -13.63 12.96 8.15
CA GLN A 188 -14.25 14.28 8.06
C GLN A 188 -15.11 14.43 6.81
N THR A 189 -16.39 14.76 7.01
CA THR A 189 -17.31 15.06 5.90
C THR A 189 -17.15 16.53 5.50
N LEU A 190 -16.57 16.79 4.31
CA LEU A 190 -16.62 18.14 3.72
C LEU A 190 -18.09 18.56 3.54
N PRO A 191 -18.44 19.84 3.74
CA PRO A 191 -19.76 20.33 3.39
C PRO A 191 -20.05 20.07 1.92
N ASP A 192 -21.23 19.50 1.59
CA ASP A 192 -21.59 19.13 0.23
C ASP A 192 -21.33 20.31 -0.75
N PRO A 193 -20.63 20.07 -1.88
CA PRO A 193 -20.37 21.12 -2.84
C PRO A 193 -21.63 21.47 -3.62
N ILE A 194 -21.94 22.75 -3.70
CA ILE A 194 -22.84 23.32 -4.71
C ILE A 194 -22.15 23.34 -6.09
N GLY A 195 -20.83 23.51 -6.11
CA GLY A 195 -20.01 23.46 -7.31
C GLY A 195 -18.55 23.19 -6.95
N TYR A 196 -17.86 22.42 -7.79
CA TYR A 196 -16.46 22.09 -7.62
C TYR A 196 -15.76 22.00 -8.98
N TRP A 197 -15.05 23.07 -9.36
CA TRP A 197 -14.30 23.15 -10.61
C TRP A 197 -12.81 22.93 -10.36
N GLN A 198 -12.34 21.76 -10.77
CA GLN A 198 -10.97 21.27 -10.60
C GLN A 198 -9.99 21.79 -11.66
N PHE A 199 -10.48 22.26 -12.81
CA PHE A 199 -9.65 22.78 -13.92
C PHE A 199 -8.64 21.79 -14.53
N ASP A 200 -8.88 20.49 -14.35
CA ASP A 200 -8.08 19.38 -14.86
C ASP A 200 -8.18 19.12 -16.37
N GLU A 201 -8.99 19.91 -17.09
CA GLU A 201 -9.13 19.71 -18.52
C GLU A 201 -7.82 20.02 -19.26
N LEU A 202 -7.54 19.26 -20.31
CA LEU A 202 -6.30 19.41 -21.07
C LEU A 202 -6.19 20.76 -21.79
N GLN A 203 -7.33 21.31 -22.23
CA GLN A 203 -7.42 22.62 -22.87
C GLN A 203 -8.85 23.15 -22.78
N TRP A 204 -8.98 24.48 -22.71
CA TRP A 204 -10.25 25.18 -22.94
C TRP A 204 -10.25 25.82 -24.34
N GLY A 205 -11.32 25.60 -25.10
CA GLY A 205 -11.47 26.04 -26.49
C GLY A 205 -12.53 27.14 -26.70
N GLY A 206 -13.15 27.64 -25.63
CA GLY A 206 -14.24 28.62 -25.69
C GLY A 206 -15.61 28.00 -26.02
N THR A 207 -15.80 26.73 -25.71
CA THR A 207 -17.04 25.98 -25.94
C THR A 207 -17.87 25.83 -24.66
N SER A 208 -19.19 25.75 -24.80
CA SER A 208 -20.09 25.62 -23.64
C SER A 208 -19.92 24.25 -22.99
N GLY A 209 -19.73 24.22 -21.68
CA GLY A 209 -19.60 23.00 -20.89
C GLY A 209 -18.19 22.40 -20.89
N GLU A 210 -17.17 23.20 -21.23
CA GLU A 210 -15.78 22.74 -21.30
C GLU A 210 -15.01 22.86 -19.99
N VAL A 211 -15.52 23.66 -19.04
CA VAL A 211 -14.96 23.79 -17.70
C VAL A 211 -15.85 22.98 -16.78
N ALA A 212 -15.46 21.76 -16.46
CA ALA A 212 -16.33 20.77 -15.84
C ALA A 212 -16.56 21.05 -14.35
N ASP A 213 -17.80 20.86 -13.91
CA ASP A 213 -18.16 20.83 -12.49
C ASP A 213 -18.22 19.38 -12.01
N SER A 214 -17.38 19.04 -11.02
CA SER A 214 -17.31 17.72 -10.39
C SER A 214 -18.33 17.54 -9.26
N SER A 215 -19.17 18.53 -8.99
CA SER A 215 -20.26 18.41 -8.02
C SER A 215 -21.45 17.61 -8.57
N PRO A 216 -22.40 17.19 -7.70
CA PRO A 216 -23.65 16.53 -8.12
C PRO A 216 -24.55 17.38 -9.02
N TYR A 217 -24.29 18.70 -9.16
CA TYR A 217 -25.14 19.63 -9.90
C TYR A 217 -24.69 19.89 -11.34
N SER A 218 -23.45 19.53 -11.69
CA SER A 218 -22.89 19.64 -13.06
C SER A 218 -23.07 21.03 -13.69
N TYR A 219 -22.77 22.07 -12.93
CA TYR A 219 -22.73 23.45 -13.40
C TYR A 219 -21.49 23.73 -14.25
N ASP A 220 -21.43 23.13 -15.44
CA ASP A 220 -20.28 23.30 -16.33
C ASP A 220 -20.18 24.73 -16.89
N GLY A 221 -18.95 25.24 -16.96
CA GLY A 221 -18.60 26.58 -17.41
C GLY A 221 -18.19 26.69 -18.88
N ILE A 222 -17.84 27.91 -19.27
CA ILE A 222 -17.25 28.26 -20.57
C ILE A 222 -16.08 29.23 -20.36
N ALA A 223 -14.94 28.97 -21.00
CA ALA A 223 -13.82 29.90 -21.02
C ALA A 223 -14.10 31.02 -22.04
N LEU A 224 -13.83 32.27 -21.67
CA LEU A 224 -14.07 33.45 -22.49
C LEU A 224 -12.78 34.21 -22.73
N SER A 225 -12.64 34.81 -23.91
CA SER A 225 -11.48 35.62 -24.32
C SER A 225 -10.13 34.88 -24.23
N ASN A 226 -10.12 33.57 -24.51
CA ASN A 226 -8.92 32.71 -24.47
C ASN A 226 -8.34 32.54 -23.05
N ALA A 227 -9.18 32.31 -22.04
CA ALA A 227 -8.72 31.62 -20.84
C ALA A 227 -8.38 30.17 -21.20
N PHE A 228 -7.32 29.63 -20.60
CA PHE A 228 -6.80 28.30 -20.93
C PHE A 228 -6.25 27.63 -19.66
N THR A 229 -6.03 26.33 -19.74
CA THR A 229 -5.49 25.49 -18.66
C THR A 229 -3.99 25.26 -18.82
N SER A 230 -3.27 25.12 -17.70
CA SER A 230 -1.87 24.67 -17.65
C SER A 230 -1.68 23.67 -16.51
N GLY A 231 -0.76 22.73 -16.64
CA GLY A 231 -0.36 21.80 -15.58
C GLY A 231 1.14 21.83 -15.27
N PHE A 232 1.85 22.92 -15.63
CA PHE A 232 3.30 22.98 -15.49
C PHE A 232 3.76 23.02 -14.02
N ASN A 233 3.14 23.84 -13.17
CA ASN A 233 3.36 23.80 -11.71
C ASN A 233 1.99 23.77 -10.98
N PRO A 234 1.47 22.58 -10.64
CA PRO A 234 0.20 22.47 -9.90
C PRO A 234 0.24 23.24 -8.58
N ALA A 235 -0.93 23.62 -8.07
CA ALA A 235 -1.04 24.41 -6.85
C ALA A 235 -0.48 23.68 -5.62
N ARG A 236 -0.62 22.35 -5.57
CA ARG A 236 -0.02 21.50 -4.54
C ARG A 236 0.43 20.15 -5.11
N THR A 237 1.52 19.61 -4.58
CA THR A 237 1.99 18.23 -4.79
C THR A 237 2.31 17.57 -3.44
N LEU A 238 1.88 16.34 -3.23
CA LEU A 238 2.11 15.55 -2.01
C LEU A 238 2.18 14.05 -2.38
N ASN A 239 3.26 13.35 -1.99
CA ASN A 239 3.39 11.89 -2.15
C ASN A 239 2.96 11.35 -3.53
N ASP A 240 3.52 11.92 -4.60
CA ASP A 240 3.24 11.59 -6.01
C ASP A 240 1.83 11.96 -6.54
N GLU A 241 0.96 12.56 -5.72
CA GLU A 241 -0.33 13.16 -6.11
C GLU A 241 -0.26 14.69 -6.20
N SER A 242 -1.16 15.34 -6.95
CA SER A 242 -1.18 16.81 -7.05
C SER A 242 -2.58 17.38 -7.33
N THR A 243 -2.72 18.71 -7.40
CA THR A 243 -3.94 19.37 -7.93
C THR A 243 -3.99 19.37 -9.46
N CYS A 244 -3.00 18.78 -10.12
CA CYS A 244 -2.94 18.55 -11.57
C CYS A 244 -2.87 19.82 -12.42
N ARG A 245 -3.99 20.35 -12.93
CA ARG A 245 -3.98 21.51 -13.85
C ARG A 245 -4.77 22.67 -13.24
N TYR A 246 -4.55 23.87 -13.74
CA TYR A 246 -5.15 25.10 -13.25
C TYR A 246 -5.52 26.04 -14.39
N GLY A 247 -6.44 26.96 -14.14
CA GLY A 247 -6.84 28.00 -15.09
C GLY A 247 -5.87 29.18 -15.10
N ARG A 248 -5.50 29.67 -16.30
CA ARG A 248 -4.68 30.87 -16.50
C ARG A 248 -5.49 32.05 -17.03
N PHE A 249 -5.32 33.18 -16.34
CA PHE A 249 -6.03 34.42 -16.57
C PHE A 249 -5.05 35.58 -16.86
N ASN A 250 -5.34 36.36 -17.90
CA ASN A 250 -4.49 37.43 -18.41
C ASN A 250 -5.00 38.84 -18.06
N GLY A 251 -6.03 38.95 -17.20
CA GLY A 251 -6.65 40.22 -16.84
C GLY A 251 -7.70 40.74 -17.82
N ASP A 252 -8.03 39.99 -18.89
CA ASP A 252 -9.16 40.28 -19.81
C ASP A 252 -10.08 39.05 -20.02
N ASN A 253 -9.57 37.86 -19.74
CA ASN A 253 -10.22 36.56 -19.92
C ASN A 253 -10.77 36.02 -18.59
N ARG A 254 -11.68 35.05 -18.67
CA ARG A 254 -12.41 34.51 -17.50
C ARG A 254 -13.15 33.23 -17.83
N VAL A 255 -13.57 32.50 -16.82
CA VAL A 255 -14.60 31.46 -16.92
C VAL A 255 -15.94 32.05 -16.52
N ARG A 256 -17.00 31.70 -17.27
CA ARG A 256 -18.38 32.01 -16.91
C ARG A 256 -19.14 30.70 -16.69
N VAL A 257 -19.76 30.57 -15.53
CA VAL A 257 -20.63 29.45 -15.18
C VAL A 257 -22.06 29.95 -15.01
N PRO A 258 -22.98 29.65 -15.96
CA PRO A 258 -24.36 30.09 -15.88
C PRO A 258 -25.22 29.17 -15.01
N GLY A 259 -26.20 29.73 -14.30
CA GLY A 259 -27.30 28.97 -13.72
C GLY A 259 -26.96 28.24 -12.41
N VAL A 260 -26.07 28.79 -11.59
CA VAL A 260 -25.67 28.23 -10.28
C VAL A 260 -26.76 28.50 -9.22
N ASP A 261 -28.00 28.07 -9.50
CA ASP A 261 -29.22 28.50 -8.81
C ASP A 261 -29.25 28.11 -7.31
N GLN A 262 -28.63 26.98 -6.94
CA GLN A 262 -28.56 26.49 -5.54
C GLN A 262 -27.92 27.50 -4.59
N THR A 263 -26.96 28.30 -5.08
CA THR A 263 -26.33 29.37 -4.30
C THR A 263 -27.31 30.43 -3.82
N LEU A 264 -28.49 30.53 -4.46
CA LEU A 264 -29.52 31.48 -4.09
C LEU A 264 -30.41 31.01 -2.94
N GLU A 265 -30.45 29.71 -2.64
CA GLU A 265 -31.36 29.09 -1.69
C GLU A 265 -30.89 29.20 -0.22
N SER A 266 -29.57 29.24 0.01
CA SER A 266 -28.97 29.36 1.34
C SER A 266 -28.54 30.79 1.69
N ASN A 267 -28.61 31.14 2.98
CA ASN A 267 -28.03 32.39 3.50
C ASN A 267 -26.59 32.21 3.99
N THR A 268 -26.11 30.97 4.10
CA THR A 268 -24.70 30.65 4.35
C THR A 268 -24.03 30.40 3.00
N ILE A 269 -22.80 30.89 2.83
CA ILE A 269 -22.02 30.65 1.62
C ILE A 269 -20.55 30.51 1.99
N SER A 270 -19.89 29.52 1.40
CA SER A 270 -18.48 29.26 1.59
C SER A 270 -17.77 29.03 0.26
N VAL A 271 -16.57 29.58 0.13
CA VAL A 271 -15.72 29.50 -1.06
C VAL A 271 -14.32 29.06 -0.67
N ALA A 272 -13.75 28.11 -1.41
CA ALA A 272 -12.34 27.79 -1.31
C ALA A 272 -11.72 27.64 -2.69
N PHE A 273 -10.47 28.04 -2.85
CA PHE A 273 -9.70 27.86 -4.09
C PHE A 273 -8.23 28.19 -3.86
N TRP A 274 -7.39 27.69 -4.74
CA TRP A 274 -6.00 28.12 -4.88
C TRP A 274 -5.90 29.29 -5.85
N PHE A 275 -5.02 30.24 -5.55
CA PHE A 275 -4.67 31.30 -6.48
C PHE A 275 -3.17 31.62 -6.44
N LYS A 276 -2.66 32.13 -7.56
CA LYS A 276 -1.30 32.64 -7.68
C LYS A 276 -1.27 33.84 -8.61
N GLY A 277 -0.66 34.93 -8.16
CA GLY A 277 -0.56 36.14 -8.96
C GLY A 277 0.47 37.12 -8.41
N ASP A 278 1.01 37.93 -9.30
CA ASP A 278 1.96 38.99 -8.97
C ASP A 278 1.24 40.34 -8.95
N SER A 279 1.39 41.08 -7.85
CA SER A 279 0.94 42.47 -7.71
C SER A 279 1.43 43.38 -8.84
N GLU A 280 2.66 43.22 -9.33
CA GLU A 280 3.25 44.07 -10.37
C GLU A 280 2.67 43.82 -11.77
N LEU A 281 2.06 42.65 -11.98
CA LEU A 281 1.46 42.26 -13.24
C LEU A 281 0.00 42.68 -13.37
N GLN A 282 -0.66 43.01 -12.24
CA GLN A 282 -2.05 43.49 -12.28
C GLN A 282 -2.15 44.81 -13.05
N ASN A 283 -3.31 45.07 -13.66
CA ASN A 283 -3.51 46.32 -14.39
C ASN A 283 -3.53 47.50 -13.40
N PRO A 284 -2.54 48.41 -13.43
CA PRO A 284 -2.43 49.49 -12.43
C PRO A 284 -3.48 50.59 -12.61
N SER A 285 -4.31 50.51 -13.66
CA SER A 285 -5.44 51.43 -13.86
C SER A 285 -6.71 50.97 -13.15
N ASP A 286 -6.76 49.71 -12.73
CA ASP A 286 -7.90 49.11 -12.05
C ASP A 286 -7.69 49.24 -10.54
N SER A 287 -8.65 49.86 -9.83
CA SER A 287 -8.53 50.03 -8.38
C SER A 287 -8.71 48.72 -7.62
N TYR A 288 -9.23 47.67 -8.28
CA TYR A 288 -9.36 46.32 -7.73
C TYR A 288 -9.36 45.28 -8.87
N GLN A 289 -9.11 44.02 -8.53
CA GLN A 289 -9.15 42.87 -9.45
C GLN A 289 -10.00 41.74 -8.87
N THR A 290 -11.02 41.31 -9.59
CA THR A 290 -11.95 40.25 -9.17
C THR A 290 -11.38 38.88 -9.52
N LEU A 291 -11.30 37.99 -8.53
CA LEU A 291 -10.92 36.58 -8.71
C LEU A 291 -12.16 35.69 -8.84
N LEU A 292 -13.19 35.94 -8.03
CA LEU A 292 -14.42 35.15 -8.01
C LEU A 292 -15.63 36.07 -7.75
N LEU A 293 -16.69 35.96 -8.55
CA LEU A 293 -17.90 36.77 -8.38
C LEU A 293 -19.15 35.96 -8.71
N LEU A 294 -20.11 35.91 -7.78
CA LEU A 294 -21.46 35.43 -8.07
C LEU A 294 -22.41 36.63 -8.23
N GLY A 295 -22.90 36.83 -9.45
CA GLY A 295 -23.71 37.99 -9.84
C GLY A 295 -23.04 38.84 -10.93
N GLU A 296 -23.40 40.12 -10.97
CA GLU A 296 -22.88 41.08 -11.94
C GLU A 296 -22.59 42.43 -11.26
N GLY A 297 -21.66 43.20 -11.83
CA GLY A 297 -21.42 44.60 -11.45
C GLY A 297 -20.23 44.83 -10.52
N THR A 298 -19.89 46.11 -10.35
CA THR A 298 -18.76 46.57 -9.53
C THR A 298 -19.03 46.34 -8.04
N THR A 299 -17.96 46.29 -7.24
CA THR A 299 -17.87 46.00 -5.79
C THR A 299 -19.00 46.55 -4.88
N GLU A 300 -19.70 47.63 -5.27
CA GLU A 300 -20.71 48.30 -4.43
C GLU A 300 -22.13 48.37 -5.04
N THR A 301 -22.52 47.44 -5.94
CA THR A 301 -23.87 47.45 -6.54
C THR A 301 -24.81 46.38 -5.97
N ASP A 302 -26.12 46.57 -6.14
CA ASP A 302 -27.17 45.62 -5.71
C ASP A 302 -27.26 44.36 -6.60
N ALA A 303 -26.36 44.21 -7.57
CA ALA A 303 -26.36 43.17 -8.58
C ALA A 303 -25.42 41.96 -8.27
N GLY A 304 -24.61 42.05 -7.19
CA GLY A 304 -23.75 40.96 -6.72
C GLY A 304 -24.28 40.26 -5.46
N ARG A 305 -23.86 39.01 -5.22
CA ARG A 305 -24.17 38.24 -4.00
C ARG A 305 -22.95 38.03 -3.11
N PHE A 306 -21.83 37.60 -3.68
CA PHE A 306 -20.52 37.59 -3.02
C PHE A 306 -19.43 37.88 -4.05
N GLU A 307 -18.27 38.34 -3.57
CA GLU A 307 -17.09 38.60 -4.40
C GLU A 307 -15.81 38.32 -3.62
N VAL A 308 -14.82 37.71 -4.27
CA VAL A 308 -13.43 37.65 -3.80
C VAL A 308 -12.59 38.50 -4.75
N TYR A 309 -11.95 39.53 -4.21
CA TYR A 309 -11.21 40.49 -5.01
C TYR A 309 -9.98 41.02 -4.27
N ARG A 310 -9.02 41.50 -5.04
CA ARG A 310 -7.82 42.21 -4.58
C ARG A 310 -8.00 43.72 -4.73
N GLN A 311 -7.62 44.53 -3.74
CA GLN A 311 -7.48 45.99 -3.93
C GLN A 311 -6.10 46.35 -4.50
N ASP A 312 -5.99 47.50 -5.17
CA ASP A 312 -4.69 47.97 -5.64
C ASP A 312 -3.70 48.31 -4.50
N ASP A 313 -2.43 48.54 -4.86
CA ASP A 313 -1.38 48.84 -3.87
C ASP A 313 -1.58 50.18 -3.16
N SER A 314 -2.44 51.06 -3.69
CA SER A 314 -2.73 52.35 -3.07
C SER A 314 -3.54 52.21 -1.79
N ASP A 315 -4.24 51.08 -1.62
CA ASP A 315 -4.97 50.67 -0.42
C ASP A 315 -4.28 49.51 0.34
N GLY A 316 -3.03 49.21 -0.02
CA GLY A 316 -2.19 48.21 0.66
C GLY A 316 -2.27 46.80 0.08
N GLY A 317 -2.99 46.58 -1.03
CA GLY A 317 -2.90 45.36 -1.84
C GLY A 317 -3.65 44.13 -1.32
N GLY A 318 -4.52 44.28 -0.31
CA GLY A 318 -5.17 43.17 0.39
C GLY A 318 -6.18 42.39 -0.46
N LEU A 319 -6.36 41.11 -0.12
CA LEU A 319 -7.39 40.21 -0.64
C LEU A 319 -8.63 40.29 0.27
N TYR A 320 -9.81 40.45 -0.33
CA TYR A 320 -11.08 40.60 0.36
C TYR A 320 -12.03 39.47 0.00
N PHE A 321 -12.71 38.91 0.99
CA PHE A 321 -13.97 38.17 0.80
C PHE A 321 -15.14 39.04 1.25
N GLU A 322 -16.06 39.27 0.33
CA GLU A 322 -17.21 40.14 0.50
C GLU A 322 -18.52 39.37 0.28
N VAL A 323 -19.50 39.58 1.17
CA VAL A 323 -20.88 39.11 0.98
C VAL A 323 -21.88 40.27 1.07
N ARG A 324 -22.92 40.21 0.24
CA ARG A 324 -23.96 41.24 0.13
C ARG A 324 -25.27 40.74 0.73
N LYS A 325 -25.79 41.48 1.70
CA LYS A 325 -27.07 41.18 2.34
C LYS A 325 -28.24 41.71 1.52
N ARG A 326 -29.40 41.10 1.72
CA ARG A 326 -30.65 41.46 1.03
C ARG A 326 -31.11 42.89 1.28
N ASN A 327 -30.73 43.48 2.42
CA ASN A 327 -31.01 44.87 2.77
C ASN A 327 -30.03 45.88 2.15
N GLY A 328 -29.02 45.39 1.43
CA GLY A 328 -27.96 46.20 0.80
C GLY A 328 -26.72 46.39 1.67
N ASP A 329 -26.65 45.78 2.87
CA ASP A 329 -25.45 45.85 3.70
C ASP A 329 -24.32 45.00 3.11
N LEU A 330 -23.10 45.53 3.21
CA LEU A 330 -21.86 44.91 2.77
C LEU A 330 -21.10 44.36 3.97
N LEU A 331 -20.69 43.08 3.93
CA LEU A 331 -19.81 42.50 4.93
C LEU A 331 -18.49 42.08 4.27
N THR A 332 -17.36 42.35 4.92
CA THR A 332 -16.03 42.09 4.35
C THR A 332 -15.05 41.55 5.40
N ILE A 333 -14.17 40.66 4.96
CA ILE A 333 -13.00 40.22 5.72
C ILE A 333 -11.79 40.23 4.79
N GLU A 334 -10.61 40.59 5.30
CA GLU A 334 -9.42 40.83 4.48
C GLU A 334 -8.19 40.09 4.99
N ALA A 335 -7.28 39.76 4.08
CA ALA A 335 -5.95 39.27 4.37
C ALA A 335 -4.89 39.91 3.46
N GLY A 336 -3.65 39.92 3.92
CA GLY A 336 -2.49 40.35 3.14
C GLY A 336 -2.38 41.85 2.85
N ASN A 337 -2.97 42.70 3.68
CA ASN A 337 -2.89 44.16 3.52
C ASN A 337 -1.61 44.73 4.15
N ALA A 338 -0.72 45.28 3.33
CA ALA A 338 0.56 45.83 3.76
C ALA A 338 0.42 47.02 4.73
N PHE A 339 -0.65 47.80 4.66
CA PHE A 339 -0.90 48.91 5.60
C PHE A 339 -1.31 48.44 6.99
N ASN A 340 -1.82 47.22 7.10
CA ASN A 340 -2.07 46.55 8.37
C ASN A 340 -0.83 45.79 8.89
N GLY A 341 0.30 45.86 8.17
CA GLY A 341 1.54 45.15 8.52
C GLY A 341 1.53 43.68 8.14
N GLN A 342 0.61 43.25 7.27
CA GLN A 342 0.51 41.87 6.77
C GLN A 342 1.34 41.70 5.50
N SER A 343 1.82 40.47 5.25
CA SER A 343 2.52 40.12 4.01
C SER A 343 1.57 40.10 2.83
N ASN A 344 1.98 40.66 1.69
CA ASN A 344 1.16 40.63 0.47
C ASN A 344 1.04 39.19 -0.05
N LEU A 345 -0.19 38.74 -0.32
CA LEU A 345 -0.49 37.40 -0.86
C LEU A 345 -0.37 37.32 -2.40
N PHE A 346 -0.10 38.45 -3.06
CA PHE A 346 0.18 38.52 -4.51
C PHE A 346 1.68 38.63 -4.75
N ASP A 347 2.42 37.65 -4.24
CA ASP A 347 3.87 37.50 -4.31
C ASP A 347 4.32 36.47 -5.35
N ASP A 348 3.38 36.04 -6.20
CA ASP A 348 3.58 35.06 -7.26
C ASP A 348 3.95 33.65 -6.72
N GLN A 349 3.49 33.32 -5.51
CA GLN A 349 3.38 31.96 -4.96
C GLN A 349 1.92 31.49 -4.95
N TRP A 350 1.73 30.16 -4.86
CA TRP A 350 0.42 29.56 -4.68
C TRP A 350 -0.04 29.75 -3.23
N HIS A 351 -1.22 30.35 -3.07
CA HIS A 351 -1.91 30.46 -1.80
C HIS A 351 -3.29 29.83 -1.90
N HIS A 352 -3.73 29.19 -0.82
CA HIS A 352 -5.08 28.68 -0.69
C HIS A 352 -5.90 29.63 0.18
N ILE A 353 -7.08 30.01 -0.31
CA ILE A 353 -8.07 30.73 0.48
C ILE A 353 -9.26 29.83 0.74
N ALA A 354 -9.75 29.82 1.98
CA ALA A 354 -11.08 29.33 2.30
C ALA A 354 -11.82 30.38 3.12
N ALA A 355 -13.07 30.70 2.78
CA ALA A 355 -13.83 31.74 3.46
C ALA A 355 -15.31 31.36 3.56
N SER A 356 -15.92 31.69 4.70
CA SER A 356 -17.30 31.32 5.01
C SER A 356 -18.08 32.46 5.64
N TYR A 357 -19.28 32.74 5.13
CA TYR A 357 -20.29 33.52 5.86
C TYR A 357 -21.28 32.59 6.53
N ASN A 358 -21.25 32.54 7.87
CA ASN A 358 -22.21 31.81 8.68
C ASN A 358 -23.41 32.70 9.03
N ALA A 359 -24.57 32.43 8.44
CA ALA A 359 -25.79 33.21 8.68
C ALA A 359 -26.42 33.00 10.06
N ASP A 360 -26.20 31.84 10.70
CA ASP A 360 -26.80 31.52 12.01
C ASP A 360 -26.23 32.41 13.12
N ASN A 361 -24.92 32.68 13.04
CA ASN A 361 -24.19 33.51 14.00
C ASN A 361 -23.78 34.87 13.44
N ASN A 362 -23.99 35.11 12.14
CA ASN A 362 -23.66 36.33 11.42
C ASN A 362 -22.16 36.68 11.47
N VAL A 363 -21.33 35.68 11.17
CA VAL A 363 -19.85 35.74 11.25
C VAL A 363 -19.23 35.40 9.90
N LEU A 364 -18.19 36.15 9.51
CA LEU A 364 -17.26 35.79 8.45
C LEU A 364 -16.05 35.09 9.04
N TYR A 365 -15.63 33.99 8.42
CA TYR A 365 -14.38 33.28 8.67
C TYR A 365 -13.50 33.39 7.43
N LEU A 366 -12.21 33.64 7.63
CA LEU A 366 -11.21 33.64 6.56
C LEU A 366 -10.03 32.78 6.99
N TYR A 367 -9.67 31.84 6.13
CA TYR A 367 -8.54 30.94 6.27
C TYR A 367 -7.57 31.17 5.12
N ILE A 368 -6.27 31.19 5.42
CA ILE A 368 -5.20 31.29 4.44
C ILE A 368 -4.28 30.09 4.65
N ASP A 369 -3.97 29.37 3.58
CA ASP A 369 -3.07 28.21 3.58
C ASP A 369 -3.46 27.13 4.61
N GLY A 370 -4.77 26.95 4.81
CA GLY A 370 -5.36 25.96 5.71
C GLY A 370 -5.56 26.44 7.16
N GLU A 371 -5.02 27.60 7.52
CA GLU A 371 -5.07 28.14 8.89
C GLU A 371 -6.09 29.28 9.03
N LEU A 372 -6.72 29.40 10.21
CA LEU A 372 -7.66 30.50 10.47
C LEU A 372 -6.91 31.83 10.55
N PHE A 373 -7.15 32.70 9.59
CA PHE A 373 -6.50 34.00 9.50
C PHE A 373 -7.25 35.08 10.29
N ASP A 374 -8.56 35.19 10.11
CA ASP A 374 -9.37 36.20 10.80
C ASP A 374 -10.86 35.81 10.92
N THR A 375 -11.57 36.46 11.85
CA THR A 375 -13.03 36.36 12.00
C THR A 375 -13.69 37.71 12.25
N ASN A 376 -14.76 38.01 11.50
CA ASN A 376 -15.53 39.25 11.65
C ASN A 376 -16.99 38.97 12.01
N SER A 377 -17.43 39.45 13.17
CA SER A 377 -18.82 39.31 13.64
C SER A 377 -19.65 40.55 13.34
N TYR A 378 -20.87 40.35 12.84
CA TYR A 378 -21.79 41.44 12.50
C TYR A 378 -23.11 41.34 13.26
N SER A 379 -23.93 42.38 13.16
CA SER A 379 -25.33 42.39 13.62
C SER A 379 -26.27 42.83 12.49
N GLY A 380 -27.57 42.52 12.55
CA GLY A 380 -28.55 42.95 11.54
C GLY A 380 -29.21 41.80 10.77
N ASP A 381 -29.67 42.08 9.54
CA ASP A 381 -30.25 41.05 8.64
C ASP A 381 -29.20 39.97 8.36
N THR A 382 -29.57 38.70 8.30
CA THR A 382 -28.66 37.58 8.00
C THR A 382 -28.87 37.03 6.59
N ARG A 383 -29.86 37.55 5.86
CA ARG A 383 -30.19 37.04 4.53
C ARG A 383 -29.26 37.62 3.46
N LEU A 384 -28.73 36.75 2.62
CA LEU A 384 -27.93 37.14 1.46
C LEU A 384 -28.81 37.70 0.33
N ASN A 385 -28.19 38.46 -0.57
CA ASN A 385 -28.86 39.05 -1.72
C ASN A 385 -29.34 37.96 -2.70
N ASP A 386 -30.65 37.71 -2.72
CA ASP A 386 -31.33 36.73 -3.57
C ASP A 386 -31.88 37.30 -4.87
N ARG A 387 -31.59 38.57 -5.19
CA ARG A 387 -32.10 39.28 -6.38
C ARG A 387 -31.05 39.50 -7.46
N VAL A 388 -30.10 38.57 -7.56
CA VAL A 388 -28.98 38.64 -8.50
C VAL A 388 -29.16 37.65 -9.64
N THR A 389 -28.35 37.77 -10.68
CA THR A 389 -28.24 36.71 -11.70
C THR A 389 -27.36 35.60 -11.14
N PRO A 390 -27.79 34.32 -11.14
CA PRO A 390 -27.00 33.19 -10.61
C PRO A 390 -25.92 32.76 -11.60
N THR A 391 -25.05 33.70 -11.97
CA THR A 391 -23.90 33.45 -12.83
C THR A 391 -22.64 33.63 -12.00
N LEU A 392 -21.79 32.60 -11.96
CA LEU A 392 -20.47 32.67 -11.35
C LEU A 392 -19.45 33.06 -12.43
N TYR A 393 -18.57 33.99 -12.10
CA TYR A 393 -17.39 34.34 -12.88
C TYR A 393 -16.14 34.00 -12.09
N ILE A 394 -15.19 33.34 -12.75
CA ILE A 394 -13.88 32.97 -12.19
C ILE A 394 -12.81 33.64 -13.04
N GLY A 395 -11.84 34.29 -12.38
CA GLY A 395 -10.80 35.12 -12.99
C GLY A 395 -11.24 36.52 -13.41
N GLY A 396 -12.49 36.93 -13.13
CA GLY A 396 -12.98 38.26 -13.48
C GLY A 396 -14.48 38.46 -13.26
N GLN A 397 -15.09 39.35 -14.06
CA GLN A 397 -16.50 39.76 -13.94
C GLN A 397 -17.27 39.53 -15.26
N GLY A 398 -18.54 39.94 -15.37
CA GLY A 398 -19.24 39.92 -16.66
C GLY A 398 -18.57 40.72 -17.79
N SER A 399 -17.70 41.67 -17.46
CA SER A 399 -16.87 42.46 -18.38
C SER A 399 -15.38 42.10 -18.29
N SER A 400 -14.55 42.57 -19.22
CA SER A 400 -13.08 42.38 -19.14
C SER A 400 -12.37 43.39 -18.24
N GLN A 401 -13.08 44.38 -17.67
CA GLN A 401 -12.48 45.35 -16.75
C GLN A 401 -12.30 44.74 -15.36
N ASN A 402 -11.27 45.17 -14.61
CA ASN A 402 -11.00 44.71 -13.24
C ASN A 402 -10.88 43.18 -13.14
N SER A 403 -10.43 42.50 -14.19
CA SER A 403 -10.26 41.04 -14.18
C SER A 403 -8.88 40.68 -13.64
N PHE A 404 -8.81 39.54 -12.96
CA PHE A 404 -7.57 39.07 -12.36
C PHE A 404 -6.58 38.59 -13.43
N ARG A 405 -5.31 38.92 -13.23
CA ARG A 405 -4.20 38.34 -13.99
C ARG A 405 -3.42 37.38 -13.10
N GLY A 406 -3.50 36.08 -13.39
CA GLY A 406 -2.82 35.06 -12.62
C GLY A 406 -3.42 33.70 -12.86
N GLU A 407 -3.29 32.83 -11.87
CA GLU A 407 -3.65 31.41 -11.91
C GLU A 407 -4.67 31.13 -10.80
N ILE A 408 -5.68 30.30 -11.08
CA ILE A 408 -6.69 29.84 -10.11
C ILE A 408 -6.88 28.34 -10.29
N ASP A 409 -7.07 27.61 -9.19
CA ASP A 409 -7.29 26.17 -9.18
C ASP A 409 -8.27 25.74 -8.06
N GLU A 410 -8.85 24.55 -8.15
CA GLU A 410 -9.71 23.90 -7.13
C GLU A 410 -10.87 24.78 -6.60
N VAL A 411 -11.69 25.37 -7.47
CA VAL A 411 -12.77 26.25 -7.04
C VAL A 411 -13.91 25.46 -6.41
N TYR A 412 -14.03 25.52 -5.10
CA TYR A 412 -15.04 24.85 -4.28
C TYR A 412 -16.07 25.85 -3.74
N LEU A 413 -17.35 25.54 -3.90
CA LEU A 413 -18.47 26.36 -3.45
C LEU A 413 -19.46 25.50 -2.65
N SER A 414 -19.85 25.93 -1.45
CA SER A 414 -20.81 25.21 -0.59
C SER A 414 -21.71 26.15 0.20
N ASP A 415 -22.85 25.64 0.68
CA ASP A 415 -23.74 26.33 1.63
C ASP A 415 -23.52 25.93 3.10
N GLY A 416 -22.55 25.05 3.39
CA GLY A 416 -22.06 24.80 4.75
C GLY A 416 -21.01 25.82 5.20
N VAL A 417 -20.57 25.73 6.45
CA VAL A 417 -19.54 26.62 7.04
C VAL A 417 -18.23 25.86 7.15
N PHE A 418 -17.12 26.44 6.68
CA PHE A 418 -15.80 25.86 6.88
C PHE A 418 -15.31 26.06 8.32
N THR A 419 -14.97 24.94 8.95
CA THR A 419 -14.21 24.85 10.20
C THR A 419 -12.71 24.83 9.89
N PRO A 420 -11.82 25.06 10.89
CA PRO A 420 -10.38 24.88 10.72
C PRO A 420 -10.03 23.53 10.09
N THR A 421 -10.66 22.45 10.56
CA THR A 421 -10.47 21.10 10.01
C THR A 421 -10.85 21.01 8.52
N THR A 422 -12.04 21.48 8.12
CA THR A 422 -12.45 21.40 6.71
C THR A 422 -11.63 22.32 5.80
N ALA A 423 -11.14 23.45 6.31
CA ALA A 423 -10.25 24.35 5.57
C ALA A 423 -8.87 23.72 5.35
N ALA A 424 -8.35 23.01 6.36
CA ALA A 424 -7.12 22.23 6.25
C ALA A 424 -7.28 21.05 5.27
N VAL A 425 -8.40 20.32 5.32
CA VAL A 425 -8.69 19.25 4.36
C VAL A 425 -8.68 19.76 2.92
N LEU A 426 -9.37 20.87 2.63
CA LEU A 426 -9.37 21.50 1.29
C LEU A 426 -7.96 21.98 0.88
N TYR A 427 -7.16 22.48 1.82
CA TYR A 427 -5.78 22.89 1.57
C TYR A 427 -4.88 21.71 1.19
N TYR A 428 -4.98 20.56 1.85
CA TYR A 428 -4.11 19.40 1.58
C TYR A 428 -4.65 18.46 0.48
N GLN A 429 -5.84 18.72 -0.05
CA GLN A 429 -6.48 17.87 -1.03
C GLN A 429 -5.65 17.77 -2.32
N THR A 430 -5.24 16.54 -2.67
CA THR A 430 -4.54 16.17 -3.91
C THR A 430 -5.17 14.91 -4.50
N ARG A 431 -4.85 14.60 -5.77
CA ARG A 431 -5.34 13.39 -6.46
C ARG A 431 -4.34 12.88 -7.50
N PRO A 432 -4.41 11.59 -7.91
CA PRO A 432 -3.68 11.10 -9.06
C PRO A 432 -4.12 11.82 -10.35
N CYS A 433 -3.17 12.35 -11.11
CA CYS A 433 -3.48 13.06 -12.35
C CYS A 433 -3.75 12.07 -13.50
N ALA A 434 -4.93 12.18 -14.11
CA ALA A 434 -5.37 11.29 -15.18
C ALA A 434 -4.57 11.44 -16.50
N ASN A 435 -3.71 12.45 -16.63
CA ASN A 435 -2.98 12.79 -17.85
C ASN A 435 -1.47 12.63 -17.65
N THR A 436 -0.92 11.48 -18.01
CA THR A 436 0.53 11.22 -17.99
C THR A 436 1.23 11.97 -19.12
N ARG A 437 2.37 12.61 -18.83
CA ARG A 437 3.18 13.27 -19.86
C ARG A 437 3.69 12.19 -20.84
N PRO A 438 3.88 12.50 -22.13
CA PRO A 438 4.55 11.56 -23.00
C PRO A 438 5.98 11.36 -22.51
N GLN A 439 6.48 10.14 -22.60
CA GLN A 439 7.90 9.84 -22.38
C GLN A 439 8.74 10.63 -23.40
N CYS A 440 9.87 11.21 -23.01
CA CYS A 440 10.71 12.01 -23.91
C CYS A 440 11.17 11.22 -25.13
N SER A 441 11.39 9.91 -24.96
CA SER A 441 11.67 8.97 -26.05
C SER A 441 10.53 8.87 -27.07
N ALA A 442 9.28 9.07 -26.66
CA ALA A 442 8.11 9.12 -27.54
C ALA A 442 8.00 10.47 -28.28
N VAL A 443 8.57 11.56 -27.74
CA VAL A 443 8.61 12.87 -28.43
C VAL A 443 9.63 12.87 -29.56
N TRP A 444 10.79 12.23 -29.35
CA TRP A 444 11.90 12.17 -30.31
C TRP A 444 12.31 10.72 -30.66
N PRO A 445 11.43 9.93 -31.32
CA PRO A 445 11.71 8.52 -31.60
C PRO A 445 12.78 8.29 -32.68
N GLN A 446 13.14 9.31 -33.47
CA GLN A 446 14.10 9.24 -34.58
C GLN A 446 14.56 10.65 -35.01
N GLY A 447 15.62 10.73 -35.84
CA GLY A 447 16.27 12.00 -36.22
C GLY A 447 15.37 13.07 -36.83
N PHE A 448 14.33 12.67 -37.57
CA PHE A 448 13.36 13.61 -38.11
C PHE A 448 11.99 12.95 -38.21
N SER A 449 11.02 13.45 -37.43
CA SER A 449 9.63 12.99 -37.49
C SER A 449 8.74 14.10 -38.07
N PRO A 450 8.33 14.03 -39.36
CA PRO A 450 7.50 15.05 -40.00
C PRO A 450 6.01 15.00 -39.60
N ALA A 451 5.63 14.10 -38.70
CA ALA A 451 4.32 14.07 -38.06
C ALA A 451 4.43 13.29 -36.75
N ASN A 452 4.43 13.98 -35.61
CA ASN A 452 4.28 13.32 -34.32
C ASN A 452 2.80 13.02 -34.05
N SER A 453 2.49 11.76 -33.73
CA SER A 453 1.14 11.33 -33.32
C SER A 453 0.92 11.44 -31.82
N VAL A 454 1.92 11.90 -31.04
CA VAL A 454 1.75 12.29 -29.63
C VAL A 454 0.80 13.48 -29.62
N PRO A 455 -0.49 13.28 -29.26
CA PRO A 455 -1.43 14.37 -29.22
C PRO A 455 -1.32 15.03 -27.84
N LEU A 456 -1.20 16.35 -27.81
CA LEU A 456 -1.76 17.33 -26.85
C LEU A 456 -0.85 18.57 -26.78
N PRO A 457 -1.38 19.78 -26.55
CA PRO A 457 -0.56 20.95 -26.23
C PRO A 457 0.26 20.65 -24.97
N PHE A 458 1.54 21.01 -25.00
CA PHE A 458 2.43 20.92 -23.85
C PHE A 458 2.27 22.19 -23.03
N ASP A 459 2.40 22.04 -21.72
CA ASP A 459 2.38 23.18 -20.82
C ASP A 459 3.72 23.90 -20.88
N LEU A 460 3.68 25.22 -20.83
CA LEU A 460 4.86 26.07 -20.79
C LEU A 460 5.15 26.46 -19.33
N PRO A 461 6.43 26.75 -18.99
CA PRO A 461 6.76 27.31 -17.69
C PRO A 461 5.90 28.54 -17.34
N ASP A 462 5.62 28.76 -16.05
CA ASP A 462 4.62 29.77 -15.66
C ASP A 462 5.02 31.24 -15.88
N ARG A 463 6.27 31.56 -16.23
CA ARG A 463 6.72 32.95 -16.35
C ARG A 463 7.50 33.26 -17.62
N ALA A 464 7.10 34.34 -18.29
CA ALA A 464 7.81 34.90 -19.42
C ALA A 464 8.94 35.84 -18.97
N SER A 465 10.19 35.57 -19.36
CA SER A 465 11.27 36.55 -19.23
C SER A 465 11.58 37.18 -20.59
N ASN A 466 11.38 38.49 -20.71
CA ASN A 466 11.67 39.24 -21.93
C ASN A 466 13.16 39.64 -22.07
N SER A 467 14.06 38.98 -21.35
CA SER A 467 15.51 39.17 -21.41
C SER A 467 16.16 38.25 -22.45
N GLN A 468 17.33 38.66 -22.95
CA GLN A 468 18.15 37.83 -23.84
C GLN A 468 18.75 36.65 -23.04
N LEU A 469 18.73 35.43 -23.62
CA LEU A 469 19.28 34.24 -22.97
C LEU A 469 20.77 34.41 -22.63
N PRO A 470 21.26 33.87 -21.50
CA PRO A 470 22.68 33.93 -21.15
C PRO A 470 23.52 33.12 -22.17
N GLY A 471 24.76 33.55 -22.42
CA GLY A 471 25.65 32.88 -23.39
C GLY A 471 25.99 31.42 -23.02
N THR A 472 26.01 31.12 -21.72
CA THR A 472 26.05 29.75 -21.19
C THR A 472 24.72 29.47 -20.49
N LEU A 473 23.98 28.48 -20.96
CA LEU A 473 22.73 28.02 -20.36
C LEU A 473 23.04 27.18 -19.11
N GLN A 474 22.22 27.38 -18.07
CA GLN A 474 22.20 26.56 -16.86
C GLN A 474 21.11 25.48 -17.02
N PRO A 475 21.19 24.34 -16.30
CA PRO A 475 20.24 23.25 -16.40
C PRO A 475 18.92 23.59 -15.69
N ILE A 476 18.20 24.56 -16.24
CA ILE A 476 16.92 25.08 -15.77
C ILE A 476 16.01 25.33 -16.98
N ASP A 477 14.74 25.61 -16.71
CA ASP A 477 13.76 26.00 -17.71
C ASP A 477 13.83 27.51 -18.02
N TYR A 478 13.96 27.83 -19.31
CA TYR A 478 13.92 29.20 -19.83
C TYR A 478 12.68 29.39 -20.68
N LEU A 479 11.76 30.29 -20.31
CA LEU A 479 10.62 30.67 -21.16
C LEU A 479 10.76 32.10 -21.71
N ARG A 480 10.53 32.24 -23.02
CA ARG A 480 10.38 33.52 -23.72
C ARG A 480 9.06 33.56 -24.49
N VAL A 481 8.31 34.64 -24.35
CA VAL A 481 7.00 34.82 -25.01
C VAL A 481 7.06 35.95 -26.05
N GLY A 482 6.55 35.68 -27.25
CA GLY A 482 6.49 36.60 -28.39
C GLY A 482 7.21 36.08 -29.63
N ASP A 483 7.10 36.82 -30.73
CA ASP A 483 7.75 36.47 -32.00
C ASP A 483 9.17 37.05 -32.06
N PHE A 484 10.16 36.18 -32.29
CA PHE A 484 11.58 36.52 -32.28
C PHE A 484 12.20 36.40 -33.67
N SER A 485 12.65 37.52 -34.21
CA SER A 485 13.36 37.59 -35.51
C SER A 485 14.86 37.22 -35.44
N ASP A 486 15.43 37.15 -34.23
CA ASP A 486 16.72 36.50 -33.89
C ASP A 486 16.88 36.47 -32.36
N VAL A 487 17.27 35.34 -31.77
CA VAL A 487 17.71 35.29 -30.35
C VAL A 487 19.21 35.60 -30.19
N GLY A 488 19.96 35.65 -31.29
CA GLY A 488 21.08 36.58 -31.45
C GLY A 488 22.47 36.17 -30.95
N ALA A 489 22.69 34.99 -30.38
CA ALA A 489 24.00 34.59 -29.89
C ALA A 489 24.34 33.11 -30.18
N ASN A 490 25.62 32.78 -29.99
CA ASN A 490 26.03 31.41 -29.81
C ASN A 490 25.80 31.04 -28.35
N TYR A 491 25.30 29.83 -28.12
CA TYR A 491 24.96 29.33 -26.79
C TYR A 491 25.72 28.04 -26.49
N SER A 492 26.15 27.85 -25.25
CA SER A 492 26.75 26.61 -24.76
C SER A 492 26.04 26.15 -23.48
N THR A 493 26.11 24.87 -23.17
CA THR A 493 25.59 24.24 -21.94
C THR A 493 26.74 23.92 -20.99
N ASN A 494 26.46 23.37 -19.81
CA ASN A 494 27.43 23.07 -18.77
C ASN A 494 27.61 21.56 -18.46
N GLY A 495 27.08 20.67 -19.29
CA GLY A 495 27.09 19.22 -19.06
C GLY A 495 25.77 18.61 -18.59
N GLN A 496 24.74 19.42 -18.31
CA GLN A 496 23.40 18.97 -17.91
C GLN A 496 22.31 19.63 -18.75
N THR A 497 21.14 18.98 -18.84
CA THR A 497 20.03 19.36 -19.72
C THR A 497 19.47 20.75 -19.40
N SER A 498 19.66 21.68 -20.33
CA SER A 498 19.03 23.02 -20.33
C SER A 498 17.80 23.01 -21.22
N ARG A 499 16.67 23.56 -20.75
CA ARG A 499 15.38 23.51 -21.48
C ARG A 499 14.95 24.92 -21.88
N VAL A 500 14.83 25.18 -23.17
CA VAL A 500 14.47 26.50 -23.72
C VAL A 500 13.11 26.42 -24.41
N TYR A 501 12.14 27.16 -23.90
CA TYR A 501 10.79 27.28 -24.43
C TYR A 501 10.60 28.66 -25.08
N ILE A 502 10.12 28.65 -26.31
CA ILE A 502 9.72 29.83 -27.06
C ILE A 502 8.23 29.76 -27.34
N ASP A 503 7.48 30.66 -26.74
CA ASP A 503 6.05 30.82 -26.97
C ASP A 503 5.79 31.87 -28.06
N GLY A 504 5.82 31.44 -29.32
CA GLY A 504 5.75 32.30 -30.51
C GLY A 504 6.67 31.83 -31.63
N ASP A 505 6.75 32.63 -32.71
CA ASP A 505 7.61 32.33 -33.85
C ASP A 505 9.10 32.57 -33.53
N LEU A 506 10.00 31.69 -33.99
CA LEU A 506 11.44 31.80 -33.77
C LEU A 506 12.21 31.81 -35.10
N THR A 507 13.04 32.80 -35.34
CA THR A 507 14.06 32.79 -36.41
C THR A 507 15.47 32.63 -35.83
N ILE A 508 16.23 31.64 -36.31
CA ILE A 508 17.66 31.46 -36.04
C ILE A 508 18.45 31.89 -37.27
N GLN A 509 19.21 32.99 -37.14
CA GLN A 509 19.93 33.61 -38.25
C GLN A 509 21.18 32.82 -38.69
N SER A 510 21.69 33.18 -39.86
CA SER A 510 22.87 32.54 -40.44
C SER A 510 24.14 32.69 -39.59
N GLY A 511 24.90 31.60 -39.41
CA GLY A 511 26.19 31.57 -38.70
C GLY A 511 26.12 31.26 -37.21
N ARG A 512 24.96 30.83 -36.68
CA ARG A 512 24.77 30.53 -35.25
C ARG A 512 25.28 29.15 -34.88
N ARG A 513 25.80 29.05 -33.65
CA ARG A 513 26.38 27.85 -33.06
C ARG A 513 25.77 27.61 -31.68
N ILE A 514 24.97 26.56 -31.55
CA ILE A 514 24.21 26.25 -30.33
C ILE A 514 24.63 24.86 -29.83
N ASN A 515 25.22 24.81 -28.64
CA ASN A 515 25.68 23.60 -27.98
C ASN A 515 26.67 22.72 -28.79
N ILE A 516 27.51 23.31 -29.63
CA ILE A 516 28.45 22.53 -30.48
C ILE A 516 29.56 21.81 -29.68
N GLY A 517 29.74 22.15 -28.40
CA GLY A 517 30.79 21.62 -27.53
C GLY A 517 30.34 20.58 -26.51
N GLY A 518 29.03 20.43 -26.26
CA GLY A 518 28.44 19.48 -25.32
C GLY A 518 27.72 18.32 -26.01
N SER A 519 27.19 17.37 -25.26
CA SER A 519 26.30 16.31 -25.78
C SER A 519 24.97 16.90 -26.24
N ALA A 520 24.26 16.21 -27.16
CA ALA A 520 22.92 16.61 -27.58
C ALA A 520 21.93 16.59 -26.40
N ASP A 521 22.14 15.72 -25.42
CA ASP A 521 21.24 15.56 -24.26
C ASP A 521 21.25 16.79 -23.35
N GLU A 522 22.26 17.65 -23.48
CA GLU A 522 22.40 18.88 -22.68
C GLU A 522 21.44 20.01 -23.12
N LEU A 523 20.72 19.87 -24.24
CA LEU A 523 19.84 20.93 -24.75
C LEU A 523 18.51 20.41 -25.29
N ILE A 524 17.42 20.93 -24.73
CA ILE A 524 16.07 20.83 -25.28
C ILE A 524 15.60 22.22 -25.74
N LEU A 525 15.06 22.32 -26.96
CA LEU A 525 14.46 23.54 -27.51
C LEU A 525 13.02 23.27 -27.95
N VAL A 526 12.06 23.95 -27.33
CA VAL A 526 10.62 23.83 -27.60
C VAL A 526 10.10 25.14 -28.17
N VAL A 527 9.39 25.09 -29.30
CA VAL A 527 8.82 26.27 -29.98
C VAL A 527 7.33 26.04 -30.24
N THR A 528 6.44 26.88 -29.70
CA THR A 528 4.98 26.79 -29.95
C THR A 528 4.56 27.37 -31.31
N GLY A 529 5.31 28.33 -31.85
CA GLY A 529 5.09 28.93 -33.18
C GLY A 529 5.88 28.26 -34.31
N ASP A 530 6.07 28.99 -35.41
CA ASP A 530 6.89 28.57 -36.55
C ASP A 530 8.39 28.75 -36.26
N LEU A 531 9.22 27.76 -36.62
CA LEU A 531 10.69 27.82 -36.53
C LEU A 531 11.31 28.10 -37.91
N TYR A 532 12.07 29.19 -38.04
CA TYR A 532 12.83 29.57 -39.23
C TYR A 532 14.33 29.34 -39.01
N LEU A 533 14.94 28.43 -39.76
CA LEU A 533 16.39 28.20 -39.79
C LEU A 533 16.98 28.83 -41.06
N GLU A 534 17.76 29.89 -40.92
CA GLU A 534 18.60 30.37 -42.03
C GLU A 534 19.77 29.40 -42.31
N LYS A 535 20.52 29.63 -43.39
CA LYS A 535 21.68 28.78 -43.75
C LYS A 535 22.84 28.88 -42.74
N ASP A 536 23.73 27.89 -42.68
CA ASP A 536 24.93 27.90 -41.82
C ASP A 536 24.61 28.01 -40.31
N VAL A 537 23.54 27.34 -39.88
CA VAL A 537 23.17 27.16 -38.47
C VAL A 537 23.57 25.76 -38.02
N GLU A 538 24.27 25.64 -36.90
CA GLU A 538 24.56 24.34 -36.28
C GLU A 538 23.99 24.27 -34.86
N ILE A 539 23.28 23.19 -34.54
CA ILE A 539 22.66 22.94 -33.23
C ILE A 539 22.98 21.52 -32.78
N ASN A 540 23.39 21.34 -31.53
CA ASN A 540 23.43 20.02 -30.88
C ASN A 540 22.35 19.97 -29.80
N GLY A 541 21.25 19.25 -30.01
CA GLY A 541 20.13 19.23 -29.10
C GLY A 541 18.87 18.56 -29.64
N TYR A 542 17.87 18.41 -28.76
CA TYR A 542 16.55 17.89 -29.08
C TYR A 542 15.56 19.04 -29.27
N ILE A 543 14.92 19.10 -30.43
CA ILE A 543 14.09 20.23 -30.83
C ILE A 543 12.66 19.77 -31.08
N TYR A 544 11.68 20.47 -30.49
CA TYR A 544 10.26 20.29 -30.76
C TYR A 544 9.64 21.58 -31.29
N VAL A 545 8.86 21.48 -32.37
CA VAL A 545 8.13 22.63 -32.95
C VAL A 545 6.66 22.27 -33.14
N GLN A 546 5.78 23.03 -32.50
CA GLN A 546 4.33 22.88 -32.64
C GLN A 546 3.82 23.48 -33.97
N GLY A 547 4.42 24.59 -34.43
CA GLY A 547 4.16 25.16 -35.75
C GLY A 547 4.91 24.47 -36.89
N ASN A 548 5.16 25.21 -37.96
CA ASN A 548 5.89 24.75 -39.14
C ASN A 548 7.39 25.00 -39.00
N LEU A 549 8.18 24.17 -39.68
CA LEU A 549 9.61 24.41 -39.87
C LEU A 549 9.85 25.04 -41.25
N TYR A 550 10.50 26.19 -41.27
CA TYR A 550 11.02 26.83 -42.48
C TYR A 550 12.54 26.78 -42.48
N PHE A 551 13.17 26.33 -43.57
CA PHE A 551 14.62 26.34 -43.70
C PHE A 551 15.13 26.96 -45.00
N GLU A 552 16.24 27.70 -44.96
CA GLU A 552 16.91 28.24 -46.15
C GLU A 552 17.86 27.19 -46.76
N GLU A 553 17.71 26.87 -48.04
CA GLU A 553 18.61 25.95 -48.74
C GLU A 553 19.99 26.58 -49.03
N SER A 554 21.04 25.79 -48.96
CA SER A 554 22.39 26.24 -49.28
C SER A 554 22.80 25.90 -50.72
N ILE A 555 23.60 26.79 -51.32
CA ILE A 555 24.24 26.57 -52.63
C ILE A 555 25.56 25.78 -52.45
N PHE A 556 26.13 25.78 -51.24
CA PHE A 556 27.40 25.14 -50.92
C PHE A 556 27.22 24.11 -49.79
N PRO A 557 27.89 22.94 -49.87
CA PRO A 557 27.70 21.88 -48.87
C PRO A 557 28.24 22.23 -47.47
N TRP A 558 29.17 23.17 -47.35
CA TRP A 558 29.75 23.63 -46.07
C TRP A 558 28.99 24.80 -45.42
N ASN A 559 27.93 25.31 -46.06
CA ASN A 559 27.05 26.37 -45.52
C ASN A 559 25.62 25.85 -45.31
N ARG A 560 25.42 24.54 -45.26
CA ARG A 560 24.10 23.96 -44.94
C ARG A 560 23.91 24.01 -43.44
N SER A 561 22.67 24.08 -42.98
CA SER A 561 22.39 23.98 -41.54
C SER A 561 22.41 22.52 -41.08
N GLU A 562 22.86 22.29 -39.86
CA GLU A 562 23.04 20.96 -39.27
C GLU A 562 22.42 20.91 -37.87
N VAL A 563 21.65 19.86 -37.59
CA VAL A 563 21.14 19.57 -36.25
C VAL A 563 21.63 18.18 -35.87
N SER A 564 22.38 18.08 -34.78
CA SER A 564 22.79 16.83 -34.15
C SER A 564 21.89 16.58 -32.93
N GLY A 565 21.33 15.39 -32.77
CA GLY A 565 20.25 15.10 -31.80
C GLY A 565 18.97 14.69 -32.53
N ALA A 566 17.82 15.31 -32.23
CA ALA A 566 16.57 15.00 -32.93
C ALA A 566 15.67 16.22 -33.14
N LEU A 567 14.80 16.16 -34.15
CA LEU A 567 13.81 17.20 -34.46
C LEU A 567 12.42 16.58 -34.68
N SER A 568 11.44 17.07 -33.92
CA SER A 568 10.04 16.64 -33.96
C SER A 568 9.12 17.81 -34.30
N LEU A 569 8.17 17.60 -35.22
CA LEU A 569 7.26 18.65 -35.72
C LEU A 569 5.80 18.21 -35.61
N ALA A 570 4.93 19.11 -35.18
CA ALA A 570 3.48 18.96 -35.35
C ALA A 570 2.98 19.58 -36.68
N GLY A 571 3.65 20.63 -37.19
CA GLY A 571 3.39 21.23 -38.49
C GLY A 571 4.21 20.62 -39.65
N GLN A 572 4.29 21.34 -40.77
CA GLN A 572 5.02 20.89 -41.96
C GLN A 572 6.41 21.54 -42.07
N ALA A 573 7.36 20.81 -42.67
CA ALA A 573 8.65 21.36 -43.05
C ALA A 573 8.64 21.88 -44.49
N SER A 574 9.12 23.11 -44.73
CA SER A 574 9.21 23.69 -46.07
C SER A 574 10.45 24.57 -46.25
N SER A 575 10.98 24.60 -47.48
CA SER A 575 12.11 25.47 -47.81
C SER A 575 11.64 26.90 -48.12
N PHE A 576 12.40 27.92 -47.70
CA PHE A 576 12.19 29.32 -48.09
C PHE A 576 13.49 29.95 -48.64
N GLY A 577 13.39 31.16 -49.21
CA GLY A 577 14.55 31.89 -49.74
C GLY A 577 14.93 31.53 -51.19
N PHE A 578 16.19 31.77 -51.56
CA PHE A 578 16.70 31.45 -52.91
C PHE A 578 16.91 29.93 -53.04
N PRO A 579 16.48 29.30 -54.16
CA PRO A 579 16.60 27.84 -54.33
C PRO A 579 18.07 27.41 -54.33
N GLY A 580 18.40 26.49 -53.43
CA GLY A 580 19.74 25.92 -53.25
C GLY A 580 19.82 24.49 -53.80
N PHE A 581 20.93 23.80 -53.49
CA PHE A 581 21.11 22.39 -53.83
C PHE A 581 21.24 21.49 -52.59
N PHE A 582 21.41 22.08 -51.40
CA PHE A 582 21.67 21.37 -50.16
C PHE A 582 20.69 21.81 -49.08
N SER A 583 19.74 20.94 -48.75
CA SER A 583 18.83 21.07 -47.60
C SER A 583 19.60 20.88 -46.27
N PRO A 584 19.04 21.30 -45.12
CA PRO A 584 19.64 21.03 -43.82
C PRO A 584 19.82 19.52 -43.59
N THR A 585 20.83 19.17 -42.80
CA THR A 585 21.10 17.78 -42.38
C THR A 585 20.71 17.61 -40.91
N ILE A 586 20.01 16.53 -40.59
CA ILE A 586 19.70 16.18 -39.21
C ILE A 586 20.37 14.84 -38.92
N ALA A 587 21.38 14.86 -38.06
CA ALA A 587 22.11 13.70 -37.61
C ALA A 587 21.45 13.20 -36.33
N TYR A 588 20.74 12.07 -36.43
CA TYR A 588 20.12 11.46 -35.27
C TYR A 588 21.17 11.01 -34.25
N GLY A 589 21.05 11.48 -33.01
CA GLY A 589 21.60 10.85 -31.81
C GLY A 589 20.45 10.36 -30.96
N ALA A 590 20.47 9.08 -30.57
CA ALA A 590 19.62 8.64 -29.47
C ALA A 590 20.20 9.21 -28.17
N PRO A 591 19.37 9.53 -27.16
CA PRO A 591 19.90 10.02 -25.89
C PRO A 591 20.82 8.98 -25.27
N ASP A 592 22.00 9.42 -24.83
CA ASP A 592 22.97 8.56 -24.14
C ASP A 592 22.49 8.28 -22.70
N GLU A 593 21.72 9.20 -22.12
CA GLU A 593 20.95 9.07 -20.87
C GLU A 593 19.49 9.51 -21.09
N PRO A 594 18.51 9.10 -20.25
CA PRO A 594 17.14 9.61 -20.35
C PRO A 594 17.12 11.15 -20.38
N LEU A 595 16.52 11.73 -21.42
CA LEU A 595 16.38 13.18 -21.50
C LEU A 595 15.57 13.69 -20.31
N ASP A 596 16.19 14.55 -19.50
CA ASP A 596 15.46 15.33 -18.50
C ASP A 596 14.58 16.36 -19.21
N GLY A 597 13.38 15.92 -19.59
CA GLY A 597 12.35 16.72 -20.21
C GLY A 597 11.72 17.76 -19.28
N GLY A 598 12.07 17.78 -18.00
CA GLY A 598 11.37 18.59 -17.00
C GLY A 598 9.86 18.37 -17.06
N ASN A 599 9.10 19.47 -17.08
CA ASN A 599 7.64 19.41 -17.16
C ASN A 599 7.08 19.26 -18.58
N PHE A 600 7.94 19.09 -19.59
CA PHE A 600 7.53 18.90 -20.99
C PHE A 600 7.28 17.43 -21.37
N CYS A 601 8.14 16.52 -20.92
CA CYS A 601 8.02 15.08 -21.14
C CYS A 601 8.63 14.31 -19.98
N GLU A 602 8.10 13.12 -19.68
CA GLU A 602 8.65 12.24 -18.65
C GLU A 602 9.98 11.64 -19.11
N ALA A 603 10.99 11.67 -18.24
CA ALA A 603 12.15 10.81 -18.41
C ALA A 603 11.70 9.33 -18.36
N GLY A 604 12.47 8.44 -19.00
CA GLY A 604 12.23 6.99 -18.89
C GLY A 604 12.07 6.56 -17.43
N ASN A 605 11.20 5.56 -17.15
CA ASN A 605 10.95 4.97 -15.81
C ASN A 605 12.18 4.31 -15.12
N THR A 606 13.39 4.70 -15.53
CA THR A 606 14.66 4.32 -14.92
C THR A 606 15.42 5.62 -14.65
N GLU A 607 15.00 6.38 -13.64
CA GLU A 607 15.79 7.49 -13.12
C GLU A 607 16.40 7.11 -11.76
N PRO A 608 17.73 7.01 -11.67
CA PRO A 608 18.45 7.34 -10.45
C PRO A 608 18.72 8.86 -10.40
N PRO A 609 18.76 9.47 -9.20
CA PRO A 609 19.08 10.89 -9.03
C PRO A 609 20.44 11.27 -9.63
N VAL A 610 20.71 12.57 -9.85
CA VAL A 610 22.06 13.06 -10.17
C VAL A 610 22.96 12.82 -8.95
N VAL A 611 23.67 11.70 -8.95
CA VAL A 611 24.59 11.30 -7.88
C VAL A 611 26.03 11.57 -8.32
N VAL A 612 26.65 12.63 -7.81
CA VAL A 612 28.11 12.72 -7.81
C VAL A 612 28.68 11.76 -6.76
N PRO A 613 29.85 11.13 -6.99
CA PRO A 613 30.46 10.29 -5.97
C PRO A 613 30.73 11.08 -4.68
N ASP A 614 30.44 10.49 -3.54
CA ASP A 614 30.91 10.95 -2.24
C ASP A 614 32.44 10.99 -2.23
N HIS A 615 33.12 9.89 -2.53
CA HIS A 615 34.58 9.78 -2.67
C HIS A 615 34.99 8.72 -3.69
N TYR A 616 36.25 8.75 -4.11
CA TYR A 616 36.90 7.61 -4.77
C TYR A 616 37.63 6.75 -3.75
N ARG A 617 37.43 5.44 -3.80
CA ARG A 617 38.15 4.47 -2.96
C ARG A 617 39.19 3.73 -3.80
N LEU A 618 40.44 3.68 -3.31
CA LEU A 618 41.53 2.91 -3.91
C LEU A 618 41.85 1.70 -3.02
N SER A 619 41.64 0.51 -3.53
CA SER A 619 41.86 -0.76 -2.81
C SER A 619 43.00 -1.54 -3.47
N TYR A 620 44.05 -1.89 -2.71
CA TYR A 620 45.25 -2.55 -3.26
C TYR A 620 46.05 -3.31 -2.20
N THR A 621 46.98 -4.15 -2.66
CA THR A 621 47.86 -4.96 -1.81
C THR A 621 49.26 -4.36 -1.69
N SER A 622 49.83 -4.38 -0.48
CA SER A 622 51.19 -3.95 -0.19
C SER A 622 51.84 -4.94 0.80
N PRO A 623 53.12 -5.35 0.63
CA PRO A 623 54.04 -4.90 -0.41
C PRO A 623 53.77 -5.56 -1.78
N ALA A 624 53.99 -4.80 -2.84
CA ALA A 624 54.02 -5.26 -4.22
C ALA A 624 55.44 -5.63 -4.65
N LEU A 625 55.58 -6.38 -5.75
CA LEU A 625 56.88 -6.79 -6.30
C LEU A 625 57.29 -5.89 -7.46
N THR A 626 58.58 -5.54 -7.54
CA THR A 626 59.11 -4.73 -8.67
C THR A 626 59.11 -5.47 -10.01
N CYS A 627 58.82 -6.78 -10.00
CA CYS A 627 58.96 -7.68 -11.13
C CYS A 627 57.63 -8.07 -11.80
N GLU A 628 56.51 -7.53 -11.32
CA GLU A 628 55.18 -7.66 -11.93
C GLU A 628 54.34 -6.42 -11.67
N ALA A 629 53.27 -6.24 -12.45
CA ALA A 629 52.29 -5.20 -12.18
C ALA A 629 51.37 -5.65 -11.04
N THR A 630 50.99 -4.72 -10.17
CA THR A 630 50.00 -4.94 -9.12
C THR A 630 48.68 -4.32 -9.54
N GLU A 631 47.58 -5.00 -9.26
CA GLU A 631 46.25 -4.46 -9.50
C GLU A 631 45.88 -3.47 -8.39
N VAL A 632 45.19 -2.39 -8.76
CA VAL A 632 44.54 -1.44 -7.87
C VAL A 632 43.09 -1.33 -8.32
N THR A 633 42.17 -1.57 -7.40
CA THR A 633 40.74 -1.38 -7.64
C THR A 633 40.35 0.04 -7.28
N ILE A 634 39.59 0.67 -8.16
CA ILE A 634 39.02 2.01 -7.98
C ILE A 634 37.52 1.87 -7.90
N GLU A 635 36.91 2.44 -6.87
CA GLU A 635 35.46 2.41 -6.66
C GLU A 635 34.94 3.85 -6.52
N ALA A 636 33.85 4.18 -7.23
CA ALA A 636 33.14 5.45 -7.09
C ALA A 636 32.02 5.27 -6.07
N CYS A 637 32.23 5.75 -4.85
CA CYS A 637 31.31 5.56 -3.73
C CYS A 637 30.22 6.62 -3.74
N ALA A 638 28.95 6.25 -3.52
CA ALA A 638 27.85 7.21 -3.41
C ALA A 638 27.62 7.72 -1.97
N ASP A 639 28.16 7.02 -0.98
CA ASP A 639 28.07 7.37 0.45
C ASP A 639 29.44 7.25 1.15
N GLU A 640 29.53 7.81 2.37
CA GLU A 640 30.76 7.83 3.20
C GLU A 640 31.31 6.42 3.48
N SER A 641 30.43 5.43 3.65
CA SER A 641 30.78 4.04 3.94
C SER A 641 31.12 3.23 2.69
N CYS A 642 30.82 3.77 1.49
CA CYS A 642 30.77 3.07 0.21
C CYS A 642 29.91 1.80 0.27
N SER A 643 28.80 1.85 1.01
CA SER A 643 27.80 0.78 1.01
C SER A 643 26.99 0.75 -0.29
N SER A 644 26.95 1.91 -0.97
CA SER A 644 26.39 2.10 -2.30
C SER A 644 27.42 2.75 -3.22
N TYR A 645 27.35 2.38 -4.50
CA TYR A 645 28.20 2.93 -5.54
C TYR A 645 27.49 4.04 -6.33
N SER A 646 28.26 4.99 -6.85
CA SER A 646 27.72 6.02 -7.74
C SER A 646 27.18 5.37 -9.02
N PRO A 647 25.91 5.62 -9.39
CA PRO A 647 25.34 5.13 -10.65
C PRO A 647 25.95 5.81 -11.89
N VAL A 648 26.73 6.88 -11.72
CA VAL A 648 27.35 7.63 -12.80
C VAL A 648 28.75 7.10 -13.06
N SER A 649 29.09 6.80 -14.32
CA SER A 649 30.45 6.43 -14.67
C SER A 649 31.42 7.59 -14.51
N SER A 650 32.58 7.34 -13.90
CA SER A 650 33.64 8.33 -13.70
C SER A 650 34.82 8.12 -14.64
N THR A 651 35.41 9.20 -15.12
CA THR A 651 36.76 9.15 -15.74
C THR A 651 37.77 9.64 -14.70
N VAL A 652 38.49 8.69 -14.08
CA VAL A 652 39.44 8.93 -12.99
C VAL A 652 40.86 9.05 -13.51
N TYR A 653 41.57 10.11 -13.10
CA TYR A 653 42.99 10.31 -13.42
C TYR A 653 43.86 9.99 -12.20
N LEU A 654 44.87 9.14 -12.37
CA LEU A 654 45.81 8.77 -11.30
C LEU A 654 47.16 9.44 -11.47
N SER A 655 47.78 9.86 -10.37
CA SER A 655 49.13 10.44 -10.40
C SER A 655 50.17 9.42 -10.89
N GLN A 656 51.00 9.83 -11.85
CA GLN A 656 52.11 9.01 -12.37
C GLN A 656 53.34 9.00 -11.43
N SER A 657 53.29 9.64 -10.26
CA SER A 657 54.41 9.66 -9.31
C SER A 657 54.69 8.29 -8.69
N ALA A 658 53.68 7.42 -8.60
CA ALA A 658 53.81 6.10 -8.00
C ALA A 658 54.37 5.02 -8.95
N GLY A 659 54.25 5.22 -10.26
CA GLY A 659 54.65 4.25 -11.27
C GLY A 659 53.92 4.45 -12.59
N GLN A 660 53.98 3.44 -13.46
CA GLN A 660 53.27 3.42 -14.74
C GLN A 660 51.94 2.68 -14.58
N TRP A 661 50.85 3.40 -14.81
CA TRP A 661 49.47 2.90 -14.79
C TRP A 661 49.04 2.41 -16.17
N SER A 662 48.27 1.33 -16.23
CA SER A 662 47.67 0.81 -17.46
C SER A 662 46.24 0.31 -17.20
N PRO A 663 45.18 1.02 -17.64
CA PRO A 663 45.14 2.33 -18.32
C PRO A 663 45.24 3.55 -17.36
N ASN A 664 45.46 4.76 -17.90
CA ASN A 664 45.28 6.04 -17.18
C ASN A 664 45.02 7.16 -18.22
N PRO A 665 43.85 7.83 -18.22
CA PRO A 665 42.75 7.72 -17.25
C PRO A 665 42.04 6.37 -17.23
N VAL A 666 41.34 6.10 -16.14
CA VAL A 666 40.54 4.89 -15.91
C VAL A 666 39.06 5.26 -15.99
N VAL A 667 38.28 4.47 -16.73
CA VAL A 667 36.81 4.60 -16.74
C VAL A 667 36.25 3.67 -15.66
N VAL A 668 35.53 4.23 -14.70
CA VAL A 668 35.01 3.57 -13.50
C VAL A 668 33.48 3.54 -13.60
N ALA A 669 32.87 2.36 -13.63
CA ALA A 669 31.42 2.23 -13.82
C ALA A 669 30.84 0.98 -13.11
N PRO A 670 30.64 1.04 -11.78
CA PRO A 670 31.10 2.05 -10.82
C PRO A 670 32.42 1.64 -10.14
N THR A 671 32.99 0.52 -10.56
CA THR A 671 34.31 0.03 -10.16
C THR A 671 35.18 -0.18 -11.40
N ALA A 672 36.50 -0.13 -11.23
CA ALA A 672 37.45 -0.52 -12.27
C ALA A 672 38.77 -0.99 -11.67
N ASN A 673 39.40 -1.95 -12.35
CA ASN A 673 40.74 -2.39 -12.02
C ASN A 673 41.76 -1.73 -12.96
N VAL A 674 42.89 -1.32 -12.39
CA VAL A 674 44.02 -0.75 -13.11
C VAL A 674 45.32 -1.39 -12.64
N GLU A 675 46.25 -1.63 -13.57
CA GLU A 675 47.55 -2.16 -13.23
C GLU A 675 48.55 -1.03 -12.95
N LEU A 676 49.25 -1.10 -11.83
CA LEU A 676 50.39 -0.26 -11.46
C LEU A 676 51.68 -1.08 -11.58
N SER A 677 52.63 -0.59 -12.38
CA SER A 677 53.97 -1.18 -12.49
C SER A 677 55.06 -0.22 -12.01
N GLN A 678 55.98 -0.75 -11.22
CA GLN A 678 57.13 -0.02 -10.69
C GLN A 678 58.36 -0.94 -10.69
N LEU A 679 59.48 -0.47 -11.24
CA LEU A 679 60.71 -1.27 -11.40
C LEU A 679 61.79 -0.93 -10.36
N GLU A 680 61.53 0.06 -9.50
CA GLU A 680 62.44 0.46 -8.43
C GLU A 680 61.79 0.16 -7.08
N ALA A 681 62.54 -0.51 -6.19
CA ALA A 681 62.07 -0.78 -4.84
C ALA A 681 62.00 0.51 -4.01
N GLY A 682 60.92 0.69 -3.26
CA GLY A 682 60.67 1.89 -2.46
C GLY A 682 59.20 2.06 -2.11
N ASP A 683 58.89 3.11 -1.36
CA ASP A 683 57.53 3.46 -0.95
C ASP A 683 56.97 4.59 -1.82
N TYR A 684 55.72 4.46 -2.25
CA TYR A 684 55.07 5.37 -3.19
C TYR A 684 53.65 5.72 -2.73
N THR A 685 53.26 7.00 -2.82
CA THR A 685 51.89 7.44 -2.50
C THR A 685 50.99 7.43 -3.74
N LEU A 686 49.83 6.79 -3.63
CA LEU A 686 48.77 6.80 -4.65
C LEU A 686 47.84 7.99 -4.43
N THR A 687 47.48 8.70 -5.50
CA THR A 687 46.57 9.84 -5.44
C THR A 687 45.71 9.93 -6.69
N VAL A 688 44.42 10.26 -6.52
CA VAL A 688 43.53 10.69 -7.61
C VAL A 688 43.78 12.17 -7.92
N ASP A 689 43.78 12.53 -9.21
CA ASP A 689 43.85 13.92 -9.67
C ASP A 689 42.44 14.50 -9.76
N ASP A 690 42.00 15.14 -8.68
CA ASP A 690 40.65 15.71 -8.53
C ASP A 690 40.35 16.86 -9.53
N ILE A 691 41.38 17.45 -10.16
CA ILE A 691 41.20 18.54 -11.13
C ILE A 691 40.82 18.01 -12.51
N GLN A 692 41.28 16.80 -12.85
CA GLN A 692 41.02 16.17 -14.15
C GLN A 692 39.93 15.09 -14.08
N THR A 693 39.64 14.58 -12.89
CA THR A 693 38.62 13.55 -12.66
C THR A 693 37.21 14.10 -12.79
N THR A 694 36.34 13.43 -13.55
CA THR A 694 34.96 13.86 -13.80
C THR A 694 33.97 12.69 -13.69
N PRO A 695 32.88 12.79 -12.90
CA PRO A 695 32.56 13.90 -11.98
C PRO A 695 33.58 14.00 -10.82
N GLY A 696 33.75 15.21 -10.28
CA GLY A 696 34.55 15.41 -9.07
C GLY A 696 33.83 14.81 -7.86
N ALA A 697 34.59 14.27 -6.91
CA ALA A 697 34.04 13.74 -5.66
C ALA A 697 33.78 14.84 -4.62
N LEU A 698 32.84 14.61 -3.71
CA LEU A 698 32.52 15.54 -2.61
C LEU A 698 33.59 15.54 -1.51
N ASN A 699 34.19 14.38 -1.27
CA ASN A 699 35.16 14.08 -0.22
C ASN A 699 36.48 13.53 -0.79
N PRO A 700 37.60 13.64 -0.05
CA PRO A 700 38.90 13.15 -0.50
C PRO A 700 38.94 11.64 -0.74
N THR A 701 39.87 11.19 -1.59
CA THR A 701 40.11 9.76 -1.83
C THR A 701 40.39 8.97 -0.53
N GLN A 702 39.76 7.82 -0.38
CA GLN A 702 40.03 6.85 0.69
C GLN A 702 40.87 5.69 0.16
N CYS A 703 41.79 5.14 0.95
CA CYS A 703 42.66 4.05 0.52
C CYS A 703 42.59 2.85 1.44
N TYR A 704 42.35 1.66 0.89
CA TYR A 704 42.36 0.39 1.60
C TYR A 704 43.60 -0.42 1.21
N VAL A 705 44.52 -0.59 2.15
CA VAL A 705 45.76 -1.35 1.96
C VAL A 705 45.58 -2.69 2.66
N ASN A 706 45.68 -3.78 1.91
CA ASN A 706 45.43 -5.14 2.43
C ASN A 706 44.08 -5.27 3.18
N GLY A 707 43.05 -4.56 2.71
CA GLY A 707 41.72 -4.56 3.33
C GLY A 707 41.51 -3.59 4.49
N ASN A 708 42.54 -2.84 4.92
CA ASN A 708 42.43 -1.87 6.02
C ASN A 708 42.44 -0.42 5.51
N LEU A 709 41.55 0.43 6.03
CA LEU A 709 41.54 1.86 5.71
C LEU A 709 42.81 2.55 6.23
N THR A 710 43.53 3.24 5.34
CA THR A 710 44.75 3.98 5.65
C THR A 710 44.64 5.44 5.21
N SER A 711 45.27 6.34 5.97
CA SER A 711 45.25 7.77 5.68
C SER A 711 46.40 8.26 4.78
N ASN A 712 47.40 7.42 4.51
CA ASN A 712 48.62 7.79 3.77
C ASN A 712 48.66 7.28 2.32
N CYS A 713 47.75 6.37 1.93
CA CYS A 713 47.67 5.82 0.57
C CYS A 713 49.02 5.33 0.03
N GLU A 714 49.80 4.62 0.85
CA GLU A 714 51.18 4.23 0.54
C GLU A 714 51.27 2.76 0.08
N ILE A 715 51.98 2.52 -1.02
CA ILE A 715 52.33 1.19 -1.53
C ILE A 715 53.85 0.99 -1.53
N THR A 716 54.31 -0.14 -1.00
CA THR A 716 55.73 -0.50 -0.94
C THR A 716 56.06 -1.51 -2.05
N PHE A 717 57.07 -1.23 -2.86
CA PHE A 717 57.60 -2.16 -3.86
C PHE A 717 58.92 -2.81 -3.40
N SER A 718 59.05 -4.14 -3.51
CA SER A 718 60.24 -4.92 -3.13
C SER A 718 60.81 -5.76 -4.29
N ASP A 719 62.14 -5.90 -4.33
CA ASP A 719 62.85 -6.75 -5.30
C ASP A 719 62.80 -8.27 -4.98
N THR A 720 62.31 -8.65 -3.79
CA THR A 720 62.21 -10.07 -3.36
C THR A 720 61.02 -10.23 -2.44
N GLY A 721 60.21 -11.26 -2.65
CA GLY A 721 59.01 -11.53 -1.86
C GLY A 721 58.54 -12.98 -1.97
N LEU A 722 57.44 -13.27 -1.29
CA LEU A 722 56.68 -14.51 -1.43
C LEU A 722 55.59 -14.30 -2.50
N LYS A 723 55.29 -15.35 -3.27
CA LYS A 723 54.25 -15.32 -4.30
C LYS A 723 53.35 -16.52 -4.18
N PHE A 724 52.05 -16.27 -4.01
CA PHE A 724 51.03 -17.31 -4.09
C PHE A 724 50.77 -17.70 -5.54
N GLY A 725 50.50 -18.98 -5.78
CA GLY A 725 49.82 -19.41 -7.00
C GLY A 725 48.40 -18.83 -7.03
N ALA A 726 47.85 -18.60 -8.23
CA ALA A 726 46.49 -18.07 -8.36
C ALA A 726 45.48 -19.03 -7.70
N ILE A 727 44.72 -18.52 -6.75
CA ILE A 727 43.72 -19.27 -5.99
C ILE A 727 42.34 -19.05 -6.61
N PRO A 728 41.64 -20.09 -7.08
CA PRO A 728 40.26 -19.94 -7.58
C PRO A 728 39.25 -19.87 -6.42
N ASN A 729 38.04 -19.41 -6.71
CA ASN A 729 36.91 -19.43 -5.78
C ASN A 729 36.60 -20.86 -5.29
N GLN A 730 36.15 -20.98 -4.04
CA GLN A 730 35.98 -22.22 -3.29
C GLN A 730 34.56 -22.36 -2.73
N VAL A 731 34.25 -23.55 -2.18
CA VAL A 731 33.01 -23.82 -1.45
C VAL A 731 33.36 -23.97 0.03
N SER A 732 32.62 -23.29 0.91
CA SER A 732 32.81 -23.30 2.36
C SER A 732 32.84 -24.73 2.90
N GLY A 733 33.87 -25.05 3.67
CA GLY A 733 34.10 -26.36 4.26
C GLY A 733 34.79 -27.39 3.35
N VAL A 734 35.10 -27.07 2.08
CA VAL A 734 35.82 -27.98 1.16
C VAL A 734 37.32 -27.62 1.10
N PRO A 735 38.25 -28.54 1.37
CA PRO A 735 39.69 -28.26 1.32
C PRO A 735 40.23 -28.20 -0.12
N PHE A 736 41.21 -27.33 -0.37
CA PHE A 736 41.95 -27.24 -1.65
C PHE A 736 43.46 -27.06 -1.42
N SER A 737 44.29 -27.16 -2.47
CA SER A 737 45.75 -26.96 -2.38
C SER A 737 46.23 -25.76 -3.20
N SER A 738 47.22 -25.02 -2.69
CA SER A 738 47.86 -23.88 -3.38
C SER A 738 49.39 -23.89 -3.20
N THR A 739 50.10 -23.19 -4.07
CA THR A 739 51.56 -23.09 -4.07
C THR A 739 52.03 -21.75 -3.50
N LEU A 740 53.14 -21.75 -2.75
CA LEU A 740 53.85 -20.56 -2.31
C LEU A 740 55.29 -20.61 -2.84
N SER A 741 55.77 -19.54 -3.47
CA SER A 741 57.11 -19.48 -4.06
C SER A 741 57.92 -18.29 -3.55
N VAL A 742 59.24 -18.44 -3.40
CA VAL A 742 60.14 -17.30 -3.16
C VAL A 742 60.60 -16.74 -4.51
N VAL A 743 60.29 -15.48 -4.79
CA VAL A 743 60.58 -14.84 -6.08
C VAL A 743 61.42 -13.56 -5.95
N ARG A 744 62.16 -13.22 -7.00
CA ARG A 744 62.89 -11.93 -7.11
C ARG A 744 62.82 -11.31 -8.51
N LEU A 745 63.14 -10.03 -8.61
CA LEU A 745 63.37 -9.34 -9.88
C LEU A 745 64.60 -9.89 -10.61
N ASN A 746 64.41 -10.37 -11.84
CA ASN A 746 65.52 -10.71 -12.72
C ASN A 746 66.10 -9.43 -13.36
N ASP A 747 67.40 -9.19 -13.15
CA ASP A 747 68.08 -7.96 -13.60
C ASP A 747 68.07 -7.77 -15.13
N GLU A 748 68.01 -8.86 -15.90
CA GLU A 748 68.07 -8.87 -17.36
C GLU A 748 66.69 -8.83 -18.02
N THR A 749 65.75 -9.66 -17.56
CA THR A 749 64.41 -9.82 -18.16
C THR A 749 63.36 -8.90 -17.55
N LYS A 750 63.63 -8.34 -16.36
CA LYS A 750 62.69 -7.56 -15.54
C LYS A 750 61.42 -8.32 -15.13
N ALA A 751 61.42 -9.65 -15.24
CA ALA A 751 60.33 -10.52 -14.79
C ALA A 751 60.67 -11.20 -13.45
N CYS A 752 59.65 -11.70 -12.75
CA CYS A 752 59.86 -12.47 -11.52
C CYS A 752 60.46 -13.85 -11.83
N GLU A 753 61.52 -14.23 -11.13
CA GLU A 753 62.10 -15.58 -11.16
C GLU A 753 62.07 -16.25 -9.79
N VAL A 754 61.78 -17.56 -9.74
CA VAL A 754 61.83 -18.37 -8.52
C VAL A 754 63.28 -18.56 -8.09
N VAL A 755 63.54 -18.44 -6.79
CA VAL A 755 64.87 -18.62 -6.20
C VAL A 755 64.84 -19.71 -5.16
N ALA A 756 65.79 -20.63 -5.24
CA ALA A 756 66.01 -21.66 -4.24
C ALA A 756 66.64 -21.07 -2.96
N GLU A 757 65.85 -20.32 -2.19
CA GLU A 757 66.16 -19.90 -0.82
C GLU A 757 65.55 -20.90 0.16
N GLN A 758 66.25 -21.18 1.26
CA GLN A 758 65.76 -22.12 2.27
C GLN A 758 64.91 -21.38 3.32
N VAL A 759 63.59 -21.61 3.28
CA VAL A 759 62.60 -21.14 4.26
C VAL A 759 61.98 -22.38 4.91
N ASN A 760 62.05 -22.49 6.24
CA ASN A 760 61.55 -23.68 6.97
C ASN A 760 60.26 -23.38 7.78
N GLU A 761 59.89 -22.11 7.89
CA GLU A 761 58.74 -21.62 8.64
C GLU A 761 58.25 -20.35 7.96
N VAL A 762 56.95 -20.25 7.74
CA VAL A 762 56.27 -19.07 7.20
C VAL A 762 55.19 -18.69 8.18
N ASP A 763 55.22 -17.44 8.64
CA ASP A 763 54.11 -16.88 9.39
C ASP A 763 52.98 -16.58 8.40
N MET A 764 51.78 -17.11 8.64
CA MET A 764 50.59 -16.89 7.83
C MET A 764 49.46 -16.31 8.66
N GLY A 765 48.60 -15.55 7.99
CA GLY A 765 47.30 -15.10 8.48
C GLY A 765 46.37 -14.81 7.31
N MET A 766 45.13 -14.46 7.63
CA MET A 766 44.12 -14.15 6.63
C MET A 766 43.52 -12.76 6.81
N TYR A 767 42.96 -12.23 5.73
CA TYR A 767 42.07 -11.06 5.77
C TYR A 767 40.68 -11.47 5.30
N CYS A 768 39.64 -11.06 6.02
CA CYS A 768 38.27 -11.09 5.51
C CYS A 768 38.01 -9.79 4.75
N VAL A 769 38.11 -9.82 3.42
CA VAL A 769 37.98 -8.63 2.56
C VAL A 769 36.54 -8.17 2.49
N ASN A 770 35.62 -9.11 2.33
CA ASN A 770 34.19 -8.89 2.36
C ASN A 770 33.60 -10.02 3.21
N PRO A 771 33.17 -9.78 4.46
CA PRO A 771 32.55 -8.56 5.00
C PRO A 771 33.47 -7.51 5.69
N GLY A 772 34.79 -7.57 5.48
CA GLY A 772 35.75 -6.62 6.08
C GLY A 772 36.26 -7.02 7.48
N SER A 773 35.59 -7.96 8.16
CA SER A 773 36.06 -8.59 9.39
C SER A 773 35.55 -10.03 9.48
N CYS A 774 36.38 -10.96 9.97
CA CYS A 774 35.97 -12.35 10.08
C CYS A 774 34.90 -12.57 11.16
N SER A 775 34.27 -13.74 11.15
CA SER A 775 33.39 -14.20 12.20
C SER A 775 34.15 -14.39 13.52
N ASP A 776 33.47 -14.29 14.66
CA ASP A 776 34.06 -14.63 15.96
C ASP A 776 34.43 -16.12 16.02
N PHE A 777 35.71 -16.44 15.82
CA PHE A 777 36.23 -17.82 15.85
C PHE A 777 36.14 -18.46 17.23
N THR A 778 35.90 -17.70 18.31
CA THR A 778 35.64 -18.27 19.64
C THR A 778 34.23 -18.84 19.74
N GLN A 779 33.26 -18.20 19.07
CA GLN A 779 31.88 -18.67 18.96
C GLN A 779 31.73 -19.74 17.87
N PHE A 780 32.45 -19.59 16.74
CA PHE A 780 32.39 -20.49 15.59
C PHE A 780 33.78 -21.07 15.24
N PRO A 781 34.34 -21.99 16.06
CA PRO A 781 35.66 -22.56 15.80
C PRO A 781 35.77 -23.32 14.47
N TYR A 782 34.65 -23.83 13.94
CA TYR A 782 34.60 -24.53 12.66
C TYR A 782 34.72 -23.58 11.47
N ALA A 783 34.47 -22.28 11.65
CA ALA A 783 34.51 -21.26 10.61
C ALA A 783 35.95 -20.81 10.30
N GLN A 784 36.87 -20.95 11.26
CA GLN A 784 38.26 -20.51 11.15
C GLN A 784 39.04 -21.21 10.04
N MET A 785 39.90 -20.47 9.32
CA MET A 785 40.73 -21.02 8.25
C MET A 785 41.86 -21.89 8.82
N THR A 786 42.15 -22.99 8.12
CA THR A 786 43.30 -23.85 8.41
C THR A 786 44.23 -23.95 7.21
N VAL A 787 45.54 -23.92 7.46
CA VAL A 787 46.61 -24.19 6.50
C VAL A 787 47.42 -25.39 6.99
N ASP A 788 47.43 -26.48 6.23
CA ASP A 788 48.03 -27.77 6.60
C ASP A 788 47.62 -28.25 8.00
N ASN A 789 46.33 -28.05 8.34
CA ASN A 789 45.71 -28.33 9.64
C ASN A 789 46.14 -27.41 10.80
N THR A 790 46.83 -26.31 10.51
CA THR A 790 47.13 -25.25 11.48
C THR A 790 46.09 -24.15 11.33
N GLN A 791 45.34 -23.84 12.39
CA GLN A 791 44.40 -22.71 12.39
C GLN A 791 45.18 -21.40 12.29
N ILE A 792 44.76 -20.51 11.39
CA ILE A 792 45.34 -19.18 11.25
C ILE A 792 44.32 -18.12 11.65
N ASP A 793 44.80 -17.03 12.24
CA ASP A 793 43.97 -15.93 12.71
C ASP A 793 43.79 -14.86 11.61
N GLU A 794 42.77 -14.00 11.82
CA GLU A 794 42.65 -12.76 11.06
C GLU A 794 43.79 -11.80 11.43
N LEU A 795 44.35 -11.14 10.42
CA LEU A 795 45.41 -10.16 10.61
C LEU A 795 44.82 -8.77 10.84
N GLU A 796 45.24 -8.11 11.92
CA GLU A 796 44.82 -6.75 12.27
C GLU A 796 46.01 -5.79 12.24
N GLU A 797 45.85 -4.60 11.66
CA GLU A 797 46.88 -3.55 11.71
C GLU A 797 46.60 -2.55 12.84
N ASN A 798 47.52 -2.46 13.81
CA ASN A 798 47.36 -1.62 14.99
C ASN A 798 47.70 -0.14 14.74
N GLY A 799 47.08 0.52 13.75
CA GLY A 799 47.13 1.98 13.50
C GLY A 799 48.53 2.64 13.46
N SER A 800 49.57 1.82 13.40
CA SER A 800 50.99 2.16 13.60
C SER A 800 51.89 1.41 12.61
N GLY A 801 51.30 0.75 11.60
CA GLY A 801 52.03 -0.06 10.63
C GLY A 801 52.42 -1.46 11.11
N VAL A 802 51.94 -1.89 12.28
CA VAL A 802 52.26 -3.23 12.84
C VAL A 802 51.07 -4.16 12.65
N VAL A 803 51.29 -5.24 11.89
CA VAL A 803 50.32 -6.31 11.66
C VAL A 803 50.47 -7.38 12.74
N GLU A 804 49.39 -7.66 13.48
CA GLU A 804 49.27 -8.72 14.49
C GLU A 804 48.44 -9.91 13.94
N GLY A 805 48.35 -11.03 14.68
CA GLY A 805 47.59 -12.23 14.24
C GLY A 805 48.40 -13.29 13.46
N TRP A 806 49.72 -13.15 13.40
CA TRP A 806 50.58 -14.09 12.67
C TRP A 806 50.67 -15.46 13.33
N THR A 807 50.46 -16.52 12.53
CA THR A 807 50.61 -17.91 12.97
C THR A 807 51.72 -18.61 12.19
N ALA A 808 52.67 -19.23 12.89
CA ALA A 808 53.75 -19.99 12.28
C ALA A 808 53.23 -21.29 11.65
N VAL A 809 53.39 -21.42 10.33
CA VAL A 809 53.09 -22.62 9.55
C VAL A 809 54.42 -23.26 9.11
N VAL A 810 54.56 -24.56 9.37
CA VAL A 810 55.73 -25.34 8.96
C VAL A 810 55.66 -25.55 7.45
N THR A 811 56.72 -25.16 6.74
CA THR A 811 56.80 -25.22 5.27
C THR A 811 57.97 -26.09 4.81
N ASP A 812 57.85 -26.73 3.65
CA ASP A 812 58.89 -27.58 3.04
C ASP A 812 59.25 -27.09 1.64
N PHE A 813 59.87 -25.91 1.57
CA PHE A 813 60.28 -25.32 0.29
C PHE A 813 61.30 -26.21 -0.44
N VAL A 814 60.89 -26.76 -1.59
CA VAL A 814 61.72 -27.51 -2.52
C VAL A 814 61.95 -26.65 -3.77
N ASP A 815 63.22 -26.37 -4.07
CA ASP A 815 63.63 -25.50 -5.20
C ASP A 815 62.98 -24.10 -5.19
N GLY A 816 62.60 -23.61 -4.00
CA GLY A 816 61.98 -22.29 -3.82
C GLY A 816 60.45 -22.28 -3.91
N GLU A 817 59.80 -23.46 -3.92
CA GLU A 817 58.34 -23.60 -3.91
C GLU A 817 57.86 -24.56 -2.81
N ASP A 818 56.69 -24.29 -2.23
CA ASP A 818 55.99 -25.16 -1.27
C ASP A 818 54.52 -25.34 -1.71
N LEU A 819 53.91 -26.47 -1.35
CA LEU A 819 52.51 -26.80 -1.63
C LEU A 819 51.76 -27.05 -0.32
N PHE A 820 50.77 -26.22 -0.02
CA PHE A 820 49.99 -26.28 1.22
C PHE A 820 48.51 -26.51 0.94
N THR A 821 47.79 -27.08 1.91
CA THR A 821 46.34 -27.33 1.85
C THR A 821 45.60 -26.31 2.71
N VAL A 822 44.53 -25.71 2.17
CA VAL A 822 43.70 -24.70 2.83
C VAL A 822 42.27 -25.20 2.97
N GLN A 823 41.63 -24.89 4.10
CA GLN A 823 40.19 -25.07 4.29
C GLN A 823 39.64 -23.90 5.12
N TYR A 824 38.50 -23.35 4.72
CA TYR A 824 37.79 -22.31 5.45
C TYR A 824 36.32 -22.72 5.62
N GLY A 825 35.78 -22.60 6.83
CA GLY A 825 34.44 -23.08 7.16
C GLY A 825 33.33 -22.04 7.02
N ASP A 826 33.69 -20.79 6.75
CA ASP A 826 32.77 -19.68 6.56
C ASP A 826 32.61 -19.29 5.08
N ALA A 827 31.70 -18.36 4.80
CA ALA A 827 31.51 -17.73 3.51
C ALA A 827 32.17 -16.33 3.45
N GLY A 828 32.35 -15.80 2.24
CA GLY A 828 32.83 -14.44 2.01
C GLY A 828 34.08 -14.38 1.12
N GLN A 829 34.56 -13.17 0.85
CA GLN A 829 35.79 -12.93 0.12
C GLN A 829 36.97 -12.80 1.09
N VAL A 830 38.04 -13.55 0.83
CA VAL A 830 39.22 -13.63 1.71
C VAL A 830 40.53 -13.51 0.94
N LYS A 831 41.60 -13.14 1.66
CA LYS A 831 43.00 -13.22 1.19
C LYS A 831 43.86 -13.96 2.22
N LEU A 832 44.95 -14.55 1.73
CA LEU A 832 46.06 -15.07 2.55
C LEU A 832 47.24 -14.09 2.53
N HIS A 833 47.89 -13.93 3.67
CA HIS A 833 49.13 -13.15 3.80
C HIS A 833 50.19 -14.01 4.47
N ALA A 834 51.37 -14.05 3.89
CA ALA A 834 52.52 -14.79 4.37
C ALA A 834 53.72 -13.86 4.57
N LYS A 835 54.49 -14.08 5.64
CA LYS A 835 55.81 -13.49 5.82
C LYS A 835 56.83 -14.55 6.25
N ALA A 836 58.07 -14.36 5.82
CA ALA A 836 59.17 -15.22 6.19
C ALA A 836 60.47 -14.42 6.34
N GLN A 837 61.40 -14.94 7.13
CA GLN A 837 62.74 -14.36 7.25
C GLN A 837 63.75 -15.21 6.47
N LEU A 838 64.42 -14.60 5.49
CA LEU A 838 65.50 -15.24 4.74
C LEU A 838 66.74 -15.44 5.62
N PRO A 839 67.65 -16.38 5.28
CA PRO A 839 68.88 -16.63 6.05
C PRO A 839 69.80 -15.40 6.24
N ASN A 840 69.67 -14.40 5.36
CA ASN A 840 70.42 -13.14 5.43
C ASN A 840 69.80 -12.11 6.40
N GLY A 841 68.68 -12.45 7.05
CA GLY A 841 67.95 -11.60 7.98
C GLY A 841 66.90 -10.70 7.34
N LYS A 842 66.76 -10.67 6.01
CA LYS A 842 65.73 -9.90 5.29
C LYS A 842 64.37 -10.58 5.48
N VAL A 843 63.36 -9.79 5.85
CA VAL A 843 61.95 -10.23 5.85
C VAL A 843 61.40 -10.09 4.44
N ILE A 844 60.71 -11.13 3.98
CA ILE A 844 59.97 -11.17 2.72
C ILE A 844 58.51 -11.45 3.03
N GLU A 845 57.63 -10.83 2.27
CA GLU A 845 56.18 -10.93 2.44
C GLU A 845 55.52 -11.22 1.09
N GLY A 846 54.29 -11.70 1.12
CA GLY A 846 53.47 -11.94 -0.06
C GLY A 846 52.02 -12.07 0.33
N VAL A 847 51.13 -11.55 -0.52
CA VAL A 847 49.67 -11.58 -0.35
C VAL A 847 49.06 -12.31 -1.54
N SER A 848 48.03 -13.13 -1.33
CA SER A 848 47.32 -13.82 -2.42
C SER A 848 46.42 -12.88 -3.21
N ASN A 849 45.91 -13.35 -4.35
CA ASN A 849 44.73 -12.74 -4.96
C ASN A 849 43.50 -12.88 -4.04
N ASP A 850 42.47 -12.08 -4.29
CA ASP A 850 41.15 -12.29 -3.69
C ASP A 850 40.50 -13.55 -4.22
N PHE A 851 39.84 -14.29 -3.34
CA PHE A 851 39.03 -15.43 -3.71
C PHE A 851 37.85 -15.58 -2.75
N VAL A 852 36.73 -16.08 -3.28
CA VAL A 852 35.47 -16.18 -2.55
C VAL A 852 35.24 -17.62 -2.09
N TYR A 853 34.76 -17.80 -0.86
CA TYR A 853 34.13 -19.03 -0.39
C TYR A 853 32.63 -18.87 -0.38
N LYS A 854 31.93 -19.61 -1.24
CA LYS A 854 30.46 -19.61 -1.24
C LYS A 854 29.88 -20.68 -0.32
N PRO A 855 28.70 -20.45 0.27
CA PRO A 855 27.98 -21.49 1.00
C PRO A 855 27.77 -22.75 0.15
N ALA A 856 27.69 -23.90 0.79
CA ALA A 856 27.47 -25.17 0.10
C ALA A 856 25.99 -25.38 -0.23
N GLU A 857 25.10 -25.12 0.74
CA GLU A 857 23.66 -25.35 0.66
C GLU A 857 22.90 -24.31 1.49
N ILE A 858 21.58 -24.24 1.29
CA ILE A 858 20.66 -23.46 2.13
C ILE A 858 19.74 -24.43 2.87
N SER A 859 19.80 -24.41 4.19
CA SER A 859 18.91 -25.19 5.05
C SER A 859 17.57 -24.49 5.26
N LEU A 860 16.50 -25.28 5.43
CA LEU A 860 15.13 -24.80 5.61
C LEU A 860 14.46 -25.49 6.81
N GLN A 861 13.78 -24.72 7.64
CA GLN A 861 12.95 -25.22 8.74
C GLN A 861 11.58 -24.56 8.74
N THR A 862 10.54 -25.33 9.08
CA THR A 862 9.15 -24.85 9.18
C THR A 862 8.55 -25.23 10.53
N VAL A 863 7.63 -24.42 11.03
CA VAL A 863 6.87 -24.71 12.27
C VAL A 863 5.41 -24.96 11.93
N SER A 864 4.85 -26.08 12.42
CA SER A 864 3.42 -26.37 12.34
C SER A 864 2.70 -25.97 13.63
N ASN A 865 1.54 -25.33 13.47
CA ASN A 865 0.60 -25.04 14.57
C ASN A 865 -0.50 -26.10 14.70
N TYR A 866 -0.52 -27.10 13.82
CA TYR A 866 -1.55 -28.12 13.73
C TYR A 866 -1.09 -29.44 14.34
N SER A 867 -2.05 -30.28 14.71
CA SER A 867 -1.72 -31.64 15.15
C SER A 867 -1.43 -32.54 13.95
N GLY A 868 -0.68 -33.63 14.19
CA GLY A 868 -0.37 -34.59 13.13
C GLY A 868 0.69 -34.10 12.15
N ASP A 869 0.44 -34.30 10.86
CA ASP A 869 1.36 -33.99 9.75
C ASP A 869 1.00 -32.72 8.97
N ILE A 870 -0.07 -32.02 9.38
CA ILE A 870 -0.51 -30.76 8.77
C ILE A 870 0.53 -29.69 9.07
N LEU A 871 0.99 -28.97 8.04
CA LEU A 871 1.87 -27.82 8.21
C LEU A 871 1.06 -26.54 8.42
N ALA A 872 0.14 -26.25 7.51
CA ALA A 872 -0.76 -25.10 7.55
C ALA A 872 -1.99 -25.34 6.66
N LYS A 873 -2.98 -24.46 6.71
CA LYS A 873 -4.02 -24.41 5.68
C LYS A 873 -3.54 -23.70 4.42
N ALA A 874 -4.13 -23.99 3.27
CA ALA A 874 -3.79 -23.35 2.00
C ALA A 874 -4.09 -21.85 2.07
N GLY A 875 -3.11 -21.01 1.74
CA GLY A 875 -3.16 -19.56 1.85
C GLY A 875 -3.00 -19.03 3.29
N GLU A 876 -2.85 -19.89 4.30
CA GLU A 876 -2.54 -19.47 5.66
C GLU A 876 -1.04 -19.25 5.82
N ALA A 877 -0.67 -18.16 6.50
CA ALA A 877 0.70 -17.86 6.82
C ALA A 877 1.29 -18.87 7.82
N PHE A 878 2.51 -19.34 7.54
CA PHE A 878 3.30 -20.17 8.44
C PHE A 878 4.74 -19.66 8.54
N SER A 879 5.42 -20.07 9.61
CA SER A 879 6.80 -19.65 9.87
C SER A 879 7.79 -20.53 9.14
N MET A 880 8.68 -19.89 8.39
CA MET A 880 9.80 -20.50 7.69
C MET A 880 11.11 -19.81 8.07
N THR A 881 12.17 -20.62 8.20
CA THR A 881 13.52 -20.18 8.51
C THR A 881 14.50 -20.72 7.49
N LEU A 882 15.35 -19.85 6.94
CA LEU A 882 16.45 -20.21 6.04
C LEU A 882 17.82 -19.89 6.65
N GLN A 883 18.81 -20.74 6.39
CA GLN A 883 20.20 -20.51 6.80
C GLN A 883 21.18 -21.02 5.75
N ALA A 884 22.18 -20.22 5.40
CA ALA A 884 23.30 -20.65 4.56
C ALA A 884 24.26 -21.54 5.38
N VAL A 885 24.63 -22.70 4.83
CA VAL A 885 25.46 -23.70 5.52
C VAL A 885 26.66 -24.13 4.68
N ASN A 886 27.75 -24.48 5.35
CA ASN A 886 28.94 -25.05 4.73
C ASN A 886 28.75 -26.55 4.40
N ALA A 887 29.75 -27.16 3.75
CA ALA A 887 29.68 -28.58 3.35
C ALA A 887 29.57 -29.58 4.52
N GLY A 888 29.77 -29.12 5.76
CA GLY A 888 29.54 -29.89 6.99
C GLY A 888 28.13 -29.77 7.57
N GLY A 889 27.27 -28.90 7.00
CA GLY A 889 25.94 -28.59 7.51
C GLY A 889 25.91 -27.57 8.65
N GLU A 890 27.04 -26.94 8.95
CA GLU A 890 27.15 -25.86 9.94
C GLU A 890 26.90 -24.52 9.26
N VAL A 891 26.24 -23.60 9.96
CA VAL A 891 25.90 -22.27 9.44
C VAL A 891 27.16 -21.44 9.16
N THR A 892 27.19 -20.62 8.10
CA THR A 892 28.32 -19.74 7.72
C THR A 892 28.18 -18.30 8.27
N PRO A 893 28.79 -17.93 9.41
CA PRO A 893 28.56 -16.66 10.13
C PRO A 893 28.83 -15.36 9.40
N ASN A 894 29.65 -15.37 8.36
CA ASN A 894 29.88 -14.20 7.53
C ASN A 894 28.77 -13.97 6.50
N PHE A 895 27.93 -14.97 6.21
CA PHE A 895 26.82 -14.80 5.26
C PHE A 895 25.79 -13.81 5.80
N GLY A 896 25.45 -12.81 4.99
CA GLY A 896 24.61 -11.68 5.36
C GLY A 896 25.36 -10.57 6.10
N ARG A 897 26.69 -10.59 6.13
CA ARG A 897 27.52 -9.46 6.62
C ARG A 897 28.25 -8.74 5.49
N GLU A 898 28.18 -9.28 4.27
CA GLU A 898 28.88 -8.76 3.10
C GLU A 898 28.41 -7.36 2.70
N THR A 899 29.20 -6.69 1.88
CA THR A 899 28.86 -5.42 1.23
C THR A 899 28.96 -5.64 -0.30
N PRO A 900 27.84 -5.61 -1.05
CA PRO A 900 26.46 -5.52 -0.57
C PRO A 900 26.04 -6.77 0.23
N GLN A 901 25.02 -6.61 1.10
CA GLN A 901 24.54 -7.67 1.98
C GLN A 901 23.81 -8.76 1.20
N GLU A 902 24.23 -10.00 1.41
CA GLU A 902 23.60 -11.18 0.82
C GLU A 902 22.36 -11.61 1.61
N THR A 903 21.29 -11.97 0.91
CA THR A 903 20.02 -12.41 1.53
C THR A 903 19.52 -13.71 0.90
N LEU A 904 18.61 -14.39 1.60
CA LEU A 904 18.01 -15.65 1.14
C LEU A 904 16.54 -15.46 0.81
N ASN A 905 16.05 -16.20 -0.18
CA ASN A 905 14.63 -16.28 -0.46
C ASN A 905 14.22 -17.67 -0.95
N ILE A 906 12.93 -17.84 -1.23
CA ILE A 906 12.35 -19.03 -1.85
C ILE A 906 11.82 -18.65 -3.23
N ALA A 907 11.87 -19.58 -4.18
CA ALA A 907 11.22 -19.42 -5.47
C ALA A 907 9.70 -19.28 -5.28
N SER A 908 9.06 -18.37 -6.02
CA SER A 908 7.62 -18.10 -5.88
C SER A 908 6.72 -19.26 -6.34
N ILE A 909 7.23 -20.15 -7.19
CA ILE A 909 6.52 -21.36 -7.63
C ILE A 909 7.05 -22.54 -6.84
N ALA A 910 6.13 -23.36 -6.32
CA ALA A 910 6.47 -24.61 -5.66
C ALA A 910 5.87 -25.80 -6.41
N ASP A 911 6.72 -26.78 -6.73
CA ASP A 911 6.32 -27.96 -7.46
C ASP A 911 5.42 -28.85 -6.59
N ALA A 912 4.36 -29.39 -7.18
CA ALA A 912 3.51 -30.37 -6.53
C ALA A 912 4.28 -31.66 -6.21
N VAL A 913 4.07 -32.20 -5.01
CA VAL A 913 4.60 -33.51 -4.62
C VAL A 913 3.45 -34.49 -4.48
N LEU A 914 3.52 -35.62 -5.20
CA LEU A 914 2.49 -36.66 -5.21
C LEU A 914 1.96 -36.97 -3.78
N PRO A 915 0.64 -37.09 -3.60
CA PRO A 915 -0.39 -37.22 -4.64
C PRO A 915 -0.88 -35.89 -5.25
N SER A 916 -0.34 -34.73 -4.86
CA SER A 916 -0.62 -33.45 -5.53
C SER A 916 -0.09 -33.48 -6.97
N GLU A 917 -0.86 -32.93 -7.91
CA GLU A 917 -0.50 -32.89 -9.33
C GLU A 917 -0.40 -31.47 -9.91
N ASN A 918 -1.05 -30.48 -9.27
CA ASN A 918 -1.05 -29.08 -9.69
C ASN A 918 -0.10 -28.28 -8.81
N ASP A 919 0.83 -27.55 -9.44
CA ASP A 919 1.76 -26.66 -8.74
C ASP A 919 1.02 -25.50 -8.07
N GLY A 920 1.54 -25.07 -6.93
CA GLY A 920 1.02 -23.92 -6.19
C GLY A 920 2.07 -22.80 -6.13
N ASN A 921 1.67 -21.65 -5.58
CA ASN A 921 2.58 -20.54 -5.37
C ASN A 921 2.91 -20.38 -3.88
N ILE A 922 4.13 -19.92 -3.63
CA ILE A 922 4.57 -19.41 -2.34
C ILE A 922 4.37 -17.90 -2.35
N GLU A 923 3.47 -17.43 -1.52
CA GLU A 923 3.26 -16.01 -1.26
C GLU A 923 4.32 -15.50 -0.26
N ASN A 924 4.68 -14.22 -0.37
CA ASN A 924 5.75 -13.60 0.42
C ASN A 924 7.14 -14.28 0.27
N ALA A 925 7.41 -14.93 -0.86
CA ALA A 925 8.61 -15.76 -1.06
C ALA A 925 9.94 -15.00 -0.89
N GLY A 926 9.96 -13.66 -1.02
CA GLY A 926 11.14 -12.79 -0.93
C GLY A 926 11.36 -12.06 0.40
N ASN A 927 10.41 -12.11 1.34
CA ASN A 927 10.40 -11.23 2.52
C ASN A 927 11.10 -11.83 3.76
N PHE A 928 12.26 -12.44 3.53
CA PHE A 928 13.02 -13.11 4.58
C PHE A 928 13.94 -12.11 5.30
N ILE A 929 13.71 -11.92 6.61
CA ILE A 929 14.38 -10.90 7.42
C ILE A 929 15.47 -11.57 8.25
N ALA A 930 16.69 -11.05 8.17
CA ALA A 930 17.80 -11.47 9.02
C ALA A 930 17.52 -11.12 10.49
N GLN A 931 17.64 -12.09 11.40
CA GLN A 931 17.28 -11.92 12.81
C GLN A 931 18.46 -11.57 13.74
N ASP A 932 19.70 -11.90 13.37
CA ASP A 932 20.89 -11.69 14.21
C ASP A 932 22.12 -11.28 13.38
N ILE A 933 22.86 -10.25 13.84
CA ILE A 933 24.19 -9.91 13.30
C ILE A 933 25.19 -10.96 13.83
N GLY A 934 25.72 -11.79 12.94
CA GLY A 934 26.67 -12.87 13.29
C GLY A 934 26.04 -14.21 13.65
N SER A 935 24.76 -14.47 13.30
CA SER A 935 24.10 -15.80 13.35
C SER A 935 22.88 -15.94 12.42
N ILE A 936 23.05 -15.60 11.14
CA ILE A 936 22.64 -16.36 9.92
C ILE A 936 21.31 -17.10 9.99
N ARG A 937 20.25 -16.38 10.36
CA ARG A 937 18.88 -16.89 10.32
C ARG A 937 18.01 -15.87 9.62
N PHE A 938 17.37 -16.30 8.56
CA PHE A 938 16.42 -15.50 7.81
C PHE A 938 15.04 -16.05 8.07
N ASP A 939 14.22 -15.26 8.75
CA ASP A 939 12.87 -15.64 9.14
C ASP A 939 11.82 -14.93 8.32
N ASN A 940 10.77 -15.68 8.01
CA ASN A 940 9.56 -15.15 7.43
C ASN A 940 8.36 -15.86 8.05
N THR A 941 7.50 -15.09 8.70
CA THR A 941 6.28 -15.58 9.37
C THR A 941 5.03 -15.42 8.53
N THR A 942 5.14 -14.84 7.33
CA THR A 942 4.02 -14.53 6.43
C THR A 942 4.00 -15.40 5.18
N VAL A 943 4.89 -16.40 5.08
CA VAL A 943 4.92 -17.34 3.96
C VAL A 943 3.62 -18.13 3.92
N ALA A 944 2.94 -18.15 2.77
CA ALA A 944 1.75 -18.96 2.56
C ALA A 944 1.88 -19.78 1.28
N TYR A 945 1.27 -20.97 1.25
CA TYR A 945 1.23 -21.82 0.05
C TYR A 945 -0.21 -21.93 -0.45
N THR A 946 -0.44 -21.66 -1.73
CA THR A 946 -1.80 -21.44 -2.24
C THR A 946 -2.64 -22.70 -2.45
N GLU A 947 -2.06 -23.89 -2.30
CA GLU A 947 -2.66 -25.17 -2.69
C GLU A 947 -2.53 -26.23 -1.58
N VAL A 948 -3.21 -27.38 -1.71
CA VAL A 948 -3.20 -28.47 -0.71
C VAL A 948 -2.26 -29.62 -1.07
N GLY A 949 -1.98 -30.46 -0.08
CA GLY A 949 -1.05 -31.58 -0.16
C GLY A 949 0.38 -31.15 0.14
N ASN A 950 1.39 -31.79 -0.45
CA ASN A 950 2.80 -31.47 -0.17
C ASN A 950 3.42 -30.69 -1.33
N ALA A 951 4.38 -29.82 -1.02
CA ALA A 951 5.05 -28.99 -2.02
C ALA A 951 6.57 -29.14 -1.94
N ARG A 952 7.26 -28.98 -3.07
CA ARG A 952 8.71 -28.81 -3.13
C ARG A 952 9.04 -27.36 -3.45
N VAL A 953 9.78 -26.73 -2.54
CA VAL A 953 10.24 -25.34 -2.66
C VAL A 953 11.74 -25.30 -2.92
N THR A 954 12.20 -24.28 -3.65
CA THR A 954 13.62 -24.04 -3.91
C THR A 954 14.09 -22.83 -3.11
N ALA A 955 14.99 -23.04 -2.15
CA ALA A 955 15.68 -21.97 -1.44
C ALA A 955 16.89 -21.50 -2.25
N GLN A 956 17.11 -20.19 -2.31
CA GLN A 956 18.18 -19.60 -3.11
C GLN A 956 18.70 -18.29 -2.51
N ILE A 957 19.86 -17.86 -2.99
CA ILE A 957 20.36 -16.49 -2.75
C ILE A 957 19.50 -15.52 -3.57
N ALA A 958 19.11 -14.40 -2.96
CA ALA A 958 18.03 -13.57 -3.47
C ALA A 958 18.30 -12.95 -4.84
N ASP A 959 19.55 -12.51 -5.10
CA ASP A 959 20.01 -11.96 -6.38
C ASP A 959 20.55 -13.04 -7.34
N GLN A 960 20.55 -14.30 -6.90
CA GLN A 960 21.03 -15.48 -7.61
C GLN A 960 22.55 -15.48 -7.91
N ASP A 961 23.35 -14.67 -7.23
CA ASP A 961 24.80 -14.66 -7.42
C ASP A 961 25.54 -14.34 -6.12
N TYR A 962 26.33 -15.29 -5.62
CA TYR A 962 27.14 -15.02 -4.43
C TYR A 962 28.48 -14.40 -4.82
N LEU A 963 28.64 -13.08 -4.66
CA LEU A 963 29.88 -12.34 -4.92
C LEU A 963 30.56 -12.68 -6.27
N GLY A 964 29.79 -12.83 -7.36
CA GLY A 964 30.32 -13.15 -8.69
C GLY A 964 30.67 -14.62 -8.93
N THR A 965 30.29 -15.54 -8.03
CA THR A 965 30.63 -16.97 -8.09
C THR A 965 29.47 -17.89 -8.51
N GLY A 966 28.35 -17.30 -8.86
CA GLY A 966 27.10 -17.94 -9.25
C GLY A 966 26.20 -18.28 -8.05
N THR A 967 25.02 -18.80 -8.38
CA THR A 967 23.97 -19.09 -7.39
C THR A 967 24.27 -20.26 -6.44
N VAL A 968 23.62 -20.23 -5.28
CA VAL A 968 23.43 -21.38 -4.38
C VAL A 968 21.94 -21.65 -4.31
N ILE A 969 21.52 -22.87 -4.69
CA ILE A 969 20.13 -23.31 -4.70
C ILE A 969 19.97 -24.64 -3.96
N THR A 970 18.87 -24.83 -3.24
CA THR A 970 18.59 -26.08 -2.52
C THR A 970 17.08 -26.37 -2.49
N ASP A 971 16.68 -27.56 -2.95
CA ASP A 971 15.28 -27.99 -2.95
C ASP A 971 14.88 -28.67 -1.64
N HIS A 972 13.70 -28.32 -1.12
CA HIS A 972 13.12 -28.86 0.11
C HIS A 972 11.67 -29.26 -0.10
N ASN A 973 11.28 -30.44 0.41
CA ASN A 973 9.87 -30.80 0.50
C ASN A 973 9.30 -30.26 1.80
N ILE A 974 8.21 -29.48 1.72
CA ILE A 974 7.49 -28.93 2.86
C ILE A 974 6.14 -29.63 3.03
N GLY A 975 5.63 -29.56 4.27
CA GLY A 975 4.60 -30.45 4.81
C GLY A 975 3.22 -30.40 4.17
N ARG A 976 2.26 -31.05 4.82
CA ARG A 976 0.91 -31.26 4.27
C ARG A 976 0.02 -30.05 4.49
N PHE A 977 -0.47 -29.45 3.41
CA PHE A 977 -1.46 -28.39 3.42
C PHE A 977 -2.88 -28.95 3.27
N ILE A 978 -3.85 -28.38 3.97
CA ILE A 978 -5.29 -28.69 3.89
C ILE A 978 -6.07 -27.45 3.44
N PRO A 979 -7.33 -27.55 2.96
CA PRO A 979 -8.10 -26.37 2.57
C PRO A 979 -8.23 -25.35 3.71
N PHE A 980 -8.36 -24.08 3.38
CA PHE A 980 -8.65 -23.05 4.38
C PHE A 980 -10.06 -23.20 4.93
N ALA A 981 -11.01 -23.29 4.00
CA ALA A 981 -12.43 -23.43 4.26
C ALA A 981 -13.09 -24.22 3.13
N PHE A 982 -14.38 -24.53 3.33
CA PHE A 982 -15.25 -24.99 2.26
C PHE A 982 -16.31 -23.93 2.00
N GLU A 983 -16.65 -23.69 0.74
CA GLU A 983 -17.72 -22.76 0.37
C GLU A 983 -18.89 -23.52 -0.25
N PRO A 984 -20.14 -23.25 0.17
CA PRO A 984 -21.31 -23.87 -0.44
C PRO A 984 -21.51 -23.32 -1.87
N LEU A 985 -21.67 -24.21 -2.85
CA LEU A 985 -22.02 -23.86 -4.23
C LEU A 985 -23.51 -24.06 -4.52
N THR A 986 -24.07 -25.15 -4.02
CA THR A 986 -25.50 -25.45 -4.08
C THR A 986 -25.89 -26.09 -2.77
N ALA A 987 -26.99 -25.63 -2.18
CA ALA A 987 -27.54 -26.16 -0.94
C ALA A 987 -29.02 -25.83 -0.93
N GLU A 988 -29.86 -26.75 -1.39
CA GLU A 988 -31.30 -26.53 -1.46
C GLU A 988 -32.08 -27.84 -1.41
N PHE A 989 -33.35 -27.77 -1.01
CA PHE A 989 -34.28 -28.87 -1.23
C PHE A 989 -34.58 -29.03 -2.71
N ALA A 990 -34.51 -30.26 -3.20
CA ALA A 990 -34.86 -30.62 -4.56
C ALA A 990 -36.28 -31.24 -4.63
N GLY A 991 -36.93 -31.15 -5.79
CA GLY A 991 -38.23 -31.80 -6.06
C GLY A 991 -39.45 -30.88 -6.00
N THR A 992 -40.62 -31.45 -5.70
CA THR A 992 -41.91 -30.73 -5.67
C THR A 992 -42.50 -30.72 -4.25
N CYS A 993 -43.22 -29.65 -3.88
CA CYS A 993 -43.73 -29.41 -2.53
C CYS A 993 -42.63 -29.33 -1.46
N THR A 994 -41.62 -28.49 -1.69
CA THR A 994 -40.54 -28.22 -0.74
C THR A 994 -40.95 -27.24 0.39
N ASP A 995 -42.14 -26.64 0.31
CA ASP A 995 -42.69 -25.73 1.32
C ASP A 995 -43.00 -26.43 2.66
N PHE A 996 -43.18 -27.75 2.65
CA PHE A 996 -43.31 -28.56 3.86
C PHE A 996 -42.82 -30.01 3.62
N TYR A 997 -42.45 -30.69 4.69
CA TYR A 997 -42.16 -32.12 4.71
C TYR A 997 -42.84 -32.81 5.89
N TYR A 998 -43.13 -34.10 5.72
CA TYR A 998 -43.55 -34.95 6.83
C TYR A 998 -42.35 -35.62 7.50
N MET A 999 -42.34 -35.71 8.83
CA MET A 999 -41.31 -36.45 9.56
C MET A 999 -41.28 -37.92 9.12
N GLY A 1000 -40.11 -38.40 8.70
CA GLY A 1000 -39.89 -39.72 8.12
C GLY A 1000 -40.04 -39.78 6.59
N GLN A 1001 -40.43 -38.68 5.94
CA GLN A 1001 -40.41 -38.54 4.48
C GLN A 1001 -38.97 -38.24 4.02
N PRO A 1002 -38.44 -38.95 3.01
CA PRO A 1002 -37.19 -38.57 2.36
C PRO A 1002 -37.31 -37.19 1.70
N GLN A 1003 -36.45 -36.26 2.10
CA GLN A 1003 -36.35 -34.89 1.59
C GLN A 1003 -35.23 -34.88 0.55
N LEU A 1004 -35.57 -34.76 -0.73
CA LEU A 1004 -34.55 -34.71 -1.79
C LEU A 1004 -33.74 -33.42 -1.64
N ILE A 1005 -32.44 -33.49 -1.89
CA ILE A 1005 -31.52 -32.34 -1.78
C ILE A 1005 -30.62 -32.25 -3.01
N GLU A 1006 -30.25 -31.01 -3.37
CA GLU A 1006 -29.14 -30.73 -4.28
C GLU A 1006 -28.05 -30.00 -3.47
N LEU A 1007 -26.85 -30.59 -3.43
CA LEU A 1007 -25.79 -30.18 -2.52
C LEU A 1007 -24.42 -30.28 -3.19
N SER A 1008 -23.67 -29.17 -3.17
CA SER A 1008 -22.28 -29.11 -3.61
C SER A 1008 -21.49 -28.04 -2.85
N ALA A 1009 -20.19 -28.27 -2.68
CA ALA A 1009 -19.26 -27.33 -2.08
C ALA A 1009 -17.94 -27.29 -2.85
N ARG A 1010 -17.16 -26.23 -2.66
CA ARG A 1010 -15.78 -26.14 -3.13
C ARG A 1010 -14.80 -25.96 -1.97
N ALA A 1011 -13.64 -26.61 -2.05
CA ALA A 1011 -12.53 -26.40 -1.13
C ALA A 1011 -11.71 -25.20 -1.60
N VAL A 1012 -11.46 -24.26 -0.71
CA VAL A 1012 -10.77 -23.00 -1.04
C VAL A 1012 -9.59 -22.72 -0.14
N ASN A 1013 -8.65 -21.93 -0.64
CA ASN A 1013 -7.58 -21.34 0.14
C ASN A 1013 -8.05 -20.04 0.83
N ALA A 1014 -7.16 -19.39 1.60
CA ALA A 1014 -7.50 -18.19 2.37
C ALA A 1014 -7.96 -16.98 1.52
N SER A 1015 -7.69 -16.95 0.21
CA SER A 1015 -8.16 -15.92 -0.71
C SER A 1015 -9.45 -16.29 -1.45
N GLY A 1016 -10.07 -17.44 -1.13
CA GLY A 1016 -11.30 -17.93 -1.78
C GLY A 1016 -11.06 -18.61 -3.13
N ALA A 1017 -9.81 -18.86 -3.53
CA ALA A 1017 -9.50 -19.60 -4.74
C ALA A 1017 -9.60 -21.11 -4.50
N VAL A 1018 -10.09 -21.85 -5.50
CA VAL A 1018 -10.29 -23.31 -5.40
C VAL A 1018 -8.96 -24.02 -5.26
N THR A 1019 -8.85 -24.88 -4.25
CA THR A 1019 -7.70 -25.77 -4.07
C THR A 1019 -7.87 -27.03 -4.91
N ALA A 1020 -7.26 -27.06 -6.09
CA ALA A 1020 -7.51 -28.08 -7.10
C ALA A 1020 -6.96 -29.46 -6.73
N ASN A 1021 -5.90 -29.54 -5.91
CA ASN A 1021 -5.37 -30.81 -5.45
C ASN A 1021 -6.23 -31.45 -4.34
N TYR A 1022 -7.29 -30.78 -3.87
CA TYR A 1022 -8.21 -31.38 -2.92
C TYR A 1022 -9.13 -32.39 -3.61
N ASP A 1023 -8.56 -33.55 -3.91
CA ASP A 1023 -9.18 -34.67 -4.63
C ASP A 1023 -8.61 -36.01 -4.13
N GLY A 1024 -9.25 -37.12 -4.46
CA GLY A 1024 -8.76 -38.48 -4.27
C GLY A 1024 -8.42 -38.77 -2.80
N SER A 1025 -7.14 -39.08 -2.54
CA SER A 1025 -6.68 -39.39 -1.18
C SER A 1025 -6.44 -38.16 -0.29
N LEU A 1026 -6.38 -36.95 -0.88
CA LEU A 1026 -6.24 -35.69 -0.14
C LEU A 1026 -7.59 -35.17 0.34
N ALA A 1027 -8.65 -35.42 -0.44
CA ALA A 1027 -10.01 -35.03 -0.10
C ALA A 1027 -10.70 -36.05 0.82
N LYS A 1028 -10.80 -35.71 2.10
CA LYS A 1028 -11.43 -36.56 3.11
C LYS A 1028 -12.79 -36.03 3.60
N ALA A 1029 -13.14 -34.79 3.26
CA ALA A 1029 -14.33 -34.13 3.81
C ALA A 1029 -15.64 -34.80 3.39
N ILE A 1030 -16.54 -35.04 4.35
CA ILE A 1030 -17.88 -35.62 4.13
C ILE A 1030 -18.98 -34.77 4.78
N PRO A 1031 -20.19 -34.71 4.20
CA PRO A 1031 -21.29 -33.93 4.77
C PRO A 1031 -21.89 -34.60 6.02
N LEU A 1032 -22.26 -33.79 6.99
CA LEU A 1032 -23.06 -34.13 8.17
C LEU A 1032 -24.32 -33.27 8.16
N PHE A 1033 -25.47 -33.83 8.56
CA PHE A 1033 -26.77 -33.13 8.52
C PHE A 1033 -27.40 -33.03 9.90
N TYR A 1034 -28.08 -31.90 10.14
CA TYR A 1034 -28.71 -31.56 11.41
C TYR A 1034 -30.08 -30.91 11.16
N ALA A 1035 -31.05 -31.16 12.03
CA ALA A 1035 -32.38 -30.59 11.94
C ALA A 1035 -32.58 -29.56 13.06
N TYR A 1036 -33.14 -28.41 12.73
CA TYR A 1036 -33.39 -27.31 13.66
C TYR A 1036 -34.80 -26.76 13.51
N ASP A 1037 -35.29 -26.09 14.54
CA ASP A 1037 -36.49 -25.26 14.52
C ASP A 1037 -36.12 -23.83 14.90
N ASP A 1038 -36.40 -22.87 14.01
CA ASP A 1038 -36.15 -21.45 14.29
C ASP A 1038 -37.28 -20.85 15.13
N GLN A 1039 -36.97 -20.61 16.40
CA GLN A 1039 -37.86 -19.97 17.36
C GLN A 1039 -37.40 -18.55 17.65
N SER A 1040 -38.01 -17.58 16.95
CA SER A 1040 -37.77 -16.13 17.14
C SER A 1040 -36.36 -15.67 16.74
N GLY A 1041 -35.77 -16.26 15.69
CA GLY A 1041 -34.45 -15.93 15.17
C GLY A 1041 -33.31 -16.72 15.83
N LEU A 1042 -33.64 -17.80 16.54
CA LEU A 1042 -32.69 -18.71 17.18
C LEU A 1042 -32.99 -20.13 16.71
N ALA A 1043 -32.05 -20.75 16.01
CA ALA A 1043 -32.17 -22.12 15.53
C ALA A 1043 -31.88 -23.11 16.66
N GLU A 1044 -32.91 -23.76 17.19
CA GLU A 1044 -32.79 -24.76 18.24
C GLU A 1044 -32.68 -26.18 17.64
N PRO A 1045 -31.66 -26.99 18.02
CA PRO A 1045 -31.52 -28.34 17.48
C PRO A 1045 -32.68 -29.26 17.86
N LEU A 1046 -33.24 -29.97 16.87
CA LEU A 1046 -34.22 -31.04 17.05
C LEU A 1046 -33.55 -32.34 17.53
N SER A 1047 -32.89 -32.28 18.70
CA SER A 1047 -31.99 -33.32 19.21
C SER A 1047 -32.64 -34.68 19.51
N GLU A 1048 -33.97 -34.74 19.66
CA GLU A 1048 -34.71 -36.01 19.81
C GLU A 1048 -35.04 -36.69 18.47
N HIS A 1049 -34.77 -36.01 17.35
CA HIS A 1049 -34.94 -36.52 16.00
C HIS A 1049 -33.59 -36.97 15.44
N SER A 1050 -33.56 -38.17 14.88
CA SER A 1050 -32.39 -38.63 14.12
C SER A 1050 -32.46 -38.10 12.69
N VAL A 1051 -31.32 -37.66 12.18
CA VAL A 1051 -31.14 -37.23 10.79
C VAL A 1051 -30.31 -38.28 10.07
N SER A 1052 -30.76 -38.73 8.90
CA SER A 1052 -30.08 -39.75 8.10
C SER A 1052 -30.05 -39.38 6.64
N GLU A 1053 -28.92 -39.62 5.98
CA GLU A 1053 -28.71 -39.41 4.54
C GLU A 1053 -28.90 -40.71 3.75
N ASN A 1054 -29.30 -40.58 2.49
CA ASN A 1054 -29.44 -41.70 1.56
C ASN A 1054 -29.16 -41.26 0.10
N PRO A 1055 -28.24 -41.90 -0.63
CA PRO A 1055 -27.34 -42.96 -0.15
C PRO A 1055 -26.28 -42.42 0.82
N ALA A 1056 -25.93 -43.23 1.82
CA ALA A 1056 -24.94 -42.82 2.83
C ALA A 1056 -23.50 -42.96 2.29
N ASN A 1057 -22.67 -41.95 2.49
CA ASN A 1057 -21.25 -41.89 2.10
C ASN A 1057 -20.95 -41.89 0.57
N ASP A 1058 -21.84 -41.38 -0.28
CA ASP A 1058 -21.63 -41.27 -1.74
C ASP A 1058 -21.15 -39.85 -2.18
N TRP A 1059 -20.62 -39.07 -1.25
CA TRP A 1059 -20.01 -37.76 -1.52
C TRP A 1059 -18.62 -37.94 -2.16
N GLN A 1060 -18.35 -37.26 -3.27
CA GLN A 1060 -17.07 -37.29 -3.97
C GLN A 1060 -16.54 -35.89 -4.24
N TRP A 1061 -15.23 -35.77 -4.13
CA TRP A 1061 -14.48 -34.60 -4.56
C TRP A 1061 -13.84 -34.87 -5.92
N ASP A 1062 -13.85 -33.87 -6.79
CA ASP A 1062 -13.17 -33.84 -8.08
C ASP A 1062 -12.62 -32.43 -8.27
N ASN A 1063 -11.30 -32.29 -8.40
CA ASN A 1063 -10.61 -31.00 -8.55
C ASN A 1063 -11.08 -29.90 -7.56
N GLY A 1064 -11.20 -30.24 -6.27
CA GLY A 1064 -11.63 -29.32 -5.22
C GLY A 1064 -13.13 -29.05 -5.16
N ILE A 1065 -13.97 -29.74 -5.95
CA ILE A 1065 -15.44 -29.63 -5.90
C ILE A 1065 -16.04 -30.91 -5.34
N GLY A 1066 -16.77 -30.80 -4.23
CA GLY A 1066 -17.47 -31.88 -3.56
C GLY A 1066 -18.96 -31.91 -3.94
N GLN A 1067 -19.49 -33.09 -4.27
CA GLN A 1067 -20.92 -33.32 -4.54
C GLN A 1067 -21.31 -34.80 -4.40
N PHE A 1068 -22.61 -35.09 -4.28
CA PHE A 1068 -23.12 -36.48 -4.30
C PHE A 1068 -23.11 -37.09 -5.71
N ILE A 1069 -22.83 -38.39 -5.81
CA ILE A 1069 -23.03 -39.14 -7.05
C ILE A 1069 -24.51 -39.54 -7.18
N GLY A 1070 -25.25 -38.83 -8.04
CA GLY A 1070 -26.66 -39.12 -8.30
C GLY A 1070 -27.60 -38.41 -7.32
N SER A 1071 -28.81 -38.94 -7.11
CA SER A 1071 -29.81 -38.29 -6.26
C SER A 1071 -29.57 -38.59 -4.79
N ALA A 1072 -29.54 -37.55 -3.95
CA ALA A 1072 -29.42 -37.64 -2.50
C ALA A 1072 -30.70 -37.18 -1.81
N SER A 1073 -30.95 -37.73 -0.62
CA SER A 1073 -32.05 -37.33 0.24
C SER A 1073 -31.66 -37.39 1.71
N VAL A 1074 -32.27 -36.55 2.53
CA VAL A 1074 -32.15 -36.54 3.98
C VAL A 1074 -33.51 -36.86 4.59
N THR A 1075 -33.53 -37.67 5.64
CA THR A 1075 -34.74 -38.00 6.40
C THR A 1075 -34.57 -37.59 7.84
N VAL A 1076 -35.52 -36.77 8.34
CA VAL A 1076 -35.67 -36.45 9.77
C VAL A 1076 -36.70 -37.39 10.37
N SER A 1077 -36.31 -38.19 11.36
CA SER A 1077 -37.19 -39.20 11.96
C SER A 1077 -38.33 -38.56 12.77
N ARG A 1078 -39.40 -39.32 13.03
CA ARG A 1078 -40.29 -39.04 14.17
C ARG A 1078 -39.53 -39.25 15.49
N LEU A 1079 -40.09 -38.79 16.60
CA LEU A 1079 -39.60 -39.12 17.94
C LEU A 1079 -39.54 -40.64 18.16
N LEU A 1080 -38.61 -41.12 18.99
CA LEU A 1080 -38.54 -42.53 19.38
C LEU A 1080 -39.82 -43.04 20.07
N SER A 1081 -40.54 -42.15 20.75
CA SER A 1081 -41.84 -42.43 21.37
C SER A 1081 -43.00 -42.51 20.35
N GLN A 1082 -42.75 -42.05 19.12
CA GLN A 1082 -43.70 -41.89 18.01
C GLN A 1082 -44.93 -41.01 18.28
N GLN A 1083 -44.99 -40.37 19.45
CA GLN A 1083 -46.05 -39.41 19.80
C GLN A 1083 -46.02 -38.20 18.86
N PRO A 1084 -47.18 -37.62 18.50
CA PRO A 1084 -47.23 -36.43 17.67
C PRO A 1084 -46.56 -35.21 18.30
N ASP A 1085 -45.77 -34.51 17.51
CA ASP A 1085 -45.00 -33.34 17.90
C ASP A 1085 -44.92 -32.31 16.75
N GLY A 1086 -44.36 -31.14 17.03
CA GLY A 1086 -44.50 -29.96 16.17
C GLY A 1086 -45.86 -29.25 16.31
N PRO A 1087 -46.25 -28.40 15.34
CA PRO A 1087 -45.60 -28.19 14.03
C PRO A 1087 -44.31 -27.38 14.18
N TYR A 1088 -43.29 -27.72 13.39
CA TYR A 1088 -42.07 -26.92 13.26
C TYR A 1088 -42.20 -26.07 12.00
N GLU A 1089 -42.83 -24.90 12.13
CA GLU A 1089 -43.18 -24.05 10.98
C GLU A 1089 -41.93 -23.44 10.33
N ASN A 1090 -40.86 -23.23 11.09
CA ASN A 1090 -39.58 -22.69 10.64
C ASN A 1090 -38.48 -23.76 10.75
N TYR A 1091 -38.74 -24.95 10.22
CA TYR A 1091 -37.74 -26.01 10.18
C TYR A 1091 -36.58 -25.62 9.26
N ILE A 1092 -35.36 -25.83 9.76
CA ILE A 1092 -34.13 -25.64 9.00
C ILE A 1092 -33.42 -26.99 8.93
N LEU A 1093 -33.09 -27.42 7.70
CA LEU A 1093 -32.08 -28.43 7.49
C LEU A 1093 -30.72 -27.73 7.46
N GLY A 1094 -29.85 -28.05 8.40
CA GLY A 1094 -28.47 -27.59 8.44
C GLY A 1094 -27.50 -28.69 8.01
N TRP A 1095 -26.32 -28.29 7.56
CA TRP A 1095 -25.26 -29.20 7.16
C TRP A 1095 -23.88 -28.66 7.50
N GLN A 1096 -22.92 -29.57 7.65
CA GLN A 1096 -21.52 -29.28 7.95
C GLN A 1096 -20.65 -30.20 7.11
N LEU A 1097 -19.39 -29.86 6.87
CA LEU A 1097 -18.40 -30.78 6.32
C LEU A 1097 -17.41 -31.20 7.42
N ASP A 1098 -17.28 -32.51 7.64
CA ASP A 1098 -16.27 -33.12 8.51
C ASP A 1098 -15.04 -33.48 7.67
N ASP A 1099 -13.96 -32.72 7.83
CA ASP A 1099 -12.69 -32.86 7.12
C ASP A 1099 -11.86 -34.10 7.53
N GLN A 1100 -12.34 -34.89 8.50
CA GLN A 1100 -11.74 -36.14 8.99
C GLN A 1100 -10.33 -35.97 9.58
N GLU A 1101 -10.02 -34.83 10.19
CA GLU A 1101 -8.71 -34.57 10.83
C GLU A 1101 -8.71 -34.91 12.32
N ASP A 1102 -8.85 -36.20 12.61
CA ASP A 1102 -8.80 -36.80 13.96
C ASP A 1102 -9.83 -36.22 14.96
N GLY A 1103 -11.00 -35.83 14.43
CA GLY A 1103 -12.10 -35.24 15.21
C GLY A 1103 -11.97 -33.74 15.44
N ASN A 1104 -11.00 -33.08 14.80
CA ASN A 1104 -10.91 -31.63 14.69
C ASN A 1104 -11.46 -31.22 13.32
N PHE A 1105 -12.28 -30.17 13.27
CA PHE A 1105 -12.77 -29.58 12.03
C PHE A 1105 -11.88 -28.38 11.74
N TYR A 1106 -10.72 -28.61 11.12
CA TYR A 1106 -9.81 -27.52 10.82
C TYR A 1106 -10.35 -26.69 9.65
N SER A 1107 -10.77 -27.32 8.57
CA SER A 1107 -11.44 -26.66 7.44
C SER A 1107 -12.96 -26.64 7.69
N VAL A 1108 -13.53 -25.45 7.90
CA VAL A 1108 -14.96 -25.30 8.22
C VAL A 1108 -15.71 -24.82 6.98
N LEU A 1109 -16.97 -25.23 6.85
CA LEU A 1109 -17.88 -24.73 5.82
C LEU A 1109 -18.28 -23.28 6.14
N GLU A 1110 -18.26 -22.39 5.15
CA GLU A 1110 -18.69 -21.01 5.34
C GLU A 1110 -20.16 -20.91 5.76
N ASN A 1111 -20.51 -19.81 6.45
CA ASN A 1111 -21.84 -19.56 7.01
C ASN A 1111 -22.29 -20.61 8.05
N SER A 1112 -21.33 -21.22 8.76
CA SER A 1112 -21.58 -22.23 9.81
C SER A 1112 -22.11 -21.65 11.13
N GLU A 1113 -23.26 -20.96 11.07
CA GLU A 1113 -23.86 -20.23 12.19
C GLU A 1113 -24.82 -21.08 13.06
N LEU A 1114 -25.28 -22.23 12.56
CA LEU A 1114 -26.23 -23.08 13.27
C LEU A 1114 -25.55 -23.87 14.39
N PRO A 1115 -26.24 -24.17 15.50
CA PRO A 1115 -25.64 -24.90 16.62
C PRO A 1115 -25.25 -26.34 16.25
N ALA A 1116 -23.96 -26.56 16.00
CA ALA A 1116 -23.30 -27.86 15.87
C ALA A 1116 -21.87 -27.76 16.42
N MET A 1117 -21.20 -28.89 16.61
CA MET A 1117 -19.78 -28.88 17.00
C MET A 1117 -18.96 -28.27 15.86
N ASN A 1118 -18.38 -27.09 16.05
CA ASN A 1118 -17.74 -26.26 15.01
C ASN A 1118 -18.69 -25.67 13.95
N GLY A 1119 -19.99 -25.58 14.27
CA GLY A 1119 -21.00 -24.88 13.47
C GLY A 1119 -21.50 -25.66 12.25
N ALA A 1120 -22.75 -25.44 11.86
CA ALA A 1120 -23.34 -25.94 10.62
C ALA A 1120 -23.93 -24.80 9.81
N ALA A 1121 -23.88 -24.87 8.49
CA ALA A 1121 -24.52 -23.92 7.59
C ALA A 1121 -25.98 -24.31 7.36
N ARG A 1122 -26.84 -23.32 7.08
CA ARG A 1122 -28.19 -23.59 6.61
C ARG A 1122 -28.13 -24.18 5.21
N LEU A 1123 -28.71 -25.38 5.04
CA LEU A 1123 -28.95 -25.96 3.73
C LEU A 1123 -30.18 -25.28 3.14
N ASP A 1124 -31.34 -25.44 3.78
CA ASP A 1124 -32.59 -24.81 3.36
C ASP A 1124 -33.60 -24.81 4.51
N SER A 1125 -34.77 -24.19 4.32
CA SER A 1125 -35.88 -24.19 5.28
C SER A 1125 -37.17 -24.66 4.69
N SER A 1126 -38.02 -25.25 5.52
CA SER A 1126 -39.35 -25.69 5.17
C SER A 1126 -40.21 -25.74 6.44
N SER A 1127 -41.46 -26.16 6.35
CA SER A 1127 -42.20 -26.60 7.54
C SER A 1127 -42.06 -28.10 7.74
N LEU A 1128 -41.77 -28.57 8.94
CA LEU A 1128 -41.68 -30.00 9.26
C LEU A 1128 -42.85 -30.42 10.14
N TYR A 1129 -43.61 -31.40 9.66
CA TYR A 1129 -44.87 -31.81 10.25
C TYR A 1129 -44.91 -33.28 10.62
N TYR A 1130 -45.51 -33.59 11.77
CA TYR A 1130 -46.00 -34.93 12.03
C TYR A 1130 -47.28 -35.14 11.20
N GLY A 1131 -47.18 -35.93 10.13
CA GLY A 1131 -48.28 -36.21 9.20
C GLY A 1131 -49.03 -37.50 9.49
N ARG A 1132 -50.31 -37.53 9.13
CA ARG A 1132 -51.10 -38.76 9.02
C ARG A 1132 -52.12 -38.66 7.88
N VAL A 1133 -52.63 -39.77 7.40
CA VAL A 1133 -53.84 -39.78 6.55
C VAL A 1133 -55.02 -40.18 7.41
N ASN A 1134 -56.12 -39.43 7.32
CA ASN A 1134 -57.38 -39.71 8.00
C ASN A 1134 -58.48 -39.98 6.97
N LEU A 1135 -59.07 -41.18 7.01
CA LEU A 1135 -60.21 -41.51 6.17
C LEU A 1135 -61.52 -41.15 6.87
N GLN A 1136 -62.50 -40.73 6.09
CA GLN A 1136 -63.83 -40.38 6.60
C GLN A 1136 -64.85 -41.45 6.22
N ASP A 1137 -65.79 -41.70 7.12
CA ASP A 1137 -66.96 -42.51 6.80
C ASP A 1137 -67.76 -41.84 5.68
N THR A 1138 -68.14 -42.63 4.68
CA THR A 1138 -68.84 -42.13 3.48
C THR A 1138 -70.18 -42.80 3.30
N TYR A 1139 -71.13 -42.05 2.74
CA TYR A 1139 -72.52 -42.48 2.61
C TYR A 1139 -73.05 -42.08 1.24
N ALA A 1140 -73.73 -43.01 0.56
CA ALA A 1140 -74.40 -42.74 -0.71
C ALA A 1140 -75.76 -43.45 -0.78
N ALA A 1141 -76.68 -42.93 -1.59
CA ALA A 1141 -77.94 -43.61 -1.86
C ALA A 1141 -77.70 -44.90 -2.67
N MET A 1142 -78.66 -45.82 -2.62
CA MET A 1142 -78.62 -47.02 -3.45
C MET A 1142 -78.61 -46.62 -4.93
N GLY A 1143 -77.59 -47.06 -5.69
CA GLY A 1143 -77.43 -46.79 -7.12
C GLY A 1143 -76.59 -45.55 -7.47
N ASP A 1144 -76.17 -44.75 -6.48
CA ASP A 1144 -75.22 -43.65 -6.67
C ASP A 1144 -73.76 -44.13 -6.52
N VAL A 1145 -72.82 -43.31 -6.99
CA VAL A 1145 -71.38 -43.51 -6.73
C VAL A 1145 -70.98 -42.83 -5.43
N MET A 1146 -70.08 -43.43 -4.66
CA MET A 1146 -69.63 -42.92 -3.37
C MET A 1146 -68.13 -42.60 -3.41
N PRO A 1147 -67.73 -41.32 -3.44
CA PRO A 1147 -66.31 -40.98 -3.46
C PRO A 1147 -65.65 -41.35 -2.13
N VAL A 1148 -64.41 -41.81 -2.17
CA VAL A 1148 -63.56 -42.00 -0.99
C VAL A 1148 -63.23 -40.61 -0.45
N ALA A 1149 -63.64 -40.34 0.79
CA ALA A 1149 -63.34 -39.09 1.46
C ALA A 1149 -62.28 -39.30 2.53
N GLY A 1150 -61.38 -38.34 2.65
CA GLY A 1150 -60.31 -38.32 3.63
C GLY A 1150 -59.39 -37.13 3.40
N ALA A 1151 -58.45 -36.95 4.31
CA ALA A 1151 -57.51 -35.85 4.31
C ALA A 1151 -56.12 -36.32 4.73
N VAL A 1152 -55.08 -35.71 4.16
CA VAL A 1152 -53.75 -35.70 4.75
C VAL A 1152 -53.75 -34.61 5.81
N GLU A 1153 -53.57 -35.01 7.06
CA GLU A 1153 -53.60 -34.14 8.23
C GLU A 1153 -52.20 -34.01 8.83
N TYR A 1154 -51.96 -32.93 9.55
CA TYR A 1154 -50.80 -32.77 10.41
C TYR A 1154 -51.17 -32.35 11.82
N TRP A 1155 -50.28 -32.64 12.77
CA TRP A 1155 -50.44 -32.22 14.16
C TRP A 1155 -50.13 -30.72 14.30
N GLN A 1156 -51.10 -29.93 14.75
CA GLN A 1156 -50.95 -28.48 15.03
C GLN A 1156 -50.69 -28.18 16.52
N GLY A 1157 -50.15 -29.13 17.28
CA GLY A 1157 -49.83 -28.98 18.71
C GLY A 1157 -50.91 -29.48 19.68
N GLU A 1158 -52.20 -29.36 19.31
CA GLU A 1158 -53.33 -29.84 20.16
C GLU A 1158 -54.27 -30.84 19.45
N SER A 1159 -54.33 -30.78 18.12
CA SER A 1159 -55.20 -31.61 17.31
C SER A 1159 -54.59 -31.83 15.93
N PHE A 1160 -55.14 -32.79 15.19
CA PHE A 1160 -54.85 -32.92 13.77
C PHE A 1160 -55.76 -32.01 12.94
N VAL A 1161 -55.19 -31.38 11.92
CA VAL A 1161 -55.91 -30.54 10.94
C VAL A 1161 -55.44 -30.87 9.53
N THR A 1162 -56.28 -30.65 8.53
CA THR A 1162 -55.95 -30.87 7.12
C THR A 1162 -54.75 -30.01 6.70
N ASN A 1163 -53.77 -30.60 6.02
CA ASN A 1163 -52.68 -29.84 5.41
C ASN A 1163 -53.15 -29.25 4.07
N GLU A 1164 -53.75 -28.06 4.12
CA GLU A 1164 -54.23 -27.36 2.92
C GLU A 1164 -53.11 -26.98 1.94
N LYS A 1165 -51.84 -27.03 2.36
CA LYS A 1165 -50.69 -26.83 1.46
C LYS A 1165 -50.32 -28.09 0.67
N ASP A 1166 -50.83 -29.26 1.05
CA ASP A 1166 -50.49 -30.51 0.37
C ASP A 1166 -51.29 -30.65 -0.94
N ALA A 1167 -50.55 -30.53 -2.04
CA ALA A 1167 -51.02 -30.82 -3.39
C ALA A 1167 -50.15 -31.87 -4.10
N CYS A 1168 -49.23 -32.52 -3.37
CA CYS A 1168 -48.23 -33.43 -3.94
C CYS A 1168 -48.32 -34.87 -3.44
N SER A 1169 -48.96 -35.13 -2.29
CA SER A 1169 -49.19 -36.50 -1.85
C SER A 1169 -50.04 -37.25 -2.88
N THR A 1170 -49.55 -38.40 -3.30
CA THR A 1170 -50.18 -39.26 -4.31
C THR A 1170 -50.56 -40.59 -3.69
N PHE A 1171 -51.75 -41.06 -4.05
CA PHE A 1171 -52.29 -42.34 -3.60
C PHE A 1171 -52.61 -43.21 -4.80
N SER A 1172 -52.22 -44.48 -4.74
CA SER A 1172 -52.60 -45.43 -5.76
C SER A 1172 -54.00 -45.96 -5.47
N ARG A 1173 -54.77 -46.21 -6.52
CA ARG A 1173 -56.05 -46.92 -6.42
C ARG A 1173 -55.87 -48.31 -5.80
N ALA A 1174 -54.70 -48.93 -5.97
CA ALA A 1174 -54.36 -50.22 -5.39
C ALA A 1174 -54.19 -50.18 -3.86
N ASP A 1175 -53.97 -48.99 -3.30
CA ASP A 1175 -53.78 -48.78 -1.87
C ASP A 1175 -55.11 -48.78 -1.10
N ILE A 1176 -56.22 -48.49 -1.77
CA ILE A 1176 -57.57 -48.53 -1.18
C ILE A 1176 -58.11 -49.96 -1.23
N GLN A 1177 -58.25 -50.61 -0.08
CA GLN A 1177 -58.60 -52.02 0.03
C GLN A 1177 -59.75 -52.26 1.01
N LEU A 1178 -60.59 -53.26 0.71
CA LEU A 1178 -61.58 -53.75 1.67
C LEU A 1178 -60.87 -54.51 2.80
N ARG A 1179 -61.34 -54.35 4.05
CA ARG A 1179 -60.82 -55.14 5.17
C ARG A 1179 -61.41 -56.56 5.15
N ASP A 1180 -60.52 -57.55 5.25
CA ASP A 1180 -60.82 -58.99 5.12
C ASP A 1180 -61.55 -59.61 6.33
N ASP A 1181 -61.84 -58.86 7.39
CA ASP A 1181 -62.47 -59.36 8.62
C ASP A 1181 -64.00 -59.57 8.51
N LEU A 1182 -64.61 -59.16 7.38
CA LEU A 1182 -66.04 -59.31 7.09
C LEU A 1182 -66.29 -60.21 5.86
N THR A 1183 -65.99 -61.51 5.95
CA THR A 1183 -66.08 -62.50 4.84
C THR A 1183 -67.50 -62.99 4.47
N ALA A 1184 -68.57 -62.26 4.83
CA ALA A 1184 -69.92 -62.61 4.39
C ALA A 1184 -70.87 -61.39 4.31
N GLY A 1185 -70.88 -60.71 3.17
CA GLY A 1185 -71.84 -59.65 2.84
C GLY A 1185 -71.75 -59.21 1.37
N PRO A 1186 -72.70 -58.40 0.85
CA PRO A 1186 -72.54 -57.74 -0.45
C PRO A 1186 -71.36 -56.76 -0.39
N TYR A 1187 -70.41 -56.88 -1.33
CA TYR A 1187 -69.24 -55.99 -1.39
C TYR A 1187 -69.45 -54.91 -2.46
N PRO A 1188 -69.08 -53.66 -2.18
CA PRO A 1188 -68.98 -52.64 -3.23
C PRO A 1188 -67.79 -52.94 -4.14
N ALA A 1189 -67.80 -52.41 -5.36
CA ALA A 1189 -66.62 -52.38 -6.21
C ALA A 1189 -66.00 -50.97 -6.18
N LEU A 1190 -64.68 -50.87 -5.96
CA LEU A 1190 -63.95 -49.62 -6.20
C LEU A 1190 -63.74 -49.50 -7.71
N GLU A 1191 -64.08 -48.37 -8.30
CA GLU A 1191 -63.87 -48.17 -9.74
C GLU A 1191 -62.40 -48.23 -10.16
N THR A 1192 -62.16 -48.57 -11.43
CA THR A 1192 -60.81 -48.79 -11.99
C THR A 1192 -60.09 -47.53 -12.42
N THR A 1193 -60.78 -46.39 -12.45
CA THR A 1193 -60.24 -45.09 -12.88
C THR A 1193 -60.69 -44.00 -11.91
N PRO A 1194 -59.81 -43.07 -11.53
CA PRO A 1194 -58.39 -42.99 -11.90
C PRO A 1194 -57.52 -44.08 -11.24
N ALA A 1195 -56.31 -44.31 -11.76
CA ALA A 1195 -55.36 -45.29 -11.21
C ALA A 1195 -54.50 -44.70 -10.07
N GLU A 1196 -54.27 -43.40 -10.11
CA GLU A 1196 -53.53 -42.60 -9.13
C GLU A 1196 -54.33 -41.33 -8.87
N LEU A 1197 -54.26 -40.82 -7.64
CA LEU A 1197 -54.90 -39.58 -7.24
C LEU A 1197 -53.91 -38.73 -6.44
N SER A 1198 -53.62 -37.52 -6.92
CA SER A 1198 -52.94 -36.49 -6.12
C SER A 1198 -53.99 -35.79 -5.26
N VAL A 1199 -53.66 -35.56 -3.99
CA VAL A 1199 -54.52 -34.72 -3.13
C VAL A 1199 -54.50 -33.28 -3.61
N ARG A 1200 -55.55 -32.54 -3.26
CA ARG A 1200 -55.63 -31.10 -3.48
C ARG A 1200 -56.17 -30.44 -2.22
N ASP A 1201 -55.46 -29.43 -1.76
CA ASP A 1201 -55.69 -28.78 -0.46
C ASP A 1201 -55.74 -29.82 0.69
N GLY A 1202 -54.89 -30.84 0.60
CA GLY A 1202 -54.83 -31.96 1.54
C GLY A 1202 -56.00 -32.93 1.49
N LEU A 1203 -56.95 -32.79 0.56
CA LEU A 1203 -58.16 -33.61 0.49
C LEU A 1203 -58.08 -34.69 -0.61
N LEU A 1204 -58.58 -35.89 -0.29
CA LEU A 1204 -58.83 -36.97 -1.26
C LEU A 1204 -60.10 -36.73 -2.10
N ASN A 1205 -61.01 -35.87 -1.61
CA ASN A 1205 -62.26 -35.51 -2.29
C ASN A 1205 -62.53 -34.00 -2.13
N PRO A 1206 -61.78 -33.16 -2.86
CA PRO A 1206 -61.99 -31.72 -2.88
C PRO A 1206 -63.28 -31.35 -3.62
N SER A 1207 -63.99 -30.32 -3.13
CA SER A 1207 -65.33 -29.95 -3.62
C SER A 1207 -65.38 -29.41 -5.05
N ASP A 1208 -64.24 -29.08 -5.63
CA ASP A 1208 -64.08 -28.45 -6.94
C ASP A 1208 -63.49 -29.39 -8.00
N VAL A 1209 -63.32 -30.68 -7.68
CA VAL A 1209 -62.93 -31.74 -8.62
C VAL A 1209 -64.16 -32.54 -9.03
N ASP A 1210 -64.21 -32.93 -10.31
CA ASP A 1210 -65.31 -33.75 -10.83
C ASP A 1210 -65.28 -35.13 -10.16
N ILE A 1211 -66.45 -35.61 -9.72
CA ILE A 1211 -66.58 -36.92 -9.04
C ILE A 1211 -66.05 -38.10 -9.88
N ASN A 1212 -65.93 -37.96 -11.20
CA ASN A 1212 -65.33 -38.97 -12.08
C ASN A 1212 -63.80 -39.01 -12.02
N GLU A 1213 -63.16 -38.01 -11.43
CA GLU A 1213 -61.71 -37.90 -11.22
C GLU A 1213 -61.29 -38.35 -9.81
N LEU A 1214 -62.21 -38.85 -8.99
CA LEU A 1214 -61.96 -39.30 -7.63
C LEU A 1214 -62.02 -40.82 -7.52
N PHE A 1215 -61.36 -41.38 -6.49
CA PHE A 1215 -61.60 -42.76 -6.09
C PHE A 1215 -63.04 -42.92 -5.62
N ARG A 1216 -63.76 -43.91 -6.15
CA ARG A 1216 -65.20 -44.06 -5.91
C ARG A 1216 -65.64 -45.51 -5.81
N TRP A 1217 -66.45 -45.79 -4.81
CA TRP A 1217 -67.15 -47.04 -4.62
C TRP A 1217 -68.47 -47.04 -5.39
N VAL A 1218 -68.84 -48.19 -5.94
CA VAL A 1218 -70.14 -48.43 -6.55
C VAL A 1218 -70.79 -49.67 -5.93
N SER A 1219 -72.10 -49.59 -5.72
CA SER A 1219 -72.88 -50.74 -5.23
C SER A 1219 -73.17 -51.72 -6.36
N GLU A 1220 -72.85 -53.00 -6.17
CA GLU A 1220 -73.16 -54.06 -7.15
C GLU A 1220 -74.56 -54.69 -6.96
N GLN A 1221 -75.30 -54.36 -5.89
CA GLN A 1221 -76.62 -54.95 -5.58
C GLN A 1221 -77.68 -53.90 -5.21
N GLU A 1222 -78.86 -54.00 -5.83
CA GLU A 1222 -79.92 -52.98 -5.69
C GLU A 1222 -80.92 -53.16 -4.55
N SER A 1223 -80.85 -54.23 -3.72
CA SER A 1223 -82.04 -54.59 -2.92
C SER A 1223 -82.03 -54.30 -1.42
N GLU A 1224 -80.91 -54.02 -0.73
CA GLU A 1224 -80.95 -53.63 0.70
C GLU A 1224 -79.74 -52.75 1.10
N PRO A 1225 -79.89 -51.77 2.02
CA PRO A 1225 -78.78 -51.00 2.57
C PRO A 1225 -77.71 -51.86 3.28
N TYR A 1226 -76.44 -51.53 3.11
CA TYR A 1226 -75.32 -52.24 3.75
C TYR A 1226 -74.13 -51.30 4.02
N SER A 1227 -73.28 -51.72 4.97
CA SER A 1227 -72.04 -51.02 5.35
C SER A 1227 -70.83 -51.94 5.20
N PHE A 1228 -69.66 -51.38 4.92
CA PHE A 1228 -68.41 -52.11 4.71
C PHE A 1228 -67.22 -51.28 5.25
N LEU A 1229 -66.17 -51.96 5.70
CA LEU A 1229 -64.93 -51.31 6.14
C LEU A 1229 -63.88 -51.36 5.03
N PHE A 1230 -63.17 -50.26 4.86
CA PHE A 1230 -62.03 -50.16 3.95
C PHE A 1230 -60.87 -49.44 4.61
N GLU A 1231 -59.67 -49.72 4.13
CA GLU A 1231 -58.41 -49.10 4.56
C GLU A 1231 -57.67 -48.49 3.36
N ALA A 1232 -56.80 -47.52 3.63
CA ALA A 1232 -55.86 -47.00 2.64
C ALA A 1232 -54.44 -47.34 3.09
N GLN A 1233 -53.68 -48.10 2.31
CA GLN A 1233 -52.26 -48.33 2.54
C GLN A 1233 -51.51 -47.01 2.31
N VAL A 1234 -50.78 -46.52 3.31
CA VAL A 1234 -50.07 -45.24 3.23
C VAL A 1234 -48.59 -45.40 3.57
N PRO A 1235 -47.71 -44.50 3.10
CA PRO A 1235 -46.32 -44.49 3.51
C PRO A 1235 -46.19 -44.46 5.04
N ALA A 1236 -45.12 -45.07 5.58
CA ALA A 1236 -44.91 -45.16 7.02
C ALA A 1236 -44.95 -43.80 7.74
N TYR A 1237 -44.47 -42.74 7.10
CA TYR A 1237 -44.50 -41.37 7.63
C TYR A 1237 -45.91 -40.73 7.69
N LEU A 1238 -46.94 -41.42 7.18
CA LEU A 1238 -48.36 -41.04 7.24
C LEU A 1238 -49.23 -42.06 8.02
N GLN A 1239 -48.64 -43.09 8.61
CA GLN A 1239 -49.32 -44.03 9.51
C GLN A 1239 -49.53 -43.42 10.90
N TYR A 1240 -50.51 -43.93 11.64
CA TYR A 1240 -50.92 -43.43 12.96
C TYR A 1240 -51.44 -44.55 13.86
N ASP A 1241 -51.49 -44.33 15.18
CA ASP A 1241 -52.07 -45.25 16.16
C ASP A 1241 -53.60 -45.07 16.22
N TRP A 1242 -54.34 -45.80 15.38
CA TRP A 1242 -55.80 -45.74 15.32
C TRP A 1242 -56.46 -46.62 16.39
N SER A 1243 -55.80 -47.68 16.84
CA SER A 1243 -56.28 -48.61 17.86
C SER A 1243 -56.06 -48.13 19.30
N GLY A 1244 -55.14 -47.17 19.50
CA GLY A 1244 -54.76 -46.59 20.78
C GLY A 1244 -53.87 -47.51 21.62
N ASP A 1245 -53.11 -48.41 21.00
CA ASP A 1245 -52.24 -49.37 21.67
C ASP A 1245 -50.80 -48.86 21.90
N GLY A 1246 -50.48 -47.70 21.33
CA GLY A 1246 -49.19 -47.02 21.44
C GLY A 1246 -48.23 -47.27 20.28
N ASP A 1247 -48.60 -48.11 19.31
CA ASP A 1247 -47.81 -48.37 18.09
C ASP A 1247 -48.38 -47.54 16.90
N PHE A 1248 -47.54 -46.71 16.27
CA PHE A 1248 -47.96 -45.76 15.22
C PHE A 1248 -47.74 -46.30 13.80
N ASP A 1249 -48.11 -47.57 13.58
CA ASP A 1249 -47.84 -48.32 12.36
C ASP A 1249 -49.12 -48.71 11.58
N GLU A 1250 -50.27 -48.15 11.96
CA GLU A 1250 -51.54 -48.51 11.38
C GLU A 1250 -51.95 -47.58 10.22
N ASN A 1251 -52.47 -48.21 9.17
CA ASN A 1251 -53.12 -47.53 8.06
C ASN A 1251 -54.52 -47.04 8.47
N PRO A 1252 -54.99 -45.88 7.94
CA PRO A 1252 -56.32 -45.37 8.26
C PRO A 1252 -57.44 -46.26 7.71
N GLN A 1253 -58.55 -46.27 8.43
CA GLN A 1253 -59.73 -47.07 8.14
C GLN A 1253 -60.99 -46.20 8.18
N ALA A 1254 -62.00 -46.55 7.38
CA ALA A 1254 -63.31 -45.90 7.39
C ALA A 1254 -64.44 -46.88 7.03
N GLU A 1255 -65.67 -46.52 7.39
CA GLU A 1255 -66.89 -47.23 7.03
C GLU A 1255 -67.60 -46.55 5.84
N GLY A 1256 -67.86 -47.32 4.78
CA GLY A 1256 -68.71 -46.91 3.66
C GLY A 1256 -70.11 -47.49 3.81
N THR A 1257 -71.17 -46.71 3.58
CA THR A 1257 -72.57 -47.18 3.67
C THR A 1257 -73.39 -46.79 2.44
N PHE A 1258 -73.99 -47.78 1.77
CA PHE A 1258 -74.99 -47.55 0.73
C PHE A 1258 -76.42 -47.70 1.32
N GLY A 1259 -77.26 -46.67 1.19
CA GLY A 1259 -78.65 -46.64 1.68
C GLY A 1259 -78.87 -45.81 2.95
N ILE A 1260 -80.07 -45.91 3.57
CA ILE A 1260 -80.47 -45.01 4.67
C ILE A 1260 -79.76 -45.38 5.98
N TYR A 1261 -78.96 -44.45 6.52
CA TYR A 1261 -78.38 -44.51 7.87
C TYR A 1261 -79.48 -44.63 8.93
N ARG A 1262 -79.77 -45.85 9.39
CA ARG A 1262 -80.57 -46.09 10.59
C ARG A 1262 -79.66 -45.93 11.81
N GLY A 1263 -79.54 -44.71 12.34
CA GLY A 1263 -78.94 -44.49 13.65
C GLY A 1263 -79.61 -45.33 14.76
N ARG A 1264 -79.07 -45.31 15.99
CA ARG A 1264 -79.54 -46.14 17.13
C ARG A 1264 -81.08 -46.28 17.23
N ASP A 1265 -81.55 -47.53 17.34
CA ASP A 1265 -82.96 -48.01 17.40
C ASP A 1265 -83.88 -47.41 18.52
N ARG A 1266 -83.50 -46.32 19.19
CA ARG A 1266 -84.27 -45.70 20.29
C ARG A 1266 -84.92 -44.35 19.93
N GLN A 1267 -85.20 -44.07 18.66
CA GLN A 1267 -86.00 -42.91 18.25
C GLN A 1267 -87.35 -43.33 17.67
N ILE A 1268 -88.44 -42.81 18.26
CA ILE A 1268 -89.84 -43.22 18.00
C ILE A 1268 -90.62 -42.28 17.07
N TYR A 1269 -89.95 -41.32 16.39
CA TYR A 1269 -90.59 -40.51 15.35
C TYR A 1269 -89.57 -39.92 14.37
N TRP A 1270 -89.82 -40.09 13.07
CA TRP A 1270 -89.16 -39.39 11.97
C TRP A 1270 -90.22 -38.63 11.18
N ARG A 1271 -89.97 -37.34 10.91
CA ARG A 1271 -90.84 -36.51 10.06
C ARG A 1271 -90.11 -36.23 8.76
N GLU A 1272 -90.57 -36.82 7.68
CA GLU A 1272 -90.17 -36.43 6.33
C GLU A 1272 -90.79 -35.07 5.98
N VAL A 1273 -89.99 -34.15 5.46
CA VAL A 1273 -90.46 -33.01 4.68
C VAL A 1273 -89.77 -33.12 3.33
N GLY A 1274 -90.56 -33.39 2.29
CA GLY A 1274 -90.07 -33.60 0.93
C GLY A 1274 -89.80 -32.31 0.19
N TRP A 1275 -88.75 -32.41 -0.64
CA TRP A 1275 -88.21 -31.51 -1.68
C TRP A 1275 -87.59 -30.21 -1.20
#